data_AF-A0AAN9V1K0-F1
#
_entry.id   AF-A0AAN9V1K0-F1
#
_cell.length_a   1.000
_cell.length_b   1.000
_cell.length_c   1.000
_cell.angle_alpha   90.00
_cell.angle_beta   90.00
_cell.angle_gamma   90.00
#
_symmetry.space_group_name_H-M   'P 1'
#
loop_
_entity.id
_entity.type
_entity.pdbx_description
1 polymer ?
#
loop_
_entity_poly.entity_id
_entity_poly.type
_entity_poly.pdbx_seq_one_letter_code
_entity_poly.pdbx_strand_id
1 'polypeptide(L)'
;MELFRKTDFQNRGEDLGGIIWEEDPVRHREVAKKLSPAFSSRYIRSLEPIAHQYMDYFIARMKDLGNTPAGVGIVDWTNWLTLDMSADMCWNEKLNEMTDGKNPVYLEALLGFNAFATVLQVFKRFPLIRPFSYLLAPISKLTALSTMESTIREGVLRRIDRRGKTEHFDLFEHILPADSLVPTDKRELTHIGSLALQVMFANAGPTDDWLYGTLVQLLKEPECYRLLAEEVRGAFENYDDITPTHVQTSIFALCRSPRYYHDSQHYRPQRWLPYDHPLYDRAFEGDHLKDMYVFSLGSRICLGREMAWMQAKMFMAKTLWTFDIVKVPGQQHFDVERTLLHYGFFNKPELKGLDIPPEGPAVDKMAYTYSNLRALDAAIETTPLIDNHAHPLLKPEYLAQHPLLSIATEAHGDAIEDSRLSLAHIRAVRQLAQVLGCEPTWDAVVAAVERKRSESPEAWTRRCLEGIETILIDDGLNSAEQVESCSWHDDFTRSKCKRIVRIEALAGDIIARYCEATDSEGSTLYHDVVAAFRSEITQAIADPGVVGFKSIICYRGGLDIGDIPLETTKLIALLDQIAAIHRGGKRFERLQHPPLNQLFVHITAHLIENDTTQTQRKPIQFHTGLGDNDITLTKSSPSHLQTFIRIHPTVPVVLLHAGYPWMKETAYLATMYSNVYADIGEVFPFVSRHGQENVVKEILELCPWSKVLLSTDGHWFPETYILATIQARSVFKTVLGDLVISGQLSEKQAVQLVQDVLFNNSRKLYNLQVETCLPSFAQLSQQRSSTATKSTIWTPASVLQRLRSFNARWLRIYWHDYTSSARCRLIPIKQVYKALESGKPLTLCVTSAALGLLQVDMMIPEINGTGAQTLLPDWNSLKPGPIDGHLSCQGDFRKLDGSEEILCPRNLLRKTLERAGALPQQLDFLIGFEIEFLVLERNPNPDPDSDSGGDKYRPLHSSDGHAWSMANAVADWGREQGSFATAMDEVIDLLDAAGVEVELFHPESAPGQFELVLAARPPLEACDNLLHARQVLTAAAARRGMRVTLHPKPFAAACGSASHMHMSVKSTSTSTSTSTTSDGPDVYEPFYGGILKHFRALIAFTYASPASYERMVDSFWAGGRWVTWGTQNKEAPLRKCDGAHWEMKVLDGLANPYFAVAAVLAAGALGGVAAGGSLAPWADCAGDPALLSDEERAALGIERMFPADLGEALDALAEDEALAALLGPEFVQRYIDVKRAELRFLEPMAPEERRRWIMDRY
;
A
#
# COMPACT_ATOMS: atom_id res chain seq x y z
N MET A 1 49.83 15.79 24.21
CA MET A 1 50.11 14.83 23.13
C MET A 1 49.33 13.56 23.45
N GLU A 2 48.36 13.17 22.61
CA GLU A 2 47.68 11.87 22.80
C GLU A 2 48.73 10.76 22.69
N LEU A 3 48.81 9.85 23.67
CA LEU A 3 49.63 8.64 23.55
C LEU A 3 48.72 7.50 23.08
N PHE A 4 48.99 6.94 21.90
CA PHE A 4 48.32 5.75 21.39
C PHE A 4 49.11 4.53 21.83
N ARG A 5 48.81 4.00 23.02
CA ARG A 5 49.39 2.73 23.47
C ARG A 5 48.72 1.58 22.74
N LYS A 6 49.41 0.99 21.76
CA LYS A 6 48.98 -0.22 21.06
C LYS A 6 49.71 -1.43 21.63
N THR A 7 49.23 -2.63 21.31
CA THR A 7 49.90 -3.86 21.72
C THR A 7 50.92 -4.24 20.64
N ASP A 8 52.08 -4.82 20.99
CA ASP A 8 53.03 -5.32 19.97
C ASP A 8 52.59 -6.66 19.34
N PHE A 9 51.32 -7.04 19.49
CA PHE A 9 50.82 -8.38 19.23
C PHE A 9 50.90 -8.77 17.75
N GLN A 10 50.79 -7.82 16.82
CA GLN A 10 51.05 -8.03 15.38
C GLN A 10 51.88 -6.90 14.76
N ASN A 11 52.74 -6.25 15.57
CA ASN A 11 53.61 -5.19 15.08
C ASN A 11 54.65 -5.79 14.11
N ARG A 12 54.46 -5.53 12.80
CA ARG A 12 55.34 -5.98 11.72
C ARG A 12 56.50 -4.99 11.43
N GLY A 13 56.72 -4.04 12.34
CA GLY A 13 57.71 -2.96 12.23
C GLY A 13 57.05 -1.60 12.00
N GLU A 14 57.80 -0.54 12.28
CA GLU A 14 57.43 0.85 11.95
C GLU A 14 57.11 0.92 10.44
N ASP A 15 55.91 1.39 10.09
CA ASP A 15 55.35 1.57 8.72
C ASP A 15 54.56 0.41 8.06
N LEU A 16 54.55 -0.83 8.58
CA LEU A 16 53.87 -1.97 7.88
C LEU A 16 52.61 -2.50 8.55
N GLY A 17 52.19 -1.91 9.66
CA GLY A 17 51.10 -2.41 10.49
C GLY A 17 49.70 -1.89 10.15
N GLY A 18 49.49 -1.05 9.14
CA GLY A 18 48.15 -0.49 8.88
C GLY A 18 47.59 0.34 10.06
N ILE A 19 46.26 0.56 10.09
CA ILE A 19 45.62 1.51 11.01
C ILE A 19 45.59 1.05 12.47
N ILE A 20 45.49 -0.26 12.73
CA ILE A 20 45.36 -0.78 14.10
C ILE A 20 46.66 -0.61 14.91
N TRP A 21 47.82 -0.65 14.25
CA TRP A 21 49.15 -0.65 14.86
C TRP A 21 49.88 0.69 14.83
N GLU A 22 49.31 1.72 14.21
CA GLU A 22 49.93 3.05 14.15
C GLU A 22 49.89 3.73 15.53
N GLU A 23 51.08 3.90 16.12
CA GLU A 23 51.29 4.49 17.44
C GLU A 23 51.44 6.02 17.39
N ASP A 24 51.77 6.58 16.22
CA ASP A 24 51.75 8.02 15.99
C ASP A 24 50.31 8.48 15.70
N PRO A 25 49.68 9.27 16.61
CA PRO A 25 48.31 9.75 16.41
C PRO A 25 48.13 10.59 15.14
N VAL A 26 49.18 11.24 14.63
CA VAL A 26 49.12 12.05 13.40
C VAL A 26 49.02 11.11 12.19
N ARG A 27 49.94 10.15 12.08
CA ARG A 27 49.90 9.13 11.01
C ARG A 27 48.63 8.29 11.06
N HIS A 28 48.16 7.92 12.25
CA HIS A 28 46.90 7.18 12.40
C HIS A 28 45.71 7.97 11.81
N ARG A 29 45.65 9.28 12.06
CA ARG A 29 44.60 10.14 11.49
C ARG A 29 44.73 10.28 9.97
N GLU A 30 45.93 10.32 9.43
CA GLU A 30 46.15 10.35 7.98
C GLU A 30 45.64 9.07 7.31
N VAL A 31 45.94 7.90 7.90
CA VAL A 31 45.44 6.61 7.42
C VAL A 31 43.92 6.52 7.57
N ALA A 32 43.36 6.93 8.70
CA ALA A 32 41.92 6.98 8.93
C ALA A 32 41.19 7.89 7.93
N LYS A 33 41.76 9.06 7.61
CA LYS A 33 41.20 10.02 6.65
C LYS A 33 41.20 9.47 5.22
N LYS A 34 42.19 8.66 4.85
CA LYS A 34 42.21 7.97 3.54
C LYS A 34 41.10 6.93 3.43
N LEU A 35 40.77 6.24 4.52
CA LEU A 35 39.71 5.22 4.57
C LEU A 35 38.31 5.80 4.78
N SER A 36 38.17 7.00 5.32
CA SER A 36 36.86 7.57 5.70
C SER A 36 35.82 7.64 4.57
N PRO A 37 36.17 7.90 3.28
CA PRO A 37 35.18 7.87 2.20
C PRO A 37 34.45 6.53 2.05
N ALA A 38 35.15 5.42 2.32
CA ALA A 38 34.61 4.05 2.29
C ALA A 38 33.54 3.81 3.37
N PHE A 39 33.47 4.67 4.38
CA PHE A 39 32.49 4.60 5.45
C PHE A 39 31.49 5.78 5.42
N SER A 40 31.39 6.45 4.26
CA SER A 40 30.35 7.47 4.06
C SER A 40 28.97 6.83 3.95
N SER A 41 27.92 7.53 4.40
CA SER A 41 26.55 7.02 4.34
C SER A 41 26.10 6.65 2.92
N ARG A 42 26.59 7.37 1.90
CA ARG A 42 26.32 7.06 0.49
C ARG A 42 26.97 5.73 0.07
N TYR A 43 28.21 5.49 0.50
CA TYR A 43 28.91 4.25 0.18
C TYR A 43 28.29 3.05 0.88
N ILE A 44 27.98 3.19 2.17
CA ILE A 44 27.36 2.14 2.97
C ILE A 44 26.02 1.69 2.36
N ARG A 45 25.19 2.63 1.86
CA ARG A 45 23.95 2.29 1.13
C ARG A 45 24.19 1.49 -0.14
N SER A 46 25.32 1.68 -0.83
CA SER A 46 25.63 0.88 -2.02
C SER A 46 25.97 -0.58 -1.70
N LEU A 47 26.32 -0.87 -0.44
CA LEU A 47 26.60 -2.22 0.07
C LEU A 47 25.36 -2.89 0.68
N GLU A 48 24.22 -2.18 0.73
CA GLU A 48 22.95 -2.69 1.25
C GLU A 48 22.47 -3.97 0.55
N PRO A 49 22.52 -4.09 -0.80
CA PRO A 49 22.12 -5.32 -1.48
C PRO A 49 22.94 -6.54 -1.06
N ILE A 50 24.23 -6.35 -0.75
CA ILE A 50 25.12 -7.40 -0.28
C ILE A 50 24.73 -7.85 1.13
N ALA A 51 24.41 -6.90 2.01
CA ALA A 51 23.91 -7.23 3.34
C ALA A 51 22.60 -8.03 3.28
N HIS A 52 21.65 -7.63 2.41
CA HIS A 52 20.43 -8.39 2.15
C HIS A 52 20.74 -9.80 1.66
N GLN A 53 21.58 -9.96 0.64
CA GLN A 53 21.94 -11.27 0.08
C GLN A 53 22.36 -12.28 1.16
N TYR A 54 23.28 -11.89 2.06
CA TYR A 54 23.79 -12.80 3.09
C TYR A 54 22.79 -13.01 4.24
N MET A 55 22.06 -11.98 4.65
CA MET A 55 21.03 -12.11 5.71
C MET A 55 19.86 -12.96 5.24
N ASP A 56 19.39 -12.75 4.01
CA ASP A 56 18.26 -13.49 3.44
C ASP A 56 18.65 -14.96 3.24
N TYR A 57 19.91 -15.23 2.84
CA TYR A 57 20.45 -16.58 2.83
C TYR A 57 20.48 -17.21 4.22
N PHE A 58 20.96 -16.49 5.24
CA PHE A 58 20.91 -16.95 6.63
C PHE A 58 19.48 -17.29 7.05
N ILE A 59 18.52 -16.39 6.79
CA ILE A 59 17.11 -16.58 7.15
C ILE A 59 16.52 -17.80 6.43
N ALA A 60 16.77 -17.96 5.12
CA ALA A 60 16.32 -19.13 4.37
C ALA A 60 16.89 -20.43 4.97
N ARG A 61 18.20 -20.48 5.27
CA ARG A 61 18.82 -21.65 5.90
C ARG A 61 18.30 -21.91 7.32
N MET A 62 17.99 -20.87 8.09
CA MET A 62 17.40 -21.02 9.41
C MET A 62 15.97 -21.57 9.35
N LYS A 63 15.18 -21.27 8.30
CA LYS A 63 13.86 -21.90 8.09
C LYS A 63 13.99 -23.40 7.90
N ASP A 64 15.00 -23.85 7.15
CA ASP A 64 15.27 -25.27 6.92
C ASP A 64 15.73 -26.00 8.19
N LEU A 65 16.52 -25.34 9.04
CA LEU A 65 17.22 -25.95 10.18
C LEU A 65 16.53 -25.75 11.53
N GLY A 66 15.68 -24.72 11.67
CA GLY A 66 15.08 -24.23 12.92
C GLY A 66 14.14 -25.22 13.60
N ASN A 67 13.35 -25.98 12.82
CA ASN A 67 12.33 -26.90 13.35
C ASN A 67 12.87 -28.25 13.88
N THR A 68 14.16 -28.34 14.18
CA THR A 68 14.75 -29.57 14.71
C THR A 68 14.75 -29.58 16.25
N PRO A 69 14.42 -30.71 16.91
CA PRO A 69 14.47 -30.81 18.37
C PRO A 69 15.86 -30.55 18.98
N ALA A 70 16.92 -30.68 18.17
CA ALA A 70 18.28 -30.40 18.56
C ALA A 70 18.61 -28.90 18.56
N GLY A 71 17.82 -28.08 17.85
CA GLY A 71 18.04 -26.66 17.60
C GLY A 71 19.29 -26.35 16.79
N VAL A 72 19.41 -25.11 16.35
CA VAL A 72 20.54 -24.63 15.53
C VAL A 72 21.59 -23.95 16.40
N GLY A 73 22.87 -24.30 16.21
CA GLY A 73 23.99 -23.65 16.90
C GLY A 73 24.21 -22.22 16.41
N ILE A 74 23.63 -21.23 17.09
CA ILE A 74 23.63 -19.83 16.64
C ILE A 74 25.03 -19.21 16.58
N VAL A 75 25.97 -19.70 17.39
CA VAL A 75 27.35 -19.20 17.41
C VAL A 75 28.04 -19.41 16.06
N ASP A 76 27.99 -20.62 15.49
CA ASP A 76 28.65 -20.91 14.22
C ASP A 76 27.99 -20.13 13.07
N TRP A 77 26.65 -20.04 13.07
CA TRP A 77 25.92 -19.35 12.02
C TRP A 77 26.09 -17.83 12.03
N THR A 78 26.21 -17.20 13.20
CA THR A 78 26.50 -15.76 13.30
C THR A 78 27.95 -15.43 12.93
N ASN A 79 28.89 -16.32 13.27
CA ASN A 79 30.27 -16.25 12.78
C ASN A 79 30.34 -16.34 11.24
N TRP A 80 29.72 -17.37 10.66
CA TRP A 80 29.73 -17.58 9.21
C TRP A 80 29.06 -16.43 8.45
N LEU A 81 27.90 -15.98 8.92
CA LEU A 81 27.18 -14.85 8.31
C LEU A 81 28.05 -13.60 8.23
N THR A 82 28.64 -13.21 9.35
CA THR A 82 29.40 -11.95 9.41
C THR A 82 30.73 -12.04 8.70
N LEU A 83 31.35 -13.22 8.64
CA LEU A 83 32.62 -13.41 7.96
C LEU A 83 32.43 -13.48 6.43
N ASP A 84 31.43 -14.23 5.95
CA ASP A 84 31.03 -14.25 4.53
C ASP A 84 30.66 -12.85 4.03
N MET A 85 29.77 -12.17 4.75
CA MET A 85 29.34 -10.81 4.42
C MET A 85 30.49 -9.81 4.47
N SER A 86 31.37 -9.91 5.48
CA SER A 86 32.49 -8.98 5.63
C SER A 86 33.55 -9.16 4.55
N ALA A 87 33.92 -10.38 4.21
CA ALA A 87 34.88 -10.63 3.14
C ALA A 87 34.38 -10.04 1.82
N ASP A 88 33.11 -10.24 1.50
CA ASP A 88 32.54 -9.74 0.26
C ASP A 88 32.47 -8.20 0.24
N MET A 89 31.89 -7.58 1.28
CA MET A 89 31.80 -6.12 1.40
C MET A 89 33.18 -5.44 1.47
N CYS A 90 34.20 -6.12 2.01
CA CYS A 90 35.53 -5.54 2.14
C CYS A 90 36.36 -5.67 0.86
N TRP A 91 36.29 -6.79 0.14
CA TRP A 91 37.16 -7.02 -1.04
C TRP A 91 36.61 -7.98 -2.12
N ASN A 92 35.28 -8.13 -2.29
CA ASN A 92 34.63 -9.00 -3.31
C ASN A 92 35.11 -10.47 -3.25
N GLU A 93 35.32 -11.01 -2.05
CA GLU A 93 35.71 -12.42 -1.86
C GLU A 93 34.57 -13.22 -1.22
N LYS A 94 34.10 -14.25 -1.92
CA LYS A 94 33.07 -15.18 -1.45
C LYS A 94 33.74 -16.33 -0.68
N LEU A 95 33.62 -16.34 0.65
CA LEU A 95 34.19 -17.41 1.50
C LEU A 95 33.30 -18.66 1.56
N ASN A 96 31.98 -18.50 1.37
CA ASN A 96 30.96 -19.55 1.32
C ASN A 96 30.82 -20.38 2.62
N GLU A 97 31.16 -19.82 3.78
CA GLU A 97 31.14 -20.52 5.06
C GLU A 97 29.74 -21.02 5.44
N MET A 98 28.71 -20.20 5.23
CA MET A 98 27.32 -20.60 5.49
C MET A 98 26.81 -21.67 4.51
N THR A 99 27.44 -21.79 3.34
CA THR A 99 27.07 -22.80 2.32
C THR A 99 27.78 -24.12 2.58
N ASP A 100 29.07 -24.07 2.87
CA ASP A 100 29.90 -25.25 3.09
C ASP A 100 29.72 -25.86 4.49
N GLY A 101 29.21 -25.07 5.44
CA GLY A 101 29.02 -25.47 6.84
C GLY A 101 30.33 -25.78 7.56
N LYS A 102 31.43 -25.14 7.14
CA LYS A 102 32.79 -25.41 7.62
C LYS A 102 33.54 -24.11 7.83
N ASN A 103 34.26 -24.04 8.96
CA ASN A 103 35.17 -22.95 9.24
C ASN A 103 36.36 -22.97 8.25
N PRO A 104 36.66 -21.88 7.54
CA PRO A 104 37.85 -21.81 6.72
C PRO A 104 39.09 -21.63 7.59
N VAL A 105 40.25 -21.76 6.94
CA VAL A 105 41.57 -21.61 7.58
C VAL A 105 41.68 -20.29 8.36
N TYR A 106 41.00 -19.22 7.92
CA TYR A 106 40.96 -17.92 8.61
C TYR A 106 40.35 -18.00 10.00
N LEU A 107 39.13 -18.55 10.10
CA LEU A 107 38.37 -18.63 11.34
C LEU A 107 38.99 -19.65 12.30
N GLU A 108 39.47 -20.80 11.79
CA GLU A 108 40.18 -21.81 12.61
C GLU A 108 41.52 -21.31 13.16
N ALA A 109 42.28 -20.55 12.36
CA ALA A 109 43.53 -19.94 12.80
C ALA A 109 43.24 -18.88 13.87
N LEU A 110 42.25 -18.02 13.65
CA LEU A 110 41.92 -16.90 14.52
C LEU A 110 41.35 -17.35 15.88
N LEU A 111 40.34 -18.24 15.88
CA LEU A 111 39.79 -18.84 17.11
C LEU A 111 40.83 -19.65 17.87
N GLY A 112 41.73 -20.32 17.13
CA GLY A 112 42.83 -21.11 17.68
C GLY A 112 43.98 -20.32 18.29
N PHE A 113 44.11 -19.04 17.96
CA PHE A 113 45.24 -18.19 18.34
C PHE A 113 45.03 -17.46 19.68
N ASN A 114 43.78 -17.34 20.16
CA ASN A 114 43.41 -16.61 21.38
C ASN A 114 44.12 -17.12 22.66
N ALA A 115 44.22 -18.45 22.82
CA ALA A 115 44.93 -19.05 23.96
C ALA A 115 46.45 -18.77 23.89
N PHE A 116 47.02 -18.82 22.69
CA PHE A 116 48.44 -18.58 22.46
C PHE A 116 48.84 -17.11 22.62
N ALA A 117 47.98 -16.18 22.19
CA ALA A 117 48.12 -14.74 22.41
C ALA A 117 48.27 -14.37 23.90
N THR A 118 47.43 -14.97 24.73
CA THR A 118 47.45 -14.79 26.19
C THR A 118 48.76 -15.27 26.79
N VAL A 119 49.25 -16.44 26.35
CA VAL A 119 50.58 -16.96 26.74
C VAL A 119 51.68 -15.96 26.33
N LEU A 120 51.69 -15.47 25.09
CA LEU A 120 52.67 -14.47 24.63
C LEU A 120 52.66 -13.19 25.49
N GLN A 121 51.49 -12.70 25.91
CA GLN A 121 51.38 -11.53 26.80
C GLN A 121 51.94 -11.80 28.20
N VAL A 122 51.73 -13.00 28.76
CA VAL A 122 52.34 -13.42 30.03
C VAL A 122 53.87 -13.45 29.91
N PHE A 123 54.41 -14.08 28.88
CA PHE A 123 55.85 -14.13 28.62
C PHE A 123 56.48 -12.75 28.39
N LYS A 124 55.72 -11.78 27.86
CA LYS A 124 56.15 -10.38 27.74
C LYS A 124 56.28 -9.66 29.10
N ARG A 125 55.45 -10.02 30.08
CA ARG A 125 55.50 -9.49 31.46
C ARG A 125 56.69 -10.03 32.25
N PHE A 126 57.26 -11.17 31.84
CA PHE A 126 58.39 -11.84 32.49
C PHE A 126 59.59 -12.00 31.53
N PRO A 127 60.48 -11.00 31.42
CA PRO A 127 61.52 -10.93 30.39
C PRO A 127 62.49 -12.12 30.36
N LEU A 128 62.75 -12.73 31.51
CA LEU A 128 63.69 -13.85 31.67
C LEU A 128 63.22 -15.15 31.02
N ILE A 129 61.92 -15.35 30.86
CA ILE A 129 61.35 -16.56 30.25
C ILE A 129 60.90 -16.34 28.79
N ARG A 130 60.92 -15.10 28.31
CA ARG A 130 60.48 -14.69 26.95
C ARG A 130 61.05 -15.55 25.80
N PRO A 131 62.33 -15.98 25.79
CA PRO A 131 62.86 -16.82 24.71
C PRO A 131 62.17 -18.19 24.58
N PHE A 132 61.55 -18.69 25.66
CA PHE A 132 60.86 -19.98 25.68
C PHE A 132 59.40 -19.90 25.21
N SER A 133 58.87 -18.71 24.88
CA SER A 133 57.48 -18.54 24.46
C SER A 133 57.11 -19.34 23.21
N TYR A 134 58.09 -19.56 22.31
CA TYR A 134 57.91 -20.34 21.07
C TYR A 134 57.94 -21.86 21.29
N LEU A 135 58.45 -22.35 22.42
CA LEU A 135 58.42 -23.78 22.78
C LEU A 135 57.04 -24.25 23.25
N LEU A 136 56.19 -23.31 23.70
CA LEU A 136 54.81 -23.57 24.12
C LEU A 136 53.78 -23.27 23.02
N ALA A 137 54.24 -22.83 21.84
CA ALA A 137 53.40 -22.61 20.67
C ALA A 137 53.05 -23.96 20.03
N PRO A 138 51.77 -24.34 19.91
CA PRO A 138 51.41 -25.54 19.16
C PRO A 138 51.86 -25.39 17.71
N ILE A 139 52.68 -26.32 17.19
CA ILE A 139 53.21 -26.25 15.82
C ILE A 139 52.08 -26.12 14.80
N SER A 140 50.95 -26.81 15.02
CA SER A 140 49.74 -26.72 14.19
C SER A 140 49.13 -25.31 14.12
N LYS A 141 49.29 -24.49 15.17
CA LYS A 141 48.81 -23.10 15.20
C LYS A 141 49.79 -22.13 14.53
N LEU A 142 51.10 -22.39 14.60
CA LEU A 142 52.10 -21.61 13.85
C LEU A 142 51.97 -21.83 12.33
N THR A 143 51.72 -23.07 11.90
CA THR A 143 51.45 -23.36 10.49
C THR A 143 50.15 -22.71 10.01
N ALA A 144 49.10 -22.68 10.84
CA ALA A 144 47.82 -22.05 10.49
C ALA A 144 47.96 -20.53 10.24
N LEU A 145 48.78 -19.83 11.05
CA LEU A 145 49.09 -18.41 10.82
C LEU A 145 49.84 -18.18 9.50
N SER A 146 50.85 -19.00 9.21
CA SER A 146 51.57 -18.90 7.94
C SER A 146 50.66 -19.16 6.75
N THR A 147 49.74 -20.12 6.85
CA THR A 147 48.76 -20.40 5.80
C THR A 147 47.82 -19.22 5.64
N MET A 148 47.26 -18.68 6.74
CA MET A 148 46.43 -17.48 6.73
C MET A 148 47.12 -16.31 6.02
N GLU A 149 48.39 -16.02 6.36
CA GLU A 149 49.17 -14.96 5.70
C GLU A 149 49.34 -15.19 4.19
N SER A 150 49.57 -16.43 3.77
CA SER A 150 49.69 -16.77 2.35
C SER A 150 48.37 -16.59 1.61
N THR A 151 47.25 -17.04 2.18
CA THR A 151 45.93 -16.91 1.55
C THR A 151 45.48 -15.46 1.44
N ILE A 152 45.78 -14.62 2.43
CA ILE A 152 45.51 -13.16 2.37
C ILE A 152 46.30 -12.53 1.25
N ARG A 153 47.60 -12.83 1.16
CA ARG A 153 48.45 -12.27 0.10
C ARG A 153 47.92 -12.65 -1.28
N GLU A 154 47.50 -13.89 -1.46
CA GLU A 154 46.91 -14.36 -2.72
C GLU A 154 45.55 -13.71 -3.00
N GLY A 155 44.68 -13.56 -1.99
CA GLY A 155 43.40 -12.87 -2.10
C GLY A 155 43.56 -11.42 -2.51
N VAL A 156 44.48 -10.69 -1.88
CA VAL A 156 44.82 -9.31 -2.23
C VAL A 156 45.35 -9.21 -3.65
N LEU A 157 46.22 -10.13 -4.08
CA LEU A 157 46.71 -10.15 -5.47
C LEU A 157 45.58 -10.44 -6.48
N ARG A 158 44.68 -11.38 -6.19
CA ARG A 158 43.49 -11.64 -7.01
C ARG A 158 42.60 -10.41 -7.10
N ARG A 159 42.40 -9.70 -5.99
CA ARG A 159 41.58 -8.49 -5.94
C ARG A 159 42.22 -7.33 -6.71
N ILE A 160 43.55 -7.19 -6.67
CA ILE A 160 44.31 -6.20 -7.46
C ILE A 160 44.17 -6.51 -8.96
N ASP A 161 44.21 -7.78 -9.36
CA ASP A 161 44.06 -8.18 -10.78
C ASP A 161 42.65 -7.91 -11.32
N ARG A 162 41.62 -8.04 -10.47
CA ARG A 162 40.21 -7.76 -10.81
C ARG A 162 39.82 -6.28 -10.72
N ARG A 163 40.77 -5.38 -10.51
CA ARG A 163 40.50 -3.96 -10.27
C ARG A 163 39.75 -3.33 -11.45
N GLY A 164 38.65 -2.63 -11.16
CA GLY A 164 37.74 -2.07 -12.17
C GLY A 164 36.84 -3.11 -12.87
N LYS A 165 36.85 -4.37 -12.41
CA LYS A 165 36.05 -5.50 -12.91
C LYS A 165 35.47 -6.33 -11.76
N THR A 166 35.06 -5.68 -10.68
CA THR A 166 34.41 -6.33 -9.53
C THR A 166 32.91 -6.47 -9.77
N GLU A 167 32.29 -7.45 -9.10
CA GLU A 167 30.83 -7.69 -9.20
C GLU A 167 30.03 -6.57 -8.55
N HIS A 168 30.58 -6.00 -7.47
CA HIS A 168 30.02 -4.84 -6.79
C HIS A 168 31.13 -3.94 -6.21
N PHE A 169 30.74 -2.79 -5.66
CA PHE A 169 31.64 -1.92 -4.92
C PHE A 169 32.06 -2.57 -3.60
N ASP A 170 33.33 -2.41 -3.18
CA ASP A 170 33.86 -2.90 -1.90
C ASP A 170 34.78 -1.90 -1.20
N LEU A 171 35.02 -2.06 0.10
CA LEU A 171 35.87 -1.12 0.83
C LEU A 171 37.31 -1.05 0.27
N PHE A 172 37.78 -2.11 -0.40
CA PHE A 172 39.11 -2.19 -1.01
C PHE A 172 39.31 -1.21 -2.17
N GLU A 173 38.25 -0.83 -2.90
CA GLU A 173 38.31 0.17 -3.97
C GLU A 173 38.80 1.55 -3.47
N HIS A 174 38.61 1.86 -2.18
CA HIS A 174 39.16 3.07 -1.57
C HIS A 174 40.62 2.92 -1.09
N ILE A 175 41.09 1.69 -0.91
CA ILE A 175 42.48 1.39 -0.56
C ILE A 175 43.35 1.44 -1.81
N LEU A 176 42.86 0.87 -2.92
CA LEU A 176 43.56 0.87 -4.21
C LEU A 176 42.56 1.12 -5.38
N PRO A 177 42.24 2.40 -5.68
CA PRO A 177 41.28 2.77 -6.74
C PRO A 177 41.66 2.28 -8.13
N ALA A 178 40.67 2.07 -9.02
CA ALA A 178 40.88 1.57 -10.38
C ALA A 178 41.93 2.28 -11.24
N ASP A 179 42.09 3.57 -11.05
CA ASP A 179 43.03 4.44 -11.77
C ASP A 179 44.41 4.57 -11.10
N SER A 180 44.59 3.98 -9.91
CA SER A 180 45.86 4.03 -9.17
C SER A 180 46.93 3.09 -9.74
N LEU A 181 48.21 3.46 -9.58
CA LEU A 181 49.34 2.61 -9.95
C LEU A 181 49.37 1.36 -9.06
N VAL A 182 49.59 0.19 -9.68
CA VAL A 182 49.73 -1.07 -8.93
C VAL A 182 51.06 -1.07 -8.17
N PRO A 183 51.06 -1.31 -6.85
CA PRO A 183 52.28 -1.42 -6.05
C PRO A 183 53.15 -2.57 -6.53
N THR A 184 54.38 -2.26 -6.94
CA THR A 184 55.39 -3.27 -7.29
C THR A 184 56.32 -3.60 -6.12
N ASP A 185 56.33 -2.77 -5.09
CA ASP A 185 57.17 -2.96 -3.91
C ASP A 185 56.54 -3.97 -2.94
N LYS A 186 57.36 -4.92 -2.48
CA LYS A 186 56.92 -6.00 -1.57
C LYS A 186 56.48 -5.44 -0.21
N ARG A 187 57.08 -4.34 0.24
CA ARG A 187 56.75 -3.68 1.51
C ARG A 187 55.35 -3.06 1.41
N GLU A 188 55.06 -2.35 0.32
CA GLU A 188 53.75 -1.74 0.05
C GLU A 188 52.62 -2.76 -0.11
N LEU A 189 52.85 -3.86 -0.86
CA LEU A 189 51.88 -4.96 -0.96
C LEU A 189 51.58 -5.60 0.40
N THR A 190 52.59 -5.72 1.26
CA THR A 190 52.42 -6.25 2.62
C THR A 190 51.57 -5.31 3.50
N HIS A 191 51.77 -4.00 3.35
CA HIS A 191 50.99 -2.97 4.04
C HIS A 191 49.52 -2.99 3.63
N ILE A 192 49.23 -3.04 2.33
CA ILE A 192 47.86 -3.12 1.79
C ILE A 192 47.16 -4.40 2.26
N GLY A 193 47.85 -5.54 2.21
CA GLY A 193 47.29 -6.80 2.70
C GLY A 193 46.98 -6.78 4.20
N SER A 194 47.79 -6.06 4.99
CA SER A 194 47.52 -5.87 6.41
C SER A 194 46.32 -4.95 6.66
N LEU A 195 46.16 -3.88 5.88
CA LEU A 195 44.98 -3.01 5.99
C LEU A 195 43.68 -3.75 5.64
N ALA A 196 43.68 -4.51 4.55
CA ALA A 196 42.48 -5.21 4.10
C ALA A 196 42.03 -6.29 5.09
N LEU A 197 42.99 -7.05 5.66
CA LEU A 197 42.71 -8.00 6.74
C LEU A 197 42.09 -7.33 7.97
N GLN A 198 42.61 -6.17 8.35
CA GLN A 198 42.14 -5.42 9.51
C GLN A 198 40.71 -4.92 9.31
N VAL A 199 40.39 -4.41 8.13
CA VAL A 199 39.04 -3.92 7.81
C VAL A 199 38.03 -5.08 7.80
N MET A 200 38.39 -6.23 7.21
CA MET A 200 37.55 -7.42 7.19
C MET A 200 37.22 -7.92 8.60
N PHE A 201 38.22 -8.14 9.46
CA PHE A 201 37.97 -8.64 10.81
C PHE A 201 37.33 -7.59 11.73
N ALA A 202 37.63 -6.31 11.54
CA ALA A 202 36.98 -5.24 12.28
C ALA A 202 35.48 -5.10 11.93
N ASN A 203 35.07 -5.53 10.74
CA ASN A 203 33.67 -5.58 10.33
C ASN A 203 32.97 -6.90 10.69
N ALA A 204 33.69 -8.04 10.72
CA ALA A 204 33.11 -9.33 11.06
C ALA A 204 32.90 -9.51 12.57
N GLY A 205 33.99 -9.53 13.35
CA GLY A 205 33.96 -9.95 14.76
C GLY A 205 33.05 -9.11 15.66
N PRO A 206 33.19 -7.77 15.70
CA PRO A 206 32.33 -6.93 16.53
C PRO A 206 30.84 -7.01 16.16
N THR A 207 30.54 -7.16 14.88
CA THR A 207 29.16 -7.33 14.40
C THR A 207 28.59 -8.64 14.92
N ASP A 208 29.32 -9.74 14.78
CA ASP A 208 28.91 -11.06 15.25
C ASP A 208 28.72 -11.10 16.78
N ASP A 209 29.62 -10.50 17.56
CA ASP A 209 29.45 -10.32 19.00
C ASP A 209 28.16 -9.57 19.35
N TRP A 210 27.83 -8.54 18.57
CA TRP A 210 26.63 -7.75 18.77
C TRP A 210 25.35 -8.53 18.41
N LEU A 211 25.34 -9.24 17.27
CA LEU A 211 24.18 -10.05 16.86
C LEU A 211 23.88 -11.13 17.91
N TYR A 212 24.90 -11.90 18.28
CA TYR A 212 24.78 -12.94 19.31
C TYR A 212 24.38 -12.36 20.67
N GLY A 213 25.05 -11.29 21.11
CA GLY A 213 24.78 -10.67 22.41
C GLY A 213 23.36 -10.13 22.53
N THR A 214 22.83 -9.54 21.45
CA THR A 214 21.46 -9.01 21.41
C THR A 214 20.43 -10.14 21.52
N LEU A 215 20.60 -11.22 20.76
CA LEU A 215 19.75 -12.41 20.84
C LEU A 215 19.69 -12.98 22.26
N VAL A 216 20.85 -13.10 22.90
CA VAL A 216 20.95 -13.61 24.28
C VAL A 216 20.29 -12.69 25.29
N GLN A 217 20.42 -11.37 25.15
CA GLN A 217 19.81 -10.41 26.07
C GLN A 217 18.28 -10.37 25.91
N LEU A 218 17.77 -10.46 24.68
CA LEU A 218 16.33 -10.60 24.44
C LEU A 218 15.76 -11.87 25.09
N LEU A 219 16.48 -12.99 24.99
CA LEU A 219 16.12 -14.26 25.66
C LEU A 219 16.22 -14.22 27.21
N LYS A 220 16.86 -13.19 27.78
CA LYS A 220 16.88 -12.95 29.22
C LYS A 220 15.79 -11.97 29.68
N GLU A 221 15.26 -11.17 28.77
CA GLU A 221 14.26 -10.13 29.03
C GLU A 221 13.01 -10.40 28.15
N PRO A 222 12.17 -11.41 28.52
CA PRO A 222 11.07 -11.88 27.66
C PRO A 222 10.08 -10.80 27.29
N GLU A 223 9.86 -9.82 28.18
CA GLU A 223 8.95 -8.72 27.92
C GLU A 223 9.51 -7.74 26.87
N CYS A 224 10.81 -7.47 26.90
CA CYS A 224 11.47 -6.67 25.87
C CYS A 224 11.46 -7.41 24.52
N TYR A 225 11.68 -8.72 24.54
CA TYR A 225 11.57 -9.56 23.35
C TYR A 225 10.17 -9.51 22.75
N ARG A 226 9.12 -9.71 23.56
CA ARG A 226 7.72 -9.69 23.12
C ARG A 226 7.36 -8.35 22.49
N LEU A 227 7.66 -7.24 23.17
CA LEU A 227 7.37 -5.89 22.67
C LEU A 227 8.11 -5.58 21.37
N LEU A 228 9.39 -5.93 21.29
CA LEU A 228 10.19 -5.68 20.09
C LEU A 228 9.75 -6.57 18.91
N ALA A 229 9.39 -7.82 19.16
CA ALA A 229 8.87 -8.72 18.14
C ALA A 229 7.50 -8.24 17.62
N GLU A 230 6.61 -7.79 18.50
CA GLU A 230 5.33 -7.19 18.12
C GLU A 230 5.52 -5.89 17.33
N GLU A 231 6.44 -5.03 17.74
CA GLU A 231 6.78 -3.79 17.02
C GLU A 231 7.28 -4.09 15.62
N VAL A 232 8.26 -5.00 15.49
CA VAL A 232 8.81 -5.38 14.18
C VAL A 232 7.74 -6.04 13.31
N ARG A 233 6.98 -7.02 13.83
CA ARG A 233 5.93 -7.72 13.08
C ARG A 233 4.73 -6.84 12.72
N GLY A 234 4.49 -5.78 13.50
CA GLY A 234 3.44 -4.81 13.25
C GLY A 234 3.85 -3.68 12.29
N ALA A 235 5.14 -3.32 12.28
CA ALA A 235 5.66 -2.16 11.54
C ALA A 235 5.92 -2.41 10.05
N PHE A 236 6.20 -3.65 9.66
CA PHE A 236 6.41 -4.03 8.26
C PHE A 236 5.21 -4.81 7.74
N GLU A 237 4.92 -4.71 6.44
CA GLU A 237 3.86 -5.51 5.79
C GLU A 237 4.50 -6.67 5.03
N ASN A 238 5.60 -6.40 4.33
CA ASN A 238 6.40 -7.41 3.63
C ASN A 238 7.80 -7.52 4.24
N TYR A 239 8.38 -8.72 4.15
CA TYR A 239 9.77 -8.97 4.60
C TYR A 239 10.79 -8.09 3.87
N ASP A 240 10.52 -7.75 2.61
CA ASP A 240 11.39 -6.92 1.77
C ASP A 240 11.35 -5.43 2.14
N ASP A 241 10.34 -4.99 2.91
CA ASP A 241 10.25 -3.61 3.42
C ASP A 241 11.28 -3.35 4.55
N ILE A 242 11.87 -4.41 5.11
CA ILE A 242 12.88 -4.35 6.17
C ILE A 242 14.22 -3.88 5.59
N THR A 243 14.32 -2.57 5.43
CA THR A 243 15.49 -1.86 4.89
C THR A 243 16.14 -0.97 5.95
N PRO A 244 17.42 -0.57 5.80
CA PRO A 244 18.11 0.34 6.72
C PRO A 244 17.41 1.67 7.00
N THR A 245 16.57 2.13 6.07
CA THR A 245 15.89 3.43 6.16
C THR A 245 14.64 3.37 7.03
N HIS A 246 13.94 2.22 7.02
CA HIS A 246 12.72 2.00 7.77
C HIS A 246 12.98 1.44 9.18
N VAL A 247 14.10 0.75 9.40
CA VAL A 247 14.48 0.27 10.75
C VAL A 247 15.33 1.32 11.49
N GLN A 248 14.78 1.91 12.56
CA GLN A 248 15.48 2.91 13.37
C GLN A 248 15.59 2.50 14.85
N THR A 249 16.59 3.02 15.54
CA THR A 249 16.76 2.81 16.99
C THR A 249 16.79 4.15 17.71
N SER A 250 16.01 4.26 18.77
CA SER A 250 15.90 5.50 19.54
C SER A 250 16.94 5.54 20.65
N ILE A 251 18.02 6.30 20.44
CA ILE A 251 19.02 6.60 21.50
C ILE A 251 18.35 7.38 22.65
N PHE A 252 17.27 8.11 22.37
CA PHE A 252 16.52 8.89 23.35
C PHE A 252 15.94 8.04 24.49
N ALA A 253 15.46 6.82 24.19
CA ALA A 253 14.92 5.90 25.19
C ALA A 253 16.00 5.46 26.19
N LEU A 254 17.21 5.17 25.71
CA LEU A 254 18.35 4.81 26.55
C LEU A 254 18.72 5.94 27.52
N CYS A 255 18.75 7.19 27.05
CA CYS A 255 19.07 8.37 27.85
C CYS A 255 18.07 8.65 28.99
N ARG A 256 16.86 8.07 28.91
CA ARG A 256 15.79 8.27 29.90
C ARG A 256 15.52 7.04 30.76
N SER A 257 16.35 6.01 30.64
CA SER A 257 16.20 4.81 31.45
C SER A 257 16.73 5.04 32.88
N PRO A 258 15.90 4.85 33.91
CA PRO A 258 16.34 4.95 35.31
C PRO A 258 17.33 3.84 35.69
N ARG A 259 17.51 2.81 34.84
CA ARG A 259 18.53 1.76 35.00
C ARG A 259 19.96 2.30 34.89
N TYR A 260 20.16 3.35 34.08
CA TYR A 260 21.49 3.89 33.77
C TYR A 260 21.69 5.31 34.32
N TYR A 261 20.60 6.04 34.58
CA TYR A 261 20.66 7.44 34.98
C TYR A 261 19.71 7.73 36.14
N HIS A 262 20.24 8.31 37.21
CA HIS A 262 19.45 8.90 38.29
C HIS A 262 18.69 10.12 37.76
N ASP A 263 17.42 10.31 38.10
CA ASP A 263 16.56 11.39 37.57
C ASP A 263 16.59 11.50 36.02
N SER A 264 16.42 10.35 35.36
CA SER A 264 16.60 10.18 33.92
C SER A 264 15.64 10.97 33.03
N GLN A 265 14.51 11.45 33.57
CA GLN A 265 13.48 12.15 32.79
C GLN A 265 13.76 13.66 32.64
N HIS A 266 14.65 14.22 33.46
CA HIS A 266 14.96 15.65 33.48
C HIS A 266 16.35 15.96 32.92
N TYR A 267 16.51 17.16 32.35
CA TYR A 267 17.80 17.62 31.87
C TYR A 267 18.72 18.01 33.05
N ARG A 268 19.78 17.21 33.27
CA ARG A 268 20.73 17.38 34.38
C ARG A 268 22.16 17.56 33.86
N PRO A 269 22.58 18.78 33.48
CA PRO A 269 23.94 19.02 32.99
C PRO A 269 25.01 18.74 34.06
N GLN A 270 24.66 18.81 35.35
CA GLN A 270 25.58 18.63 36.48
C GLN A 270 26.24 17.24 36.52
N ARG A 271 25.58 16.20 35.98
CA ARG A 271 26.15 14.84 35.94
C ARG A 271 27.37 14.73 35.02
N TRP A 272 27.51 15.62 34.04
CA TRP A 272 28.58 15.58 33.04
C TRP A 272 29.84 16.35 33.47
N LEU A 273 29.83 16.92 34.67
CA LEU A 273 30.94 17.72 35.18
C LEU A 273 32.01 16.81 35.82
N PRO A 274 33.30 17.20 35.78
CA PRO A 274 34.34 16.52 36.55
C PRO A 274 34.00 16.45 38.03
N TYR A 275 34.43 15.38 38.72
CA TYR A 275 34.11 15.15 40.13
C TYR A 275 34.63 16.26 41.07
N ASP A 276 35.68 16.97 40.64
CA ASP A 276 36.28 18.12 41.31
C ASP A 276 35.66 19.47 40.90
N HIS A 277 34.68 19.47 39.99
CA HIS A 277 34.02 20.69 39.53
C HIS A 277 33.02 21.21 40.59
N PRO A 278 32.98 22.53 40.89
CA PRO A 278 32.15 23.08 41.98
C PRO A 278 30.63 22.87 41.86
N LEU A 279 30.15 22.60 40.64
CA LEU A 279 28.74 22.37 40.32
C LEU A 279 28.40 20.88 40.09
N TYR A 280 29.37 19.98 40.30
CA TYR A 280 29.12 18.55 40.24
C TYR A 280 28.26 18.12 41.43
N ASP A 281 27.16 17.43 41.14
CA ASP A 281 26.25 16.92 42.17
C ASP A 281 26.52 15.42 42.38
N ARG A 282 26.85 15.05 43.62
CA ARG A 282 27.14 13.66 43.99
C ARG A 282 25.93 12.74 43.86
N ALA A 283 24.70 13.27 43.76
CA ALA A 283 23.52 12.47 43.46
C ALA A 283 23.64 11.69 42.14
N PHE A 284 24.47 12.13 41.19
CA PHE A 284 24.70 11.47 39.90
C PHE A 284 25.98 10.60 39.87
N GLU A 285 26.63 10.35 41.01
CA GLU A 285 27.85 9.53 41.07
C GLU A 285 27.66 8.08 40.59
N GLY A 286 26.43 7.56 40.71
CA GLY A 286 26.04 6.25 40.21
C GLY A 286 25.58 6.22 38.75
N ASP A 287 25.53 7.37 38.06
CA ASP A 287 25.09 7.41 36.66
C ASP A 287 26.13 6.74 35.76
N HIS A 288 25.65 5.91 34.85
CA HIS A 288 26.47 5.22 33.86
C HIS A 288 26.75 6.13 32.65
N LEU A 289 27.46 7.23 32.89
CA LEU A 289 27.71 8.29 31.89
C LEU A 289 28.41 7.80 30.61
N LYS A 290 29.13 6.67 30.69
CA LYS A 290 29.77 6.02 29.53
C LYS A 290 28.79 5.29 28.62
N ASP A 291 27.59 4.99 29.11
CA ASP A 291 26.53 4.35 28.32
C ASP A 291 25.77 5.38 27.46
N MET A 292 25.97 6.69 27.70
CA MET A 292 25.53 7.79 26.82
C MET A 292 26.68 8.21 25.91
N TYR A 293 26.55 7.99 24.62
CA TYR A 293 27.49 8.50 23.62
C TYR A 293 27.14 9.92 23.18
N VAL A 294 27.05 10.88 24.12
CA VAL A 294 26.73 12.28 23.81
C VAL A 294 27.82 12.93 22.96
N PHE A 295 29.05 12.39 23.00
CA PHE A 295 30.18 12.86 22.21
C PHE A 295 30.72 11.76 21.30
N SER A 296 30.04 11.60 20.17
CA SER A 296 30.60 10.95 18.97
C SER A 296 31.65 11.84 18.28
N LEU A 297 32.54 12.49 19.04
CA LEU A 297 33.52 13.44 18.50
C LEU A 297 34.92 13.11 19.03
N GLY A 298 35.85 12.88 18.11
CA GLY A 298 37.26 12.69 18.42
C GLY A 298 37.97 11.75 17.43
N SER A 299 39.31 11.73 17.51
CA SER A 299 40.21 10.90 16.69
C SER A 299 40.07 9.38 16.90
N ARG A 300 39.22 8.94 17.84
CA ARG A 300 39.06 7.54 18.28
C ARG A 300 37.69 6.92 17.95
N ILE A 301 36.84 7.63 17.21
CA ILE A 301 35.54 7.08 16.79
C ILE A 301 35.73 5.94 15.80
N CYS A 302 34.97 4.85 15.97
CA CYS A 302 34.99 3.73 15.02
C CYS A 302 34.47 4.19 13.65
N LEU A 303 35.31 4.07 12.61
CA LEU A 303 34.94 4.40 11.23
C LEU A 303 33.80 3.50 10.71
N GLY A 304 33.79 2.22 11.09
CA GLY A 304 32.80 1.23 10.64
C GLY A 304 31.46 1.28 11.39
N ARG A 305 31.25 2.24 12.29
CA ARG A 305 30.07 2.27 13.18
C ARG A 305 28.74 2.24 12.43
N GLU A 306 28.59 3.09 11.43
CA GLU A 306 27.32 3.21 10.68
C GLU A 306 26.99 1.93 9.90
N MET A 307 28.02 1.26 9.36
CA MET A 307 27.87 -0.01 8.67
C MET A 307 27.46 -1.13 9.63
N ALA A 308 28.10 -1.19 10.80
CA ALA A 308 27.71 -2.15 11.85
C ALA A 308 26.26 -1.93 12.31
N TRP A 309 25.82 -0.67 12.48
CA TRP A 309 24.42 -0.38 12.84
C TRP A 309 23.43 -0.76 11.75
N MET A 310 23.76 -0.54 10.48
CA MET A 310 22.94 -0.98 9.35
C MET A 310 22.75 -2.50 9.41
N GLN A 311 23.86 -3.25 9.50
CA GLN A 311 23.84 -4.71 9.53
C GLN A 311 23.05 -5.24 10.74
N ALA A 312 23.33 -4.69 11.92
CA ALA A 312 22.70 -5.04 13.19
C ALA A 312 21.18 -4.89 13.18
N LYS A 313 20.69 -3.72 12.74
CA LYS A 313 19.27 -3.38 12.75
C LYS A 313 18.48 -4.26 11.78
N MET A 314 18.99 -4.41 10.56
CA MET A 314 18.35 -5.25 9.55
C MET A 314 18.30 -6.71 9.99
N PHE A 315 19.42 -7.27 10.46
CA PHE A 315 19.46 -8.66 10.91
C PHE A 315 18.45 -8.90 12.04
N MET A 316 18.39 -8.02 13.04
CA MET A 316 17.46 -8.19 14.15
C MET A 316 16.00 -8.08 13.69
N ALA A 317 15.66 -7.10 12.86
CA ALA A 317 14.31 -6.96 12.32
C ALA A 317 13.93 -8.17 11.47
N LYS A 318 14.77 -8.61 10.53
CA LYS A 318 14.54 -9.80 9.69
C LYS A 318 14.41 -11.08 10.51
N THR A 319 15.22 -11.24 11.56
CA THR A 319 15.18 -12.42 12.44
C THR A 319 13.92 -12.44 13.29
N LEU A 320 13.56 -11.33 13.95
CA LEU A 320 12.36 -11.23 14.79
C LEU A 320 11.05 -11.26 13.98
N TRP A 321 11.08 -10.71 12.76
CA TRP A 321 9.99 -10.84 11.81
C TRP A 321 9.71 -12.31 11.48
N THR A 322 10.77 -13.10 11.26
CA THR A 322 10.65 -14.46 10.71
C THR A 322 10.50 -15.54 11.78
N PHE A 323 11.17 -15.42 12.92
CA PHE A 323 11.32 -16.50 13.89
C PHE A 323 10.88 -16.09 15.29
N ASP A 324 10.34 -17.06 16.03
CA ASP A 324 10.28 -17.01 17.48
C ASP A 324 11.56 -17.56 18.09
N ILE A 325 12.24 -16.77 18.90
CA ILE A 325 13.55 -17.13 19.45
C ILE A 325 13.30 -17.77 20.82
N VAL A 326 13.62 -19.06 20.92
CA VAL A 326 13.39 -19.86 22.13
C VAL A 326 14.67 -20.54 22.59
N LYS A 327 14.72 -20.98 23.86
CA LYS A 327 15.83 -21.81 24.36
C LYS A 327 15.48 -23.28 24.18
N VAL A 328 16.40 -24.09 23.65
CA VAL A 328 16.23 -25.56 23.60
C VAL A 328 16.11 -26.16 25.02
N PRO A 329 15.23 -27.15 25.24
CA PRO A 329 15.08 -27.83 26.53
C PRO A 329 16.43 -28.32 27.10
N GLY A 330 16.73 -27.95 28.35
CA GLY A 330 18.01 -28.27 29.02
C GLY A 330 18.98 -27.09 29.16
N GLN A 331 18.76 -25.96 28.47
CA GLN A 331 19.57 -24.74 28.60
C GLN A 331 19.01 -23.69 29.59
N GLN A 332 18.20 -24.12 30.57
CA GLN A 332 17.49 -23.21 31.49
C GLN A 332 18.41 -22.44 32.46
N HIS A 333 19.63 -22.93 32.70
CA HIS A 333 20.63 -22.31 33.59
C HIS A 333 21.86 -21.84 32.80
N PHE A 334 21.65 -20.83 31.96
CA PHE A 334 22.69 -20.25 31.13
C PHE A 334 23.16 -18.88 31.70
N ASP A 335 24.41 -18.83 32.18
CA ASP A 335 25.02 -17.63 32.76
C ASP A 335 26.11 -17.06 31.84
N VAL A 336 25.77 -15.98 31.13
CA VAL A 336 26.66 -15.27 30.20
C VAL A 336 27.82 -14.62 30.94
N GLU A 337 27.57 -14.01 32.10
CA GLU A 337 28.60 -13.25 32.82
C GLU A 337 29.70 -14.19 33.34
N ARG A 338 29.33 -15.43 33.68
CA ARG A 338 30.27 -16.48 34.09
C ARG A 338 30.98 -17.17 32.92
N THR A 339 30.31 -17.33 31.78
CA THR A 339 30.75 -18.25 30.71
C THR A 339 31.40 -17.53 29.53
N LEU A 340 31.13 -16.23 29.36
CA LEU A 340 31.77 -15.40 28.34
C LEU A 340 33.22 -15.06 28.77
N LEU A 341 34.19 -15.66 28.10
CA LEU A 341 35.63 -15.42 28.37
C LEU A 341 36.26 -14.58 27.26
N HIS A 342 37.00 -13.53 27.61
CA HIS A 342 37.61 -12.61 26.65
C HIS A 342 39.14 -12.77 26.60
N TYR A 343 39.64 -13.32 25.48
CA TYR A 343 41.08 -13.54 25.22
C TYR A 343 41.51 -12.93 23.88
N GLY A 344 40.93 -11.78 23.51
CA GLY A 344 41.14 -11.11 22.22
C GLY A 344 39.88 -11.10 21.35
N PHE A 345 39.19 -12.26 21.27
CA PHE A 345 37.81 -12.41 20.83
C PHE A 345 37.00 -13.12 21.94
N PHE A 346 35.67 -13.03 21.90
CA PHE A 346 34.82 -13.67 22.90
C PHE A 346 34.69 -15.17 22.64
N ASN A 347 34.95 -15.99 23.65
CA ASN A 347 34.53 -17.39 23.63
C ASN A 347 33.04 -17.43 23.97
N LYS A 348 32.22 -17.64 22.94
CA LYS A 348 30.75 -17.61 23.05
C LYS A 348 30.23 -18.98 23.45
N PRO A 349 29.40 -19.06 24.50
CA PRO A 349 28.74 -20.30 24.85
C PRO A 349 27.66 -20.67 23.81
N GLU A 350 27.53 -21.97 23.56
CA GLU A 350 26.62 -22.50 22.54
C GLU A 350 25.16 -22.24 22.94
N LEU A 351 24.44 -21.49 22.09
CA LEU A 351 23.01 -21.22 22.20
C LEU A 351 22.29 -21.96 21.07
N LYS A 352 21.21 -22.67 21.42
CA LYS A 352 20.34 -23.32 20.44
C LYS A 352 18.90 -22.84 20.58
N GLY A 353 18.31 -22.48 19.44
CA GLY A 353 16.86 -22.33 19.30
C GLY A 353 16.41 -21.15 18.43
N LEU A 354 15.68 -21.49 17.37
CA LEU A 354 14.84 -20.65 16.52
C LEU A 354 13.64 -21.54 16.18
N ASP A 355 12.43 -21.13 16.52
CA ASP A 355 11.19 -21.82 16.19
C ASP A 355 10.43 -20.99 15.16
N ILE A 356 9.77 -21.65 14.22
CA ILE A 356 8.86 -20.95 13.31
C ILE A 356 7.55 -20.80 14.09
N PRO A 357 7.03 -19.57 14.28
CA PRO A 357 5.76 -19.40 14.98
C PRO A 357 4.70 -20.31 14.35
N PRO A 358 3.88 -21.03 15.15
CA PRO A 358 2.67 -21.66 14.61
C PRO A 358 1.87 -20.55 13.93
N GLU A 359 1.29 -20.82 12.75
CA GLU A 359 0.49 -19.87 11.98
C GLU A 359 -0.62 -19.23 12.85
N GLY A 360 -0.25 -18.16 13.57
CA GLY A 360 -1.15 -17.12 14.01
C GLY A 360 -1.56 -16.36 12.77
N PRO A 361 -2.77 -15.79 12.74
CA PRO A 361 -3.42 -15.36 11.51
C PRO A 361 -2.46 -14.45 10.74
N ALA A 362 -1.97 -14.96 9.61
CA ALA A 362 -1.42 -14.14 8.57
C ALA A 362 -2.57 -13.20 8.19
N VAL A 363 -2.53 -11.97 8.73
CA VAL A 363 -3.41 -10.93 8.22
C VAL A 363 -2.84 -10.64 6.85
N ASP A 364 -3.52 -11.22 5.87
CA ASP A 364 -3.35 -11.03 4.44
C ASP A 364 -3.60 -9.54 4.12
N LYS A 365 -2.59 -8.70 4.41
CA LYS A 365 -2.71 -7.23 4.37
C LYS A 365 -2.77 -6.65 2.95
N MET A 366 -2.55 -7.45 1.91
CA MET A 366 -2.72 -6.99 0.52
C MET A 366 -3.93 -7.57 -0.22
N ALA A 367 -4.67 -8.53 0.37
CA ALA A 367 -5.84 -9.15 -0.29
C ALA A 367 -7.21 -8.63 0.20
N TYR A 368 -7.27 -7.88 1.30
CA TYR A 368 -8.47 -7.10 1.66
C TYR A 368 -8.39 -5.70 1.05
N THR A 369 -8.44 -5.63 -0.28
CA THR A 369 -8.76 -4.38 -0.98
C THR A 369 -9.95 -3.69 -0.32
N TYR A 370 -9.89 -2.36 -0.18
CA TYR A 370 -10.98 -1.46 0.27
C TYR A 370 -12.34 -1.71 -0.43
N SER A 371 -12.41 -2.60 -1.44
CA SER A 371 -13.58 -3.03 -2.20
C SER A 371 -14.65 -3.80 -1.39
N ASN A 372 -14.34 -4.29 -0.20
CA ASN A 372 -15.29 -5.05 0.64
C ASN A 372 -15.96 -4.24 1.77
N LEU A 373 -15.57 -2.99 2.03
CA LEU A 373 -16.17 -2.14 3.08
C LEU A 373 -17.34 -1.28 2.55
N ARG A 374 -18.30 -1.93 1.91
CA ARG A 374 -19.38 -1.25 1.15
C ARG A 374 -20.24 -0.34 2.02
N ALA A 375 -20.52 -0.73 3.26
CA ALA A 375 -21.33 0.08 4.16
C ALA A 375 -20.55 1.29 4.68
N LEU A 376 -19.24 1.12 4.94
CA LEU A 376 -18.36 2.21 5.33
C LEU A 376 -18.20 3.23 4.20
N ASP A 377 -17.92 2.79 2.98
CA ASP A 377 -17.80 3.66 1.81
C ASP A 377 -19.11 4.43 1.57
N ALA A 378 -20.25 3.74 1.60
CA ALA A 378 -21.55 4.38 1.46
C ALA A 378 -21.83 5.39 2.59
N ALA A 379 -21.45 5.10 3.85
CA ALA A 379 -21.58 6.05 4.95
C ALA A 379 -20.71 7.29 4.74
N ILE A 380 -19.45 7.11 4.32
CA ILE A 380 -18.49 8.19 4.06
C ILE A 380 -18.92 9.05 2.89
N GLU A 381 -19.65 8.54 1.91
CA GLU A 381 -20.12 9.32 0.76
C GLU A 381 -21.48 10.01 1.02
N THR A 382 -22.39 9.35 1.73
CA THR A 382 -23.79 9.78 1.82
C THR A 382 -24.15 10.53 3.09
N THR A 383 -23.38 10.38 4.18
CA THR A 383 -23.66 11.10 5.43
C THR A 383 -23.43 12.60 5.21
N PRO A 384 -24.44 13.45 5.46
CA PRO A 384 -24.29 14.89 5.34
C PRO A 384 -23.43 15.45 6.48
N LEU A 385 -22.69 16.52 6.20
CA LEU A 385 -21.82 17.19 7.17
C LEU A 385 -22.58 18.31 7.90
N ILE A 386 -22.57 18.32 9.23
CA ILE A 386 -22.87 19.54 10.01
C ILE A 386 -21.55 20.25 10.26
N ASP A 387 -21.33 21.33 9.52
CA ASP A 387 -20.11 22.13 9.63
C ASP A 387 -20.17 22.97 10.91
N ASN A 388 -19.51 22.50 11.98
CA ASN A 388 -19.66 23.13 13.29
C ASN A 388 -18.92 24.45 13.44
N HIS A 389 -18.10 24.87 12.49
CA HIS A 389 -17.41 26.15 12.53
C HIS A 389 -17.01 26.61 11.13
N ALA A 390 -17.53 27.76 10.72
CA ALA A 390 -17.07 28.45 9.52
C ALA A 390 -17.34 29.94 9.64
N HIS A 391 -16.99 30.69 8.61
CA HIS A 391 -17.16 32.13 8.54
C HIS A 391 -18.02 32.55 7.35
N PRO A 392 -18.68 33.72 7.43
CA PRO A 392 -19.38 34.29 6.30
C PRO A 392 -18.52 34.43 5.05
N LEU A 393 -19.07 34.10 3.88
CA LEU A 393 -18.44 34.38 2.59
C LEU A 393 -18.41 35.90 2.31
N LEU A 394 -17.39 36.36 1.58
CA LEU A 394 -17.30 37.77 1.16
C LEU A 394 -18.33 38.09 0.08
N LYS A 395 -18.90 39.31 0.13
CA LYS A 395 -19.69 39.81 -0.99
C LYS A 395 -18.79 40.03 -2.21
N PRO A 396 -19.31 39.93 -3.45
CA PRO A 396 -18.52 40.00 -4.67
C PRO A 396 -17.58 41.21 -4.76
N GLU A 397 -18.02 42.38 -4.30
CA GLU A 397 -17.25 43.63 -4.32
C GLU A 397 -16.03 43.65 -3.38
N TYR A 398 -15.96 42.74 -2.40
CA TYR A 398 -14.87 42.65 -1.42
C TYR A 398 -13.90 41.48 -1.69
N LEU A 399 -14.17 40.61 -2.67
CA LEU A 399 -13.34 39.45 -2.98
C LEU A 399 -11.87 39.81 -3.27
N ALA A 400 -11.62 40.97 -3.88
CA ALA A 400 -10.27 41.43 -4.21
C ALA A 400 -9.40 41.82 -2.99
N GLN A 401 -10.00 41.91 -1.79
CA GLN A 401 -9.26 42.21 -0.56
C GLN A 401 -8.39 41.04 -0.08
N HIS A 402 -8.71 39.82 -0.50
CA HIS A 402 -8.00 38.61 -0.10
C HIS A 402 -7.56 37.82 -1.34
N PRO A 403 -6.33 37.27 -1.36
CA PRO A 403 -5.88 36.40 -2.44
C PRO A 403 -6.55 35.03 -2.37
N LEU A 404 -6.97 34.47 -3.51
CA LEU A 404 -7.55 33.13 -3.58
C LEU A 404 -6.63 32.04 -3.00
N LEU A 405 -5.33 32.30 -2.90
CA LEU A 405 -4.35 31.40 -2.26
C LEU A 405 -4.72 31.04 -0.82
N SER A 406 -5.47 31.89 -0.10
CA SER A 406 -5.83 31.66 1.30
C SER A 406 -6.66 30.40 1.52
N ILE A 407 -7.26 29.82 0.47
CA ILE A 407 -8.06 28.57 0.57
C ILE A 407 -7.23 27.34 0.99
N ALA A 408 -5.90 27.45 1.01
CA ALA A 408 -4.98 26.37 1.39
C ALA A 408 -3.80 26.86 2.28
N THR A 409 -3.84 28.10 2.78
CA THR A 409 -2.79 28.64 3.65
C THR A 409 -3.28 29.82 4.50
N GLU A 410 -2.84 29.88 5.75
CA GLU A 410 -3.00 31.04 6.64
C GLU A 410 -1.84 32.04 6.50
N ALA A 411 -0.92 31.82 5.56
CA ALA A 411 0.19 32.73 5.32
C ALA A 411 -0.30 34.09 4.78
N HIS A 412 0.38 35.16 5.20
CA HIS A 412 0.11 36.53 4.78
C HIS A 412 1.38 37.24 4.35
N GLY A 413 1.23 38.38 3.65
CA GLY A 413 2.35 39.14 3.10
C GLY A 413 3.16 38.30 2.10
N ASP A 414 4.47 38.52 2.03
CA ASP A 414 5.35 37.86 1.06
C ASP A 414 5.36 36.33 1.18
N ALA A 415 5.09 35.79 2.38
CA ALA A 415 5.11 34.35 2.64
C ALA A 415 3.94 33.59 1.97
N ILE A 416 2.87 34.28 1.58
CA ILE A 416 1.73 33.62 0.94
C ILE A 416 2.09 33.06 -0.44
N GLU A 417 3.05 33.68 -1.13
CA GLU A 417 3.48 33.21 -2.45
C GLU A 417 4.32 31.93 -2.35
N ASP A 418 5.14 31.81 -1.31
CA ASP A 418 5.90 30.58 -1.03
C ASP A 418 4.99 29.37 -0.73
N SER A 419 3.76 29.63 -0.24
CA SER A 419 2.77 28.57 0.02
C SER A 419 2.42 27.75 -1.22
N ARG A 420 2.63 28.28 -2.43
CA ARG A 420 2.42 27.58 -3.70
C ARG A 420 3.28 26.32 -3.83
N LEU A 421 4.41 26.29 -3.13
CA LEU A 421 5.35 25.16 -3.10
C LEU A 421 5.02 24.15 -1.99
N SER A 422 3.99 24.42 -1.17
CA SER A 422 3.57 23.52 -0.11
C SER A 422 2.81 22.30 -0.65
N LEU A 423 2.91 21.17 0.06
CA LEU A 423 2.15 19.95 -0.28
C LEU A 423 0.64 20.16 -0.20
N ALA A 424 0.18 21.03 0.71
CA ALA A 424 -1.23 21.38 0.86
C ALA A 424 -1.76 22.08 -0.40
N HIS A 425 -1.04 23.11 -0.87
CA HIS A 425 -1.40 23.84 -2.08
C HIS A 425 -1.36 22.94 -3.33
N ILE A 426 -0.28 22.18 -3.55
CA ILE A 426 -0.14 21.30 -4.72
C ILE A 426 -1.32 20.30 -4.79
N ARG A 427 -1.76 19.76 -3.65
CA ARG A 427 -2.93 18.89 -3.57
C ARG A 427 -4.22 19.64 -3.88
N ALA A 428 -4.42 20.82 -3.29
CA ALA A 428 -5.60 21.65 -3.52
C ALA A 428 -5.77 22.00 -5.01
N VAL A 429 -4.68 22.36 -5.70
CA VAL A 429 -4.69 22.63 -7.15
C VAL A 429 -5.20 21.44 -7.94
N ARG A 430 -4.66 20.23 -7.69
CA ARG A 430 -5.07 19.01 -8.40
C ARG A 430 -6.55 18.70 -8.19
N GLN A 431 -7.03 18.82 -6.96
CA GLN A 431 -8.42 18.52 -6.60
C GLN A 431 -9.39 19.54 -7.18
N LEU A 432 -9.09 20.84 -7.06
CA LEU A 432 -9.91 21.88 -7.67
C LEU A 432 -9.90 21.79 -9.19
N ALA A 433 -8.76 21.50 -9.82
CA ALA A 433 -8.70 21.30 -11.26
C ALA A 433 -9.61 20.15 -11.73
N GLN A 434 -9.67 19.06 -10.97
CA GLN A 434 -10.59 17.95 -11.23
C GLN A 434 -12.06 18.37 -11.08
N VAL A 435 -12.40 19.13 -10.03
CA VAL A 435 -13.77 19.63 -9.81
C VAL A 435 -14.18 20.62 -10.91
N LEU A 436 -13.27 21.49 -11.33
CA LEU A 436 -13.49 22.55 -12.31
C LEU A 436 -13.40 22.06 -13.76
N GLY A 437 -12.79 20.90 -13.99
CA GLY A 437 -12.55 20.35 -15.32
C GLY A 437 -11.52 21.14 -16.12
N CYS A 438 -10.43 21.57 -15.47
CA CYS A 438 -9.35 22.34 -16.09
C CYS A 438 -7.97 21.68 -15.89
N GLU A 439 -6.94 22.26 -16.50
CA GLU A 439 -5.55 21.83 -16.29
C GLU A 439 -5.14 21.92 -14.80
N PRO A 440 -4.32 21.01 -14.28
CA PRO A 440 -3.89 20.98 -12.88
C PRO A 440 -2.76 21.97 -12.59
N THR A 441 -2.95 23.23 -12.98
CA THR A 441 -2.06 24.35 -12.69
C THR A 441 -2.82 25.44 -11.94
N TRP A 442 -2.14 26.18 -11.07
CA TRP A 442 -2.79 27.22 -10.27
C TRP A 442 -3.45 28.29 -11.15
N ASP A 443 -2.78 28.74 -12.21
CA ASP A 443 -3.33 29.76 -13.12
C ASP A 443 -4.60 29.28 -13.83
N ALA A 444 -4.67 28.00 -14.21
CA ALA A 444 -5.87 27.44 -14.83
C ALA A 444 -7.02 27.30 -13.83
N VAL A 445 -6.73 26.93 -12.58
CA VAL A 445 -7.70 26.87 -11.48
C VAL A 445 -8.26 28.26 -11.18
N VAL A 446 -7.40 29.27 -11.03
CA VAL A 446 -7.82 30.67 -10.81
C VAL A 446 -8.73 31.13 -11.95
N ALA A 447 -8.31 30.95 -13.21
CA ALA A 447 -9.10 31.36 -14.37
C ALA A 447 -10.46 30.61 -14.46
N ALA A 448 -10.50 29.34 -14.06
CA ALA A 448 -11.73 28.56 -14.04
C ALA A 448 -12.68 29.00 -12.90
N VAL A 449 -12.15 29.29 -11.72
CA VAL A 449 -12.89 29.85 -10.58
C VAL A 449 -13.49 31.20 -10.94
N GLU A 450 -12.69 32.13 -11.49
CA GLU A 450 -13.15 33.44 -11.93
C GLU A 450 -14.27 33.34 -12.97
N ARG A 451 -14.14 32.40 -13.91
CA ARG A 451 -15.19 32.13 -14.90
C ARG A 451 -16.48 31.64 -14.25
N LYS A 452 -16.40 30.67 -13.33
CA LYS A 452 -17.57 30.16 -12.60
C LYS A 452 -18.26 31.24 -11.79
N ARG A 453 -17.49 32.08 -11.10
CA ARG A 453 -18.00 33.24 -10.35
C ARG A 453 -18.63 34.30 -11.25
N SER A 454 -18.16 34.45 -12.49
CA SER A 454 -18.71 35.41 -13.46
C SER A 454 -19.98 34.89 -14.15
N GLU A 455 -20.02 33.59 -14.50
CA GLU A 455 -21.13 32.99 -15.24
C GLU A 455 -22.34 32.71 -14.35
N SER A 456 -22.13 32.16 -13.15
CA SER A 456 -23.20 31.71 -12.25
C SER A 456 -22.69 31.56 -10.80
N PRO A 457 -22.45 32.67 -10.08
CA PRO A 457 -21.83 32.63 -8.75
C PRO A 457 -22.62 31.79 -7.74
N GLU A 458 -23.95 31.91 -7.71
CA GLU A 458 -24.81 31.11 -6.84
C GLU A 458 -24.71 29.60 -7.13
N ALA A 459 -24.65 29.20 -8.41
CA ALA A 459 -24.52 27.79 -8.78
C ALA A 459 -23.16 27.22 -8.37
N TRP A 460 -22.10 28.04 -8.42
CA TRP A 460 -20.78 27.65 -7.98
C TRP A 460 -20.71 27.51 -6.45
N THR A 461 -21.23 28.49 -5.71
CA THR A 461 -21.37 28.39 -4.25
C THR A 461 -22.17 27.16 -3.86
N ARG A 462 -23.30 26.88 -4.53
CA ARG A 462 -24.09 25.67 -4.28
C ARG A 462 -23.31 24.38 -4.46
N ARG A 463 -22.46 24.32 -5.51
CA ARG A 463 -21.58 23.17 -5.74
C ARG A 463 -20.53 23.04 -4.65
N CYS A 464 -19.96 24.14 -4.18
CA CYS A 464 -18.94 24.13 -3.14
C CYS A 464 -19.46 23.68 -1.78
N LEU A 465 -20.71 24.02 -1.46
CA LEU A 465 -21.37 23.68 -0.19
C LEU A 465 -22.17 22.35 -0.26
N GLU A 466 -22.05 21.61 -1.38
CA GLU A 466 -22.81 20.38 -1.58
C GLU A 466 -22.45 19.29 -0.56
N GLY A 467 -23.48 18.67 0.02
CA GLY A 467 -23.31 17.62 1.04
C GLY A 467 -23.20 18.15 2.48
N ILE A 468 -23.29 19.47 2.68
CA ILE A 468 -23.40 20.12 3.99
C ILE A 468 -24.89 20.24 4.38
N GLU A 469 -25.24 19.77 5.58
CA GLU A 469 -26.58 19.89 6.13
C GLU A 469 -26.88 21.32 6.58
N THR A 470 -25.99 21.89 7.41
CA THR A 470 -26.08 23.25 7.98
C THR A 470 -24.69 23.71 8.39
N ILE A 471 -24.49 25.03 8.46
CA ILE A 471 -23.22 25.67 8.84
C ILE A 471 -23.45 26.48 10.12
N LEU A 472 -22.54 26.36 11.09
CA LEU A 472 -22.51 27.20 12.29
C LEU A 472 -21.49 28.32 12.08
N ILE A 473 -22.00 29.52 11.82
CA ILE A 473 -21.26 30.65 11.29
C ILE A 473 -20.82 31.57 12.42
N ASP A 474 -19.50 31.73 12.60
CA ASP A 474 -18.91 32.79 13.42
C ASP A 474 -18.98 34.12 12.67
N ASP A 475 -19.90 34.99 13.12
CA ASP A 475 -20.25 36.24 12.49
C ASP A 475 -19.39 37.45 12.90
N GLY A 476 -18.29 37.21 13.62
CA GLY A 476 -17.42 38.27 14.14
C GLY A 476 -16.07 38.45 13.42
N LEU A 477 -15.84 37.79 12.28
CA LEU A 477 -14.56 37.88 11.55
C LEU A 477 -14.41 39.17 10.74
N ASN A 478 -15.42 39.50 9.95
CA ASN A 478 -15.45 40.67 9.07
C ASN A 478 -16.67 41.54 9.40
N SER A 479 -16.66 42.79 8.95
CA SER A 479 -17.82 43.68 9.14
C SER A 479 -19.03 43.20 8.36
N ALA A 480 -20.25 43.44 8.88
CA ALA A 480 -21.50 43.06 8.22
C ALA A 480 -21.69 43.69 6.82
N GLU A 481 -20.95 44.76 6.52
CA GLU A 481 -20.93 45.38 5.20
C GLU A 481 -20.16 44.54 4.18
N GLN A 482 -19.11 43.82 4.60
CA GLN A 482 -18.19 43.08 3.73
C GLN A 482 -18.63 41.66 3.38
N VAL A 483 -19.42 41.03 4.26
CA VAL A 483 -19.76 39.60 4.15
C VAL A 483 -21.24 39.35 4.01
N GLU A 484 -21.58 38.20 3.46
CA GLU A 484 -22.96 37.73 3.36
C GLU A 484 -23.55 37.39 4.73
N SER A 485 -24.86 37.57 4.88
CA SER A 485 -25.53 37.28 6.15
C SER A 485 -25.59 35.77 6.42
N CYS A 486 -25.78 35.39 7.69
CA CYS A 486 -26.00 33.97 8.03
C CYS A 486 -27.19 33.38 7.28
N SER A 487 -28.28 34.13 7.11
CA SER A 487 -29.47 33.69 6.37
C SER A 487 -29.26 33.55 4.86
N TRP A 488 -28.26 34.22 4.28
CA TRP A 488 -27.91 34.04 2.86
C TRP A 488 -27.37 32.63 2.60
N HIS A 489 -26.69 32.03 3.58
CA HIS A 489 -26.14 30.68 3.45
C HIS A 489 -27.25 29.61 3.46
N ASP A 490 -28.44 29.92 4.00
CA ASP A 490 -29.60 29.02 4.03
C ASP A 490 -30.02 28.56 2.62
N ASP A 491 -29.75 29.36 1.59
CA ASP A 491 -30.11 29.03 0.20
C ASP A 491 -29.21 27.93 -0.40
N PHE A 492 -28.06 27.63 0.23
CA PHE A 492 -27.07 26.68 -0.26
C PHE A 492 -26.94 25.41 0.60
N THR A 493 -27.50 25.41 1.80
CA THR A 493 -27.52 24.25 2.71
C THR A 493 -28.91 23.59 2.74
N ARG A 494 -29.02 22.38 3.29
CA ARG A 494 -30.30 21.65 3.38
C ARG A 494 -31.19 22.18 4.51
N SER A 495 -30.55 22.53 5.61
CA SER A 495 -31.13 23.08 6.82
C SER A 495 -30.59 24.49 7.06
N LYS A 496 -31.35 25.31 7.79
CA LYS A 496 -30.96 26.70 8.09
C LYS A 496 -29.66 26.75 8.88
N CYS A 497 -28.76 27.65 8.48
CA CYS A 497 -27.53 27.98 9.16
C CYS A 497 -27.82 28.65 10.51
N LYS A 498 -26.84 28.59 11.41
CA LYS A 498 -26.95 29.13 12.77
C LYS A 498 -25.76 30.01 13.08
N ARG A 499 -25.96 30.95 14.00
CA ARG A 499 -24.95 31.93 14.40
C ARG A 499 -24.13 31.43 15.59
N ILE A 500 -22.84 31.74 15.55
CA ILE A 500 -21.91 31.64 16.66
C ILE A 500 -21.40 33.06 16.93
N VAL A 501 -21.62 33.55 18.15
CA VAL A 501 -21.26 34.94 18.50
C VAL A 501 -19.80 34.99 18.94
N ARG A 502 -18.99 35.80 18.27
CA ARG A 502 -17.60 36.05 18.68
C ARG A 502 -17.53 37.01 19.87
N ILE A 503 -17.04 36.51 20.99
CA ILE A 503 -17.01 37.22 22.28
C ILE A 503 -16.22 38.52 22.18
N GLU A 504 -15.03 38.48 21.60
CA GLU A 504 -14.14 39.64 21.53
C GLU A 504 -14.61 40.71 20.54
N ALA A 505 -15.31 40.33 19.47
CA ALA A 505 -15.90 41.27 18.52
C ALA A 505 -17.09 42.00 19.15
N LEU A 506 -17.98 41.28 19.83
CA LEU A 506 -19.10 41.86 20.56
C LEU A 506 -18.62 42.82 21.67
N ALA A 507 -17.63 42.40 22.46
CA ALA A 507 -17.05 43.24 23.49
C ALA A 507 -16.37 44.49 22.89
N GLY A 508 -15.69 44.34 21.75
CA GLY A 508 -15.07 45.44 21.03
C GLY A 508 -16.08 46.49 20.57
N ASP A 509 -17.18 46.05 19.96
CA ASP A 509 -18.28 46.91 19.51
C ASP A 509 -18.94 47.66 20.67
N ILE A 510 -19.24 46.97 21.77
CA ILE A 510 -19.83 47.59 22.97
C ILE A 510 -18.87 48.65 23.54
N ILE A 511 -17.58 48.35 23.67
CA ILE A 511 -16.60 49.32 24.15
C ILE A 511 -16.57 50.54 23.22
N ALA A 512 -16.54 50.34 21.90
CA ALA A 512 -16.56 51.45 20.93
C ALA A 512 -17.83 52.32 21.08
N ARG A 513 -19.02 51.70 21.14
CA ARG A 513 -20.30 52.40 21.32
C ARG A 513 -20.34 53.25 22.59
N TYR A 514 -19.86 52.72 23.71
CA TYR A 514 -19.89 53.44 24.99
C TYR A 514 -18.78 54.49 25.13
N CYS A 515 -17.65 54.31 24.45
CA CYS A 515 -16.62 55.34 24.30
C CYS A 515 -17.13 56.52 23.45
N GLU A 516 -17.98 56.27 22.45
CA GLU A 516 -18.58 57.29 21.56
C GLU A 516 -19.80 57.99 22.21
N ALA A 517 -20.64 57.26 22.96
CA ALA A 517 -21.97 57.74 23.38
C ALA A 517 -22.03 58.40 24.77
N THR A 518 -20.99 58.29 25.60
CA THR A 518 -21.04 58.74 27.00
C THR A 518 -19.83 59.59 27.39
N ASP A 519 -20.05 60.64 28.20
CA ASP A 519 -18.99 61.37 28.91
C ASP A 519 -18.55 60.63 30.21
N SER A 520 -19.06 59.41 30.42
CA SER A 520 -18.76 58.59 31.59
C SER A 520 -17.26 58.24 31.65
N GLU A 521 -16.68 58.27 32.85
CA GLU A 521 -15.29 57.91 33.14
C GLU A 521 -15.21 57.06 34.42
N GLY A 522 -14.12 56.32 34.58
CA GLY A 522 -13.85 55.55 35.79
C GLY A 522 -14.79 54.36 35.96
N SER A 523 -15.26 54.15 37.19
CA SER A 523 -16.11 53.01 37.54
C SER A 523 -17.44 52.99 36.77
N THR A 524 -17.98 54.15 36.39
CA THR A 524 -19.27 54.25 35.68
C THR A 524 -19.17 53.64 34.28
N LEU A 525 -18.16 54.03 33.48
CA LEU A 525 -17.94 53.47 32.15
C LEU A 525 -17.73 51.95 32.19
N TYR A 526 -16.93 51.47 33.15
CA TYR A 526 -16.73 50.03 33.37
C TYR A 526 -18.05 49.31 33.66
N HIS A 527 -18.87 49.84 34.56
CA HIS A 527 -20.17 49.23 34.90
C HIS A 527 -21.12 49.22 33.71
N ASP A 528 -21.19 50.30 32.93
CA ASP A 528 -22.05 50.42 31.76
C ASP A 528 -21.66 49.40 30.66
N VAL A 529 -20.36 49.31 30.34
CA VAL A 529 -19.83 48.33 29.36
C VAL A 529 -20.09 46.90 29.81
N VAL A 530 -19.81 46.58 31.07
CA VAL A 530 -20.03 45.22 31.61
C VAL A 530 -21.52 44.87 31.68
N ALA A 531 -22.38 45.82 32.03
CA ALA A 531 -23.83 45.62 32.05
C ALA A 531 -24.39 45.40 30.64
N ALA A 532 -23.95 46.20 29.66
CA ALA A 532 -24.32 46.04 28.25
C ALA A 532 -23.89 44.68 27.71
N PHE A 533 -22.63 44.29 27.95
CA PHE A 533 -22.10 43.00 27.54
C PHE A 533 -22.90 41.83 28.16
N ARG A 534 -23.19 41.89 29.47
CA ARG A 534 -24.03 40.88 30.13
C ARG A 534 -25.42 40.79 29.48
N SER A 535 -26.05 41.93 29.21
CA SER A 535 -27.37 41.98 28.58
C SER A 535 -27.35 41.34 27.18
N GLU A 536 -26.40 41.70 26.33
CA GLU A 536 -26.33 41.20 24.96
C GLU A 536 -25.95 39.71 24.91
N ILE A 537 -25.07 39.22 25.79
CA ILE A 537 -24.81 37.79 25.93
C ILE A 537 -26.06 37.04 26.41
N THR A 538 -26.79 37.55 27.41
CA THR A 538 -28.04 36.92 27.87
C THR A 538 -29.07 36.85 26.75
N GLN A 539 -29.19 37.90 25.92
CA GLN A 539 -30.06 37.88 24.74
C GLN A 539 -29.60 36.84 23.71
N ALA A 540 -28.29 36.75 23.44
CA ALA A 540 -27.72 35.74 22.55
C ALA A 540 -27.90 34.30 23.07
N ILE A 541 -27.85 34.08 24.39
CA ILE A 541 -28.18 32.79 25.01
C ILE A 541 -29.66 32.45 24.78
N ALA A 542 -30.57 33.41 24.92
CA ALA A 542 -32.00 33.20 24.68
C ALA A 542 -32.39 33.05 23.20
N ASP A 543 -31.60 33.57 22.27
CA ASP A 543 -31.88 33.54 20.82
C ASP A 543 -31.73 32.11 20.23
N PRO A 544 -32.78 31.50 19.65
CA PRO A 544 -32.71 30.19 18.99
C PRO A 544 -31.94 30.19 17.66
N GLY A 545 -31.62 31.37 17.11
CA GLY A 545 -30.74 31.56 15.96
C GLY A 545 -29.25 31.47 16.32
N VAL A 546 -28.90 31.70 17.59
CA VAL A 546 -27.54 31.55 18.11
C VAL A 546 -27.40 30.17 18.74
N VAL A 547 -26.35 29.43 18.42
CA VAL A 547 -26.14 28.08 18.96
C VAL A 547 -24.89 27.94 19.81
N GLY A 548 -24.00 28.93 19.79
CA GLY A 548 -22.75 28.90 20.53
C GLY A 548 -22.04 30.23 20.52
N PHE A 549 -20.87 30.24 21.15
CA PHE A 549 -19.97 31.40 21.22
C PHE A 549 -18.58 30.98 20.74
N LYS A 550 -17.81 31.92 20.21
CA LYS A 550 -16.40 31.71 19.84
C LYS A 550 -15.53 32.70 20.60
N SER A 551 -14.41 32.22 21.11
CA SER A 551 -13.33 33.04 21.64
C SER A 551 -12.09 32.94 20.75
N ILE A 552 -11.54 34.11 20.41
CA ILE A 552 -10.24 34.27 19.75
C ILE A 552 -9.15 34.73 20.74
N ILE A 553 -9.38 34.58 22.05
CA ILE A 553 -8.45 34.97 23.12
C ILE A 553 -7.04 34.39 22.96
N CYS A 554 -6.94 33.25 22.27
CA CYS A 554 -5.70 32.64 21.82
C CYS A 554 -4.75 33.63 21.14
N TYR A 555 -5.27 34.46 20.24
CA TYR A 555 -4.54 35.52 19.56
C TYR A 555 -4.33 36.79 20.42
N ARG A 556 -4.98 36.91 21.58
CA ARG A 556 -5.11 38.16 22.35
C ARG A 556 -4.52 38.07 23.76
N GLY A 557 -3.69 37.06 24.00
CA GLY A 557 -3.08 36.80 25.32
C GLY A 557 -2.59 35.37 25.50
N GLY A 558 -3.17 34.42 24.75
CA GLY A 558 -2.95 32.99 24.90
C GLY A 558 -4.10 32.29 25.60
N LEU A 559 -4.02 30.97 25.68
CA LEU A 559 -5.06 30.10 26.25
C LEU A 559 -4.96 29.89 27.76
N ASP A 560 -3.96 30.49 28.42
CA ASP A 560 -3.81 30.46 29.89
C ASP A 560 -4.77 31.47 30.53
N ILE A 561 -6.02 31.04 30.67
CA ILE A 561 -7.11 31.82 31.25
C ILE A 561 -7.18 31.44 32.74
N GLY A 562 -6.58 32.29 33.57
CA GLY A 562 -6.45 32.05 35.01
C GLY A 562 -7.71 32.35 35.83
N ASP A 563 -7.72 31.88 37.09
CA ASP A 563 -8.81 32.01 38.08
C ASP A 563 -8.88 33.40 38.74
N ILE A 564 -8.17 34.40 38.21
CA ILE A 564 -7.86 35.61 38.98
C ILE A 564 -9.10 36.52 39.07
N PRO A 565 -9.51 36.98 40.27
CA PRO A 565 -10.36 38.15 40.38
C PRO A 565 -9.56 39.34 39.84
N LEU A 566 -9.74 39.64 38.55
CA LEU A 566 -9.13 40.80 37.91
C LEU A 566 -9.37 42.00 38.81
N GLU A 567 -8.29 42.64 39.30
CA GLU A 567 -8.43 43.82 40.15
C GLU A 567 -9.27 44.85 39.40
N THR A 568 -10.50 45.10 39.87
CA THR A 568 -11.46 45.99 39.21
C THR A 568 -10.84 47.34 38.89
N THR A 569 -9.95 47.83 39.77
CA THR A 569 -9.18 49.07 39.58
C THR A 569 -8.29 49.04 38.33
N LYS A 570 -7.66 47.91 38.00
CA LYS A 570 -6.84 47.75 36.78
C LYS A 570 -7.69 47.68 35.52
N LEU A 571 -8.86 47.03 35.59
CA LEU A 571 -9.81 46.96 34.47
C LEU A 571 -10.42 48.33 34.16
N ILE A 572 -10.79 49.07 35.20
CA ILE A 572 -11.27 50.45 35.08
C ILE A 572 -10.22 51.32 34.39
N ALA A 573 -8.98 51.32 34.90
CA ALA A 573 -7.89 52.11 34.33
C ALA A 573 -7.62 51.78 32.85
N LEU A 574 -7.75 50.50 32.47
CA LEU A 574 -7.54 50.06 31.10
C LEU A 574 -8.67 50.53 30.16
N LEU A 575 -9.93 50.47 30.60
CA LEU A 575 -11.05 51.02 29.83
C LEU A 575 -10.95 52.54 29.70
N ASP A 576 -10.56 53.25 30.77
CA ASP A 576 -10.35 54.70 30.72
C ASP A 576 -9.25 55.07 29.72
N GLN A 577 -8.17 54.29 29.67
CA GLN A 577 -7.11 54.47 28.68
C GLN A 577 -7.63 54.29 27.25
N ILE A 578 -8.46 53.25 27.01
CA ILE A 578 -9.07 53.02 25.70
C ILE A 578 -10.00 54.18 25.31
N ALA A 579 -10.85 54.63 26.24
CA ALA A 579 -11.78 55.74 26.02
C ALA A 579 -11.03 57.05 25.74
N ALA A 580 -9.95 57.34 26.48
CA ALA A 580 -9.13 58.52 26.26
C ALA A 580 -8.46 58.51 24.88
N ILE A 581 -7.94 57.36 24.43
CA ILE A 581 -7.35 57.22 23.08
C ILE A 581 -8.42 57.39 21.99
N HIS A 582 -9.60 56.78 22.19
CA HIS A 582 -10.73 56.87 21.27
C HIS A 582 -11.18 58.33 21.09
N ARG A 583 -11.46 59.03 22.21
CA ARG A 583 -11.87 60.45 22.21
C ARG A 583 -10.76 61.38 21.71
N GLY A 584 -9.49 60.97 21.86
CA GLY A 584 -8.32 61.67 21.32
C GLY A 584 -8.11 61.57 19.81
N GLY A 585 -9.04 60.96 19.07
CA GLY A 585 -9.05 60.90 17.60
C GLY A 585 -8.48 59.62 16.98
N LYS A 586 -8.06 58.64 17.78
CA LYS A 586 -7.68 57.29 17.30
C LYS A 586 -8.79 56.31 17.67
N ARG A 587 -9.68 56.03 16.71
CA ARG A 587 -10.82 55.12 16.92
C ARG A 587 -10.36 53.77 17.47
N PHE A 588 -11.07 53.27 18.48
CA PHE A 588 -10.89 51.91 18.98
C PHE A 588 -11.55 50.93 18.01
N GLU A 589 -10.74 50.10 17.36
CA GLU A 589 -11.22 49.17 16.32
C GLU A 589 -11.32 47.72 16.80
N ARG A 590 -10.42 47.28 17.70
CA ARG A 590 -10.35 45.87 18.12
C ARG A 590 -9.88 45.68 19.56
N LEU A 591 -10.51 44.74 20.26
CA LEU A 591 -10.11 44.33 21.61
C LEU A 591 -8.86 43.44 21.58
N GLN A 592 -7.72 43.99 22.03
CA GLN A 592 -6.42 43.29 22.08
C GLN A 592 -5.85 43.20 23.50
N HIS A 593 -6.66 43.46 24.53
CA HIS A 593 -6.17 43.57 25.90
C HIS A 593 -6.46 42.30 26.71
N PRO A 594 -5.44 41.49 27.08
CA PRO A 594 -5.65 40.20 27.74
C PRO A 594 -6.54 40.24 28.99
N PRO A 595 -6.41 41.21 29.92
CA PRO A 595 -7.27 41.29 31.10
C PRO A 595 -8.76 41.46 30.77
N LEU A 596 -9.08 42.26 29.74
CA LEU A 596 -10.46 42.46 29.31
C LEU A 596 -11.00 41.24 28.55
N ASN A 597 -10.17 40.58 27.72
CA ASN A 597 -10.58 39.34 27.06
C ASN A 597 -10.92 38.25 28.07
N GLN A 598 -10.07 38.05 29.08
CA GLN A 598 -10.35 37.10 30.16
C GLN A 598 -11.65 37.44 30.89
N LEU A 599 -11.88 38.72 31.22
CA LEU A 599 -13.13 39.18 31.84
C LEU A 599 -14.36 38.76 31.04
N PHE A 600 -14.41 39.07 29.75
CA PHE A 600 -15.58 38.83 28.91
C PHE A 600 -15.81 37.35 28.64
N VAL A 601 -14.75 36.56 28.50
CA VAL A 601 -14.85 35.09 28.39
C VAL A 601 -15.41 34.48 29.68
N HIS A 602 -14.93 34.90 30.86
CA HIS A 602 -15.48 34.45 32.15
C HIS A 602 -16.93 34.88 32.35
N ILE A 603 -17.30 36.11 31.98
CA ILE A 603 -18.70 36.57 32.05
C ILE A 603 -19.59 35.70 31.17
N THR A 604 -19.15 35.41 29.94
CA THR A 604 -19.91 34.57 29.00
C THR A 604 -20.11 33.16 29.55
N ALA A 605 -19.04 32.53 30.03
CA ALA A 605 -19.11 31.19 30.64
C ALA A 605 -20.02 31.15 31.87
N HIS A 606 -19.93 32.15 32.75
CA HIS A 606 -20.78 32.25 33.93
C HIS A 606 -22.26 32.44 33.58
N LEU A 607 -22.58 33.21 32.54
CA LEU A 607 -23.97 33.38 32.08
C LEU A 607 -24.52 32.09 31.46
N ILE A 608 -23.71 31.33 30.72
CA ILE A 608 -24.09 30.02 30.16
C ILE A 608 -24.30 29.00 31.29
N GLU A 609 -23.42 28.98 32.28
CA GLU A 609 -23.52 28.05 33.41
C GLU A 609 -24.81 28.22 34.22
N ASN A 610 -25.21 29.48 34.42
CA ASN A 610 -26.39 29.88 35.19
C ASN A 610 -27.70 29.93 34.37
N ASP A 611 -27.65 29.70 33.05
CA ASP A 611 -28.87 29.60 32.27
C ASP A 611 -29.62 28.32 32.65
N THR A 612 -30.82 28.49 33.18
CA THR A 612 -31.74 27.42 33.56
C THR A 612 -32.90 27.28 32.58
N THR A 613 -32.96 28.12 31.55
CA THR A 613 -34.07 28.16 30.60
C THR A 613 -33.97 27.08 29.52
N GLN A 614 -32.75 26.60 29.23
CA GLN A 614 -32.49 25.55 28.25
C GLN A 614 -32.02 24.26 28.94
N THR A 615 -32.49 23.11 28.44
CA THR A 615 -32.07 21.79 28.92
C THR A 615 -30.61 21.46 28.55
N GLN A 616 -30.08 22.15 27.54
CA GLN A 616 -28.72 21.97 27.06
C GLN A 616 -28.03 23.32 26.92
N ARG A 617 -26.83 23.44 27.51
CA ARG A 617 -26.03 24.66 27.51
C ARG A 617 -25.34 24.86 26.16
N LYS A 618 -25.28 26.11 25.70
CA LYS A 618 -24.57 26.48 24.46
C LYS A 618 -23.05 26.38 24.65
N PRO A 619 -22.29 25.80 23.71
CA PRO A 619 -20.83 25.69 23.81
C PRO A 619 -20.10 27.02 23.61
N ILE A 620 -18.88 27.09 24.16
CA ILE A 620 -17.84 28.06 23.77
C ILE A 620 -16.78 27.33 22.96
N GLN A 621 -16.56 27.79 21.73
CA GLN A 621 -15.49 27.35 20.87
C GLN A 621 -14.24 28.20 21.13
N PHE A 622 -13.09 27.56 21.32
CA PHE A 622 -11.81 28.24 21.43
C PHE A 622 -10.99 27.94 20.19
N HIS A 623 -10.48 29.00 19.56
CA HIS A 623 -9.43 28.83 18.55
C HIS A 623 -8.17 28.29 19.25
N THR A 624 -7.59 27.22 18.71
CA THR A 624 -6.36 26.61 19.22
C THR A 624 -5.48 26.20 18.05
N GLY A 625 -4.15 26.26 18.19
CA GLY A 625 -3.31 25.72 17.12
C GLY A 625 -3.05 26.61 15.91
N LEU A 626 -3.40 26.07 14.74
CA LEU A 626 -3.15 26.63 13.41
C LEU A 626 -3.79 28.02 13.29
N GLY A 627 -3.11 28.96 12.62
CA GLY A 627 -3.54 30.34 12.53
C GLY A 627 -2.52 31.24 11.84
N ASP A 628 -2.88 32.50 11.64
CA ASP A 628 -2.02 33.50 10.98
C ASP A 628 -0.81 33.93 11.84
N ASN A 629 0.00 34.86 11.34
CA ASN A 629 1.21 35.33 12.03
C ASN A 629 0.97 36.21 13.27
N ASP A 630 -0.27 36.56 13.60
CA ASP A 630 -0.69 37.26 14.82
C ASP A 630 -0.75 36.29 16.03
N ILE A 631 -0.69 34.98 15.79
CA ILE A 631 -0.70 33.97 16.86
C ILE A 631 0.68 33.78 17.50
N THR A 632 0.72 33.65 18.83
CA THR A 632 1.89 33.08 19.51
C THR A 632 1.69 31.59 19.67
N LEU A 633 2.27 30.79 18.75
CA LEU A 633 2.06 29.35 18.67
C LEU A 633 2.16 28.66 20.05
N THR A 634 3.24 28.80 20.81
CA THR A 634 3.36 28.14 22.13
C THR A 634 2.28 28.47 23.17
N LYS A 635 1.59 29.61 23.03
CA LYS A 635 0.48 30.03 23.90
C LYS A 635 -0.89 29.58 23.38
N SER A 636 -0.94 28.99 22.19
CA SER A 636 -2.14 28.43 21.54
C SER A 636 -2.34 26.95 21.80
N SER A 637 -1.47 26.34 22.62
CA SER A 637 -1.62 24.96 23.11
C SER A 637 -2.91 24.83 23.94
N PRO A 638 -3.77 23.84 23.61
CA PRO A 638 -5.01 23.61 24.33
C PRO A 638 -4.80 23.33 25.82
N SER A 639 -3.66 22.75 26.22
CA SER A 639 -3.36 22.41 27.62
C SER A 639 -3.47 23.59 28.58
N HIS A 640 -3.24 24.82 28.11
CA HIS A 640 -3.37 26.03 28.92
C HIS A 640 -4.82 26.31 29.38
N LEU A 641 -5.84 25.78 28.68
CA LEU A 641 -7.25 25.95 29.05
C LEU A 641 -7.68 25.13 30.27
N GLN A 642 -6.84 24.24 30.82
CA GLN A 642 -7.21 23.35 31.92
C GLN A 642 -7.81 24.09 33.13
N THR A 643 -7.25 25.25 33.49
CA THR A 643 -7.75 26.06 34.60
C THR A 643 -9.17 26.53 34.31
N PHE A 644 -9.42 27.10 33.14
CA PHE A 644 -10.74 27.56 32.72
C PHE A 644 -11.77 26.43 32.65
N ILE A 645 -11.41 25.29 32.06
CA ILE A 645 -12.27 24.10 31.97
C ILE A 645 -12.69 23.61 33.36
N ARG A 646 -11.77 23.64 34.33
CA ARG A 646 -12.05 23.25 35.72
C ARG A 646 -12.95 24.24 36.46
N ILE A 647 -12.85 25.53 36.16
CA ILE A 647 -13.68 26.58 36.78
C ILE A 647 -15.12 26.48 36.27
N HIS A 648 -15.30 26.15 34.98
CA HIS A 648 -16.61 26.05 34.33
C HIS A 648 -16.90 24.61 33.85
N PRO A 649 -16.98 23.61 34.76
CA PRO A 649 -17.06 22.19 34.38
C PRO A 649 -18.38 21.83 33.69
N THR A 650 -19.36 22.74 33.71
CA THR A 650 -20.68 22.52 33.15
C THR A 650 -20.89 23.17 31.78
N VAL A 651 -20.01 24.11 31.40
CA VAL A 651 -20.05 24.81 30.11
C VAL A 651 -19.36 23.95 29.06
N PRO A 652 -20.02 23.57 27.95
CA PRO A 652 -19.36 22.82 26.90
C PRO A 652 -18.27 23.65 26.22
N VAL A 653 -17.10 23.06 26.02
CA VAL A 653 -15.91 23.67 25.43
C VAL A 653 -15.53 22.90 24.18
N VAL A 654 -15.37 23.59 23.04
CA VAL A 654 -14.92 23.00 21.78
C VAL A 654 -13.53 23.54 21.45
N LEU A 655 -12.56 22.65 21.31
CA LEU A 655 -11.19 22.98 20.90
C LEU A 655 -11.11 22.86 19.38
N LEU A 656 -10.99 24.00 18.70
CA LEU A 656 -11.02 24.05 17.23
C LEU A 656 -9.67 23.75 16.60
N HIS A 657 -9.70 23.33 15.33
CA HIS A 657 -8.52 23.25 14.47
C HIS A 657 -7.54 22.13 14.85
N ALA A 658 -8.09 21.06 15.44
CA ALA A 658 -7.37 19.93 16.04
C ALA A 658 -6.37 20.33 17.15
N GLY A 659 -6.27 21.61 17.50
CA GLY A 659 -5.16 22.16 18.27
C GLY A 659 -3.81 21.96 17.62
N TYR A 660 -3.72 21.92 16.28
CA TYR A 660 -2.46 21.63 15.57
C TYR A 660 -1.31 22.57 15.98
N PRO A 661 -0.10 22.08 16.33
CA PRO A 661 0.37 20.69 16.23
C PRO A 661 0.16 19.84 17.51
N TRP A 662 -0.64 20.28 18.48
CA TRP A 662 -0.91 19.62 19.77
C TRP A 662 -2.14 18.70 19.76
N MET A 663 -2.34 17.92 18.70
CA MET A 663 -3.48 16.99 18.59
C MET A 663 -3.62 16.09 19.82
N LYS A 664 -2.52 15.60 20.37
CA LYS A 664 -2.49 14.77 21.59
C LYS A 664 -3.02 15.51 22.82
N GLU A 665 -2.75 16.79 22.96
CA GLU A 665 -3.27 17.60 24.07
C GLU A 665 -4.77 17.83 23.91
N THR A 666 -5.22 18.15 22.68
CA THR A 666 -6.64 18.25 22.33
C THR A 666 -7.39 16.97 22.68
N ALA A 667 -6.86 15.83 22.24
CA ALA A 667 -7.43 14.51 22.52
C ALA A 667 -7.48 14.24 24.02
N TYR A 668 -6.37 14.48 24.74
CA TYR A 668 -6.28 14.29 26.19
C TYR A 668 -7.34 15.11 26.94
N LEU A 669 -7.51 16.39 26.63
CA LEU A 669 -8.51 17.23 27.30
C LEU A 669 -9.94 16.76 27.02
N ALA A 670 -10.27 16.42 25.77
CA ALA A 670 -11.57 15.90 25.41
C ALA A 670 -11.88 14.54 26.09
N THR A 671 -10.85 13.73 26.36
CA THR A 671 -11.00 12.48 27.12
C THR A 671 -11.20 12.73 28.61
N MET A 672 -10.39 13.62 29.21
CA MET A 672 -10.38 13.83 30.66
C MET A 672 -11.55 14.66 31.18
N TYR A 673 -12.07 15.58 30.37
CA TYR A 673 -13.12 16.50 30.79
C TYR A 673 -14.45 16.19 30.08
N SER A 674 -15.51 15.96 30.86
CA SER A 674 -16.83 15.61 30.33
C SER A 674 -17.43 16.68 29.43
N ASN A 675 -17.07 17.94 29.65
CA ASN A 675 -17.55 19.10 28.91
C ASN A 675 -16.66 19.53 27.73
N VAL A 676 -15.54 18.84 27.45
CA VAL A 676 -14.63 19.21 26.36
C VAL A 676 -14.85 18.32 25.12
N TYR A 677 -14.83 18.95 23.94
CA TYR A 677 -14.99 18.34 22.62
C TYR A 677 -13.82 18.75 21.71
N ALA A 678 -13.42 17.85 20.82
CA ALA A 678 -12.33 18.05 19.88
C ALA A 678 -12.89 18.24 18.47
N ASP A 679 -12.57 19.35 17.83
CA ASP A 679 -12.84 19.55 16.42
C ASP A 679 -11.58 19.23 15.61
N ILE A 680 -11.73 18.48 14.51
CA ILE A 680 -10.62 18.08 13.63
C ILE A 680 -10.55 18.90 12.34
N GLY A 681 -11.26 20.02 12.28
CA GLY A 681 -11.36 20.90 11.11
C GLY A 681 -10.14 21.79 10.89
N GLU A 682 -10.23 22.70 9.91
CA GLU A 682 -9.16 23.58 9.38
C GLU A 682 -7.91 22.87 8.84
N VAL A 683 -7.40 21.80 9.47
CA VAL A 683 -6.18 21.12 9.01
C VAL A 683 -6.31 20.55 7.60
N PHE A 684 -7.53 20.23 7.14
CA PHE A 684 -7.72 19.57 5.86
C PHE A 684 -7.13 20.43 4.71
N PRO A 685 -7.65 21.61 4.34
CA PRO A 685 -7.05 22.37 3.24
C PRO A 685 -5.58 22.80 3.47
N PHE A 686 -5.08 22.78 4.71
CA PHE A 686 -3.86 23.49 5.12
C PHE A 686 -2.65 22.59 5.42
N VAL A 687 -2.82 21.27 5.61
CA VAL A 687 -1.70 20.33 5.88
C VAL A 687 -1.56 19.24 4.82
N SER A 688 -0.40 18.57 4.76
CA SER A 688 -0.13 17.48 3.79
C SER A 688 -1.07 16.28 4.00
N ARG A 689 -1.19 15.38 3.01
CA ARG A 689 -2.13 14.25 3.09
C ARG A 689 -1.84 13.37 4.31
N HIS A 690 -0.58 13.02 4.48
CA HIS A 690 -0.11 12.28 5.64
C HIS A 690 -0.33 13.05 6.96
N GLY A 691 -0.16 14.38 6.95
CA GLY A 691 -0.48 15.23 8.10
C GLY A 691 -1.96 15.14 8.51
N GLN A 692 -2.88 15.12 7.55
CA GLN A 692 -4.31 14.98 7.83
C GLN A 692 -4.64 13.61 8.44
N GLU A 693 -4.08 12.55 7.88
CA GLU A 693 -4.24 11.18 8.40
C GLU A 693 -3.70 11.08 9.83
N ASN A 694 -2.53 11.66 10.10
CA ASN A 694 -1.95 11.69 11.44
C ASN A 694 -2.80 12.48 12.43
N VAL A 695 -3.40 13.61 12.03
CA VAL A 695 -4.32 14.36 12.91
C VAL A 695 -5.50 13.48 13.32
N VAL A 696 -6.14 12.79 12.38
CA VAL A 696 -7.28 11.91 12.69
C VAL A 696 -6.83 10.72 13.56
N LYS A 697 -5.68 10.10 13.24
CA LYS A 697 -5.11 8.99 14.02
C LYS A 697 -4.79 9.41 15.46
N GLU A 698 -4.09 10.52 15.67
CA GLU A 698 -3.71 11.00 17.01
C GLU A 698 -4.90 11.47 17.84
N ILE A 699 -5.92 12.06 17.21
CA ILE A 699 -7.15 12.42 17.92
C ILE A 699 -7.88 11.15 18.37
N LEU A 700 -8.07 10.17 17.47
CA LEU A 700 -8.76 8.91 17.77
C LEU A 700 -7.96 7.97 18.70
N GLU A 701 -6.64 8.18 18.85
CA GLU A 701 -5.79 7.40 19.75
C GLU A 701 -6.32 7.43 21.20
N LEU A 702 -6.83 8.58 21.64
CA LEU A 702 -7.28 8.77 23.01
C LEU A 702 -8.70 9.35 23.12
N CYS A 703 -9.14 10.18 22.16
CA CYS A 703 -10.42 10.88 22.25
C CYS A 703 -11.60 9.94 21.94
N PRO A 704 -12.63 9.86 22.80
CA PRO A 704 -13.87 9.19 22.43
C PRO A 704 -14.48 9.85 21.19
N TRP A 705 -14.73 9.09 20.12
CA TRP A 705 -15.27 9.66 18.88
C TRP A 705 -16.64 10.34 19.05
N SER A 706 -17.38 10.04 20.13
CA SER A 706 -18.61 10.75 20.51
C SER A 706 -18.41 12.21 20.92
N LYS A 707 -17.15 12.64 21.04
CA LYS A 707 -16.73 14.02 21.32
C LYS A 707 -15.92 14.65 20.20
N VAL A 708 -15.78 13.96 19.07
CA VAL A 708 -15.05 14.45 17.89
C VAL A 708 -16.04 15.10 16.93
N LEU A 709 -15.72 16.32 16.49
CA LEU A 709 -16.53 17.15 15.59
C LEU A 709 -15.72 17.47 14.33
N LEU A 710 -16.39 17.84 13.24
CA LEU A 710 -15.75 18.26 11.99
C LEU A 710 -16.27 19.63 11.55
N SER A 711 -15.34 20.55 11.34
CA SER A 711 -15.58 21.82 10.66
C SER A 711 -14.76 21.95 9.38
N THR A 712 -15.24 22.77 8.45
CA THR A 712 -14.44 23.14 7.26
C THR A 712 -13.53 24.33 7.54
N ASP A 713 -13.90 25.15 8.54
CA ASP A 713 -13.31 26.46 8.81
C ASP A 713 -13.33 27.39 7.57
N GLY A 714 -14.32 27.18 6.71
CA GLY A 714 -14.44 27.89 5.45
C GLY A 714 -14.61 29.39 5.69
N HIS A 715 -13.69 30.19 5.15
CA HIS A 715 -13.72 31.64 5.24
C HIS A 715 -13.43 32.29 3.88
N TRP A 716 -14.06 33.45 3.65
CA TRP A 716 -13.97 34.31 2.46
C TRP A 716 -14.45 33.70 1.13
N PHE A 717 -14.03 32.47 0.83
CA PHE A 717 -14.22 31.80 -0.46
C PHE A 717 -14.94 30.46 -0.30
N PRO A 718 -15.91 30.14 -1.17
CA PRO A 718 -16.63 28.87 -1.12
C PRO A 718 -15.71 27.65 -1.40
N GLU A 719 -14.58 27.84 -2.09
CA GLU A 719 -13.66 26.76 -2.47
C GLU A 719 -13.01 26.05 -1.27
N THR A 720 -12.90 26.72 -0.12
CA THR A 720 -12.39 26.10 1.12
C THR A 720 -13.31 24.97 1.59
N TYR A 721 -14.63 25.14 1.49
CA TYR A 721 -15.64 24.17 1.92
C TYR A 721 -15.55 22.84 1.14
N ILE A 722 -15.43 22.93 -0.19
CA ILE A 722 -15.34 21.76 -1.05
C ILE A 722 -14.01 21.03 -0.89
N LEU A 723 -12.91 21.77 -0.71
CA LEU A 723 -11.61 21.19 -0.43
C LEU A 723 -11.62 20.43 0.90
N ALA A 724 -12.09 21.06 1.97
CA ALA A 724 -12.20 20.44 3.29
C ALA A 724 -13.06 19.17 3.24
N THR A 725 -14.23 19.23 2.59
CA THR A 725 -15.15 18.09 2.49
C THR A 725 -14.56 16.92 1.69
N ILE A 726 -13.97 17.17 0.52
CA ILE A 726 -13.33 16.13 -0.30
C ILE A 726 -12.18 15.48 0.49
N GLN A 727 -11.36 16.29 1.13
CA GLN A 727 -10.18 15.81 1.83
C GLN A 727 -10.54 15.04 3.10
N ALA A 728 -11.50 15.52 3.91
CA ALA A 728 -11.97 14.83 5.10
C ALA A 728 -12.56 13.46 4.79
N ARG A 729 -13.46 13.36 3.78
CA ARG A 729 -14.04 12.08 3.34
C ARG A 729 -12.95 11.12 2.85
N SER A 730 -11.99 11.64 2.08
CA SER A 730 -10.89 10.82 1.57
C SER A 730 -9.96 10.33 2.69
N VAL A 731 -9.72 11.12 3.74
CA VAL A 731 -8.93 10.70 4.91
C VAL A 731 -9.68 9.67 5.74
N PHE A 732 -10.99 9.84 5.95
CA PHE A 732 -11.82 8.84 6.63
C PHE A 732 -11.81 7.50 5.90
N LYS A 733 -11.83 7.50 4.56
CA LYS A 733 -11.74 6.27 3.78
C LYS A 733 -10.47 5.49 4.07
N THR A 734 -9.33 6.18 4.13
CA THR A 734 -8.04 5.56 4.47
C THR A 734 -7.98 5.17 5.94
N VAL A 735 -8.09 6.14 6.86
CA VAL A 735 -7.85 5.89 8.29
C VAL A 735 -8.85 4.89 8.88
N LEU A 736 -10.15 5.02 8.57
CA LEU A 736 -11.15 4.09 9.10
C LEU A 736 -11.13 2.75 8.37
N GLY A 737 -10.80 2.74 7.07
CA GLY A 737 -10.58 1.50 6.34
C GLY A 737 -9.43 0.69 6.96
N ASP A 738 -8.31 1.34 7.26
CA ASP A 738 -7.15 0.72 7.93
C ASP A 738 -7.55 0.16 9.30
N LEU A 739 -8.29 0.92 10.12
CA LEU A 739 -8.75 0.47 11.43
C LEU A 739 -9.72 -0.72 11.36
N VAL A 740 -10.54 -0.81 10.29
CA VAL A 740 -11.44 -1.95 10.08
C VAL A 740 -10.66 -3.17 9.58
N ILE A 741 -9.78 -2.98 8.60
CA ILE A 741 -8.95 -4.04 8.04
C ILE A 741 -8.02 -4.63 9.12
N SER A 742 -7.47 -3.78 9.99
CA SER A 742 -6.63 -4.23 11.11
C SER A 742 -7.43 -4.82 12.29
N GLY A 743 -8.76 -4.92 12.19
CA GLY A 743 -9.63 -5.46 13.24
C GLY A 743 -9.76 -4.59 14.50
N GLN A 744 -9.30 -3.34 14.48
CA GLN A 744 -9.44 -2.41 15.60
C GLN A 744 -10.87 -1.87 15.72
N LEU A 745 -11.58 -1.77 14.59
CA LEU A 745 -13.01 -1.47 14.51
C LEU A 745 -13.73 -2.52 13.66
N SER A 746 -14.99 -2.83 14.00
CA SER A 746 -15.89 -3.45 13.03
C SER A 746 -16.37 -2.42 12.00
N GLU A 747 -16.71 -2.85 10.78
CA GLU A 747 -17.28 -1.96 9.75
C GLU A 747 -18.51 -1.19 10.27
N LYS A 748 -19.35 -1.85 11.09
CA LYS A 748 -20.50 -1.22 11.75
C LYS A 748 -20.09 -0.10 12.72
N GLN A 749 -19.03 -0.29 13.50
CA GLN A 749 -18.51 0.76 14.37
C GLN A 749 -17.91 1.91 13.56
N ALA A 750 -17.20 1.61 12.47
CA ALA A 750 -16.67 2.64 11.59
C ALA A 750 -17.77 3.46 10.91
N VAL A 751 -18.86 2.83 10.45
CA VAL A 751 -20.07 3.51 9.95
C VAL A 751 -20.67 4.43 11.01
N GLN A 752 -20.80 3.95 12.25
CA GLN A 752 -21.32 4.77 13.35
C GLN A 752 -20.38 5.95 13.65
N LEU A 753 -19.07 5.73 13.65
CA LEU A 753 -18.06 6.77 13.86
C LEU A 753 -18.20 7.87 12.80
N VAL A 754 -18.31 7.51 11.52
CA VAL A 754 -18.54 8.47 10.43
C VAL A 754 -19.81 9.29 10.66
N GLN A 755 -20.92 8.62 10.98
CA GLN A 755 -22.20 9.28 11.23
C GLN A 755 -22.14 10.20 12.47
N ASP A 756 -21.39 9.81 13.49
CA ASP A 756 -21.24 10.60 14.71
C ASP A 756 -20.41 11.84 14.48
N VAL A 757 -19.23 11.70 13.86
CA VAL A 757 -18.31 12.82 13.63
C VAL A 757 -18.85 13.81 12.60
N LEU A 758 -19.45 13.32 11.50
CA LEU A 758 -19.99 14.21 10.47
C LEU A 758 -21.33 14.85 10.85
N PHE A 759 -22.13 14.22 11.73
CA PHE A 759 -23.52 14.63 11.94
C PHE A 759 -23.98 14.59 13.40
N ASN A 760 -24.00 13.42 14.05
CA ASN A 760 -24.73 13.26 15.31
C ASN A 760 -24.13 14.07 16.47
N ASN A 761 -22.80 14.17 16.55
CA ASN A 761 -22.15 14.86 17.66
C ASN A 761 -22.43 16.36 17.63
N SER A 762 -22.28 17.02 16.48
CA SER A 762 -22.62 18.43 16.30
C SER A 762 -24.13 18.66 16.51
N ARG A 763 -24.99 17.81 15.93
CA ARG A 763 -26.45 17.91 16.14
C ARG A 763 -26.80 17.88 17.63
N LYS A 764 -26.22 16.94 18.36
CA LYS A 764 -26.45 16.77 19.79
C LYS A 764 -25.89 17.96 20.54
N LEU A 765 -24.60 18.30 20.39
CA LEU A 765 -23.93 19.35 21.16
C LEU A 765 -24.60 20.72 21.03
N TYR A 766 -25.00 21.10 19.82
CA TYR A 766 -25.60 22.40 19.52
C TYR A 766 -27.14 22.40 19.54
N ASN A 767 -27.77 21.28 19.94
CA ASN A 767 -29.22 21.11 20.00
C ASN A 767 -29.93 21.51 18.69
N LEU A 768 -29.41 21.02 17.56
CA LEU A 768 -29.89 21.37 16.22
C LEU A 768 -31.18 20.60 15.88
N GLN A 769 -32.21 21.34 15.46
CA GLN A 769 -33.51 20.82 15.05
C GLN A 769 -33.47 20.36 13.58
N VAL A 770 -32.57 19.42 13.26
CA VAL A 770 -32.41 18.83 11.92
C VAL A 770 -32.88 17.38 11.90
N GLU A 771 -33.40 16.92 10.77
CA GLU A 771 -34.02 15.59 10.64
C GLU A 771 -32.96 14.47 10.73
N THR A 772 -33.28 13.39 11.46
CA THR A 772 -32.29 12.37 11.89
C THR A 772 -32.27 11.11 11.03
N CYS A 773 -32.83 11.14 9.82
CA CYS A 773 -32.97 9.93 9.01
C CYS A 773 -31.65 9.55 8.32
N LEU A 774 -30.66 9.12 9.10
CA LEU A 774 -29.45 8.50 8.57
C LEU A 774 -29.71 7.01 8.32
N PRO A 775 -29.19 6.44 7.22
CA PRO A 775 -29.37 5.03 6.92
C PRO A 775 -28.65 4.16 7.96
N SER A 776 -29.32 3.12 8.43
CA SER A 776 -28.74 2.11 9.33
C SER A 776 -27.64 1.32 8.63
N PHE A 777 -26.74 0.69 9.40
CA PHE A 777 -25.74 -0.23 8.85
C PHE A 777 -26.37 -1.28 7.92
N ALA A 778 -27.49 -1.89 8.30
CA ALA A 778 -28.18 -2.86 7.45
C ALA A 778 -28.64 -2.24 6.10
N GLN A 779 -29.13 -1.01 6.10
CA GLN A 779 -29.52 -0.30 4.88
C GLN A 779 -28.32 0.10 4.02
N LEU A 780 -27.19 0.45 4.63
CA LEU A 780 -25.92 0.77 3.94
C LEU A 780 -25.24 -0.49 3.39
N SER A 781 -25.30 -1.61 4.10
CA SER A 781 -24.81 -2.91 3.61
C SER A 781 -25.71 -3.49 2.51
N GLN A 782 -27.02 -3.20 2.56
CA GLN A 782 -28.01 -3.58 1.53
C GLN A 782 -28.12 -2.57 0.40
N GLN A 783 -27.58 -1.36 0.56
CA GLN A 783 -27.20 -0.51 -0.56
C GLN A 783 -26.16 -1.32 -1.32
N ARG A 784 -26.64 -2.16 -2.24
CA ARG A 784 -25.89 -2.57 -3.41
C ARG A 784 -25.18 -1.28 -3.83
N SER A 785 -23.85 -1.32 -3.93
CA SER A 785 -23.25 -0.48 -4.95
C SER A 785 -24.06 -0.78 -6.18
N SER A 786 -24.88 0.18 -6.56
CA SER A 786 -25.84 0.01 -7.64
C SER A 786 -25.13 -0.17 -8.98
N THR A 787 -23.80 -0.29 -8.97
CA THR A 787 -22.91 -0.62 -10.08
C THR A 787 -22.91 -2.09 -10.49
N ALA A 788 -23.48 -3.03 -9.73
CA ALA A 788 -23.39 -4.46 -10.10
C ALA A 788 -24.69 -5.12 -10.61
N THR A 789 -25.79 -4.38 -10.81
CA THR A 789 -26.97 -4.90 -11.57
C THR A 789 -28.00 -3.84 -11.98
N LYS A 790 -27.80 -2.56 -11.69
CA LYS A 790 -28.35 -1.56 -12.60
C LYS A 790 -27.32 -1.44 -13.71
N SER A 791 -27.74 -1.65 -14.96
CA SER A 791 -27.12 -0.94 -16.07
C SER A 791 -26.84 0.47 -15.55
N THR A 792 -25.57 0.83 -15.36
CA THR A 792 -25.21 2.24 -15.26
C THR A 792 -25.82 2.81 -16.53
N ILE A 793 -26.90 3.59 -16.39
CA ILE A 793 -27.53 4.19 -17.57
C ILE A 793 -26.49 5.20 -18.03
N TRP A 794 -25.66 4.75 -18.97
CA TRP A 794 -24.62 5.53 -19.58
C TRP A 794 -25.32 6.60 -20.40
N THR A 795 -25.45 7.79 -19.81
CA THR A 795 -25.82 8.97 -20.57
C THR A 795 -24.63 9.38 -21.43
N PRO A 796 -24.83 9.97 -22.61
CA PRO A 796 -23.71 10.50 -23.40
C PRO A 796 -22.80 11.43 -22.57
N ALA A 797 -23.37 12.18 -21.62
CA ALA A 797 -22.61 13.05 -20.71
C ALA A 797 -21.72 12.28 -19.72
N SER A 798 -22.22 11.23 -19.06
CA SER A 798 -21.40 10.44 -18.13
C SER A 798 -20.31 9.65 -18.83
N VAL A 799 -20.58 9.16 -20.05
CA VAL A 799 -19.57 8.53 -20.91
C VAL A 799 -18.52 9.56 -21.33
N LEU A 800 -18.92 10.77 -21.74
CA LEU A 800 -17.98 11.84 -22.10
C LEU A 800 -17.07 12.22 -20.94
N GLN A 801 -17.62 12.36 -19.73
CA GLN A 801 -16.83 12.65 -18.53
C GLN A 801 -15.78 11.56 -18.28
N ARG A 802 -16.20 10.29 -18.35
CA ARG A 802 -15.28 9.15 -18.19
C ARG A 802 -14.25 9.06 -19.32
N LEU A 803 -14.62 9.29 -20.57
CA LEU A 803 -13.66 9.29 -21.68
C LEU A 803 -12.65 10.45 -21.59
N ARG A 804 -13.04 11.59 -21.01
CA ARG A 804 -12.16 12.76 -20.83
C ARG A 804 -11.20 12.62 -19.66
N SER A 805 -11.44 11.69 -18.72
CA SER A 805 -10.45 11.38 -17.68
C SER A 805 -9.26 10.58 -18.21
N PHE A 806 -9.35 10.05 -19.43
CA PHE A 806 -8.25 9.33 -20.08
C PHE A 806 -7.59 10.20 -21.17
N ASN A 807 -6.27 10.12 -21.26
CA ASN A 807 -5.51 10.76 -22.35
C ASN A 807 -5.50 9.86 -23.61
N ALA A 808 -6.66 9.69 -24.25
CA ALA A 808 -6.83 8.77 -25.37
C ALA A 808 -6.84 9.47 -26.73
N ARG A 809 -6.29 8.82 -27.75
CA ARG A 809 -6.38 9.20 -29.17
C ARG A 809 -7.37 8.33 -29.94
N TRP A 810 -7.58 7.10 -29.49
CA TRP A 810 -8.39 6.09 -30.16
C TRP A 810 -9.27 5.33 -29.17
N LEU A 811 -10.50 5.02 -29.58
CA LEU A 811 -11.36 4.02 -28.95
C LEU A 811 -11.35 2.74 -29.78
N ARG A 812 -11.03 1.61 -29.16
CA ARG A 812 -11.11 0.26 -29.72
C ARG A 812 -12.38 -0.41 -29.21
N ILE A 813 -13.27 -0.79 -30.12
CA ILE A 813 -14.45 -1.61 -29.80
C ILE A 813 -14.14 -3.03 -30.28
N TYR A 814 -14.03 -3.96 -29.33
CA TYR A 814 -13.68 -5.35 -29.57
C TYR A 814 -14.93 -6.25 -29.61
N TRP A 815 -14.87 -7.33 -30.39
CA TRP A 815 -15.73 -8.49 -30.23
C TRP A 815 -14.92 -9.74 -30.56
N HIS A 816 -15.28 -10.88 -29.96
CA HIS A 816 -14.75 -12.17 -30.38
C HIS A 816 -15.71 -12.84 -31.36
N ASP A 817 -15.17 -13.49 -32.38
CA ASP A 817 -15.96 -14.25 -33.35
C ASP A 817 -16.00 -15.76 -33.02
N TYR A 818 -16.66 -16.52 -33.89
CA TYR A 818 -16.86 -17.96 -33.72
C TYR A 818 -15.58 -18.79 -33.85
N THR A 819 -14.54 -18.21 -34.45
CA THR A 819 -13.21 -18.82 -34.57
C THR A 819 -12.32 -18.46 -33.39
N SER A 820 -12.84 -17.81 -32.36
CA SER A 820 -12.06 -17.26 -31.23
C SER A 820 -11.09 -16.14 -31.64
N SER A 821 -11.31 -15.48 -32.77
CA SER A 821 -10.48 -14.35 -33.17
C SER A 821 -11.00 -13.04 -32.57
N ALA A 822 -10.09 -12.26 -31.97
CA ALA A 822 -10.37 -10.90 -31.55
C ALA A 822 -10.50 -9.97 -32.75
N ARG A 823 -11.71 -9.48 -33.02
CA ARG A 823 -11.97 -8.47 -34.04
C ARG A 823 -12.14 -7.11 -33.39
N CYS A 824 -11.75 -6.03 -34.07
CA CYS A 824 -11.91 -4.69 -33.52
C CYS A 824 -12.17 -3.61 -34.57
N ARG A 825 -12.79 -2.51 -34.13
CA ARG A 825 -12.87 -1.24 -34.87
C ARG A 825 -12.21 -0.14 -34.06
N LEU A 826 -11.33 0.62 -34.71
CA LEU A 826 -10.68 1.79 -34.14
C LEU A 826 -11.40 3.05 -34.59
N ILE A 827 -11.76 3.90 -33.62
CA ILE A 827 -12.41 5.18 -33.87
C ILE A 827 -11.53 6.28 -33.28
N PRO A 828 -11.18 7.34 -34.03
CA PRO A 828 -10.51 8.49 -33.44
C PRO A 828 -11.36 9.08 -32.32
N ILE A 829 -10.76 9.36 -31.15
CA ILE A 829 -11.51 9.81 -29.97
C ILE A 829 -12.34 11.07 -30.25
N LYS A 830 -11.86 11.93 -31.15
CA LYS A 830 -12.56 13.14 -31.60
C LYS A 830 -13.91 12.84 -32.26
N GLN A 831 -14.01 11.73 -33.01
CA GLN A 831 -15.27 11.30 -33.60
C GLN A 831 -16.22 10.72 -32.55
N VAL A 832 -15.68 10.05 -31.53
CA VAL A 832 -16.45 9.57 -30.38
C VAL A 832 -17.04 10.75 -29.62
N TYR A 833 -16.23 11.77 -29.31
CA TYR A 833 -16.69 13.00 -28.67
C TYR A 833 -17.78 13.69 -29.49
N LYS A 834 -17.55 13.89 -30.79
CA LYS A 834 -18.54 14.49 -31.69
C LYS A 834 -19.87 13.74 -31.71
N ALA A 835 -19.84 12.40 -31.72
CA ALA A 835 -21.05 11.58 -31.70
C ALA A 835 -21.82 11.76 -30.39
N LEU A 836 -21.15 11.61 -29.25
CA LEU A 836 -21.76 11.71 -27.92
C LEU A 836 -22.24 13.13 -27.58
N GLU A 837 -21.48 14.16 -27.94
CA GLU A 837 -21.84 15.58 -27.75
C GLU A 837 -23.08 15.97 -28.57
N SER A 838 -23.30 15.33 -29.72
CA SER A 838 -24.53 15.51 -30.52
C SER A 838 -25.77 14.84 -29.90
N GLY A 839 -25.63 14.18 -28.74
CA GLY A 839 -26.70 13.44 -28.06
C GLY A 839 -27.06 12.11 -28.73
N LYS A 840 -26.30 11.68 -29.75
CA LYS A 840 -26.53 10.42 -30.47
C LYS A 840 -25.70 9.28 -29.85
N PRO A 841 -26.27 8.07 -29.72
CA PRO A 841 -25.50 6.91 -29.29
C PRO A 841 -24.41 6.59 -30.34
N LEU A 842 -23.23 6.20 -29.88
CA LEU A 842 -22.18 5.71 -30.77
C LEU A 842 -22.59 4.32 -31.27
N THR A 843 -22.84 4.22 -32.58
CA THR A 843 -23.25 2.98 -33.24
C THR A 843 -22.36 2.73 -34.45
N LEU A 844 -21.97 1.49 -34.66
CA LEU A 844 -21.23 1.07 -35.85
C LEU A 844 -22.05 0.04 -36.63
N CYS A 845 -22.08 0.19 -37.95
CA CYS A 845 -22.68 -0.81 -38.82
C CYS A 845 -21.64 -1.89 -39.14
N VAL A 846 -22.00 -3.16 -38.92
CA VAL A 846 -21.18 -4.33 -39.25
C VAL A 846 -22.04 -5.29 -40.08
N THR A 847 -21.45 -5.97 -41.06
CA THR A 847 -22.18 -6.98 -41.85
C THR A 847 -22.64 -8.14 -40.97
N SER A 848 -23.86 -8.64 -41.20
CA SER A 848 -24.37 -9.83 -40.49
C SER A 848 -23.50 -11.07 -40.72
N ALA A 849 -22.72 -11.09 -41.81
CA ALA A 849 -21.77 -12.16 -42.09
C ALA A 849 -20.66 -12.26 -41.04
N ALA A 850 -20.36 -11.19 -40.30
CA ALA A 850 -19.25 -11.14 -39.34
C ALA A 850 -19.28 -12.22 -38.25
N LEU A 851 -20.47 -12.77 -37.94
CA LEU A 851 -20.67 -13.88 -36.99
C LEU A 851 -20.75 -15.25 -37.68
N GLY A 852 -20.15 -15.38 -38.87
CA GLY A 852 -19.93 -16.66 -39.55
C GLY A 852 -18.80 -16.60 -40.58
N LEU A 853 -17.85 -15.68 -40.38
CA LEU A 853 -16.60 -15.65 -41.13
C LEU A 853 -15.57 -16.57 -40.49
N LEU A 854 -14.72 -17.16 -41.33
CA LEU A 854 -13.48 -17.78 -40.91
C LEU A 854 -12.39 -16.71 -40.65
N GLN A 855 -11.25 -17.11 -40.09
CA GLN A 855 -10.10 -16.22 -39.81
C GLN A 855 -9.52 -15.56 -41.06
N VAL A 856 -9.80 -16.11 -42.23
CA VAL A 856 -9.37 -15.63 -43.56
C VAL A 856 -10.46 -14.86 -44.30
N ASP A 857 -11.51 -14.43 -43.59
CA ASP A 857 -12.66 -13.69 -44.11
C ASP A 857 -13.47 -14.44 -45.18
N MET A 858 -13.32 -15.77 -45.28
CA MET A 858 -14.22 -16.63 -46.04
C MET A 858 -15.54 -16.82 -45.27
N MET A 859 -16.66 -16.71 -45.98
CA MET A 859 -17.99 -16.99 -45.44
C MET A 859 -18.26 -18.50 -45.45
N ILE A 860 -18.96 -18.99 -44.42
CA ILE A 860 -19.52 -20.34 -44.46
C ILE A 860 -20.65 -20.44 -45.51
N PRO A 861 -20.89 -21.63 -46.10
CA PRO A 861 -21.94 -21.82 -47.11
C PRO A 861 -23.35 -21.38 -46.68
N GLU A 862 -23.63 -21.44 -45.38
CA GLU A 862 -24.95 -21.19 -44.78
C GLU A 862 -25.26 -19.69 -44.63
N ILE A 863 -24.28 -18.80 -44.88
CA ILE A 863 -24.45 -17.35 -44.81
C ILE A 863 -24.14 -16.69 -46.16
N ASN A 864 -24.65 -15.48 -46.36
CA ASN A 864 -24.32 -14.65 -47.51
C ASN A 864 -23.92 -13.24 -47.06
N GLY A 865 -23.37 -12.44 -47.98
CA GLY A 865 -22.89 -11.09 -47.69
C GLY A 865 -23.99 -10.03 -47.53
N THR A 866 -25.27 -10.42 -47.45
CA THR A 866 -26.39 -9.47 -47.33
C THR A 866 -26.80 -9.27 -45.87
N GLY A 867 -27.32 -8.07 -45.57
CA GLY A 867 -27.73 -7.69 -44.23
C GLY A 867 -26.65 -6.95 -43.44
N ALA A 868 -27.09 -6.30 -42.38
CA ALA A 868 -26.24 -5.57 -41.46
C ALA A 868 -26.78 -5.70 -40.04
N GLN A 869 -25.90 -5.48 -39.08
CA GLN A 869 -26.16 -5.43 -37.65
C GLN A 869 -25.50 -4.18 -37.07
N THR A 870 -25.95 -3.79 -35.89
CA THR A 870 -25.41 -2.66 -35.16
C THR A 870 -24.50 -3.17 -34.06
N LEU A 871 -23.25 -2.71 -34.05
CA LEU A 871 -22.30 -2.93 -32.96
C LEU A 871 -22.35 -1.71 -32.03
N LEU A 872 -22.66 -1.96 -30.75
CA LEU A 872 -22.73 -0.95 -29.71
C LEU A 872 -21.57 -1.13 -28.72
N PRO A 873 -20.83 -0.08 -28.35
CA PRO A 873 -19.86 -0.16 -27.27
C PRO A 873 -20.56 -0.42 -25.93
N ASP A 874 -20.09 -1.41 -25.17
CA ASP A 874 -20.45 -1.58 -23.77
C ASP A 874 -19.51 -0.75 -22.90
N TRP A 875 -19.98 0.43 -22.50
CA TRP A 875 -19.22 1.36 -21.67
C TRP A 875 -18.87 0.82 -20.28
N ASN A 876 -19.55 -0.22 -19.78
CA ASN A 876 -19.15 -0.86 -18.52
C ASN A 876 -17.78 -1.53 -18.65
N SER A 877 -17.48 -2.07 -19.83
CA SER A 877 -16.20 -2.71 -20.15
C SER A 877 -15.09 -1.73 -20.58
N LEU A 878 -15.34 -0.42 -20.52
CA LEU A 878 -14.37 0.61 -20.91
C LEU A 878 -13.17 0.64 -19.96
N LYS A 879 -11.97 0.50 -20.52
CA LYS A 879 -10.68 0.49 -19.82
C LYS A 879 -9.56 1.07 -20.70
N PRO A 880 -8.41 1.48 -20.12
CA PRO A 880 -7.17 1.70 -20.87
C PRO A 880 -6.90 0.61 -21.90
N GLY A 881 -6.35 1.01 -23.05
CA GLY A 881 -6.05 0.11 -24.15
C GLY A 881 -4.74 -0.65 -23.94
N PRO A 882 -4.47 -1.68 -24.76
CA PRO A 882 -3.24 -2.49 -24.64
C PRO A 882 -1.95 -1.74 -25.04
N ILE A 883 -2.07 -0.48 -25.47
CA ILE A 883 -0.97 0.43 -25.78
C ILE A 883 -1.38 1.85 -25.39
N ASP A 884 -0.39 2.69 -25.10
CA ASP A 884 -0.61 4.07 -24.69
C ASP A 884 -1.40 4.89 -25.72
N GLY A 885 -2.26 5.78 -25.25
CA GLY A 885 -3.16 6.59 -26.08
C GLY A 885 -4.34 5.83 -26.68
N HIS A 886 -4.62 4.60 -26.28
CA HIS A 886 -5.82 3.86 -26.69
C HIS A 886 -6.74 3.59 -25.50
N LEU A 887 -8.04 3.50 -25.77
CA LEU A 887 -9.04 2.92 -24.88
C LEU A 887 -9.61 1.67 -25.53
N SER A 888 -10.09 0.74 -24.71
CA SER A 888 -10.72 -0.50 -25.14
C SER A 888 -12.06 -0.68 -24.45
N CYS A 889 -13.04 -1.18 -25.17
CA CYS A 889 -14.29 -1.72 -24.62
C CYS A 889 -14.78 -2.87 -25.51
N GLN A 890 -15.61 -3.74 -24.96
CA GLN A 890 -16.34 -4.76 -25.71
C GLN A 890 -17.52 -4.14 -26.46
N GLY A 891 -17.92 -4.81 -27.53
CA GLY A 891 -19.05 -4.45 -28.35
C GLY A 891 -20.14 -5.51 -28.33
N ASP A 892 -21.38 -5.07 -28.14
CA ASP A 892 -22.56 -5.91 -28.20
C ASP A 892 -23.24 -5.77 -29.56
N PHE A 893 -23.53 -6.89 -30.22
CA PHE A 893 -24.30 -6.89 -31.47
C PHE A 893 -25.80 -6.78 -31.19
N ARG A 894 -26.45 -5.92 -31.95
CA ARG A 894 -27.91 -5.76 -32.06
C ARG A 894 -28.34 -5.93 -33.50
N LYS A 895 -29.56 -6.44 -33.71
CA LYS A 895 -30.23 -6.39 -35.00
C LYS A 895 -30.57 -4.94 -35.37
N LEU A 896 -30.92 -4.68 -36.63
CA LEU A 896 -31.26 -3.33 -37.10
C LEU A 896 -32.51 -2.75 -36.43
N ASP A 897 -33.41 -3.60 -35.95
CA ASP A 897 -34.58 -3.22 -35.15
C ASP A 897 -34.25 -2.92 -33.67
N GLY A 898 -32.97 -3.04 -33.28
CA GLY A 898 -32.47 -2.81 -31.92
C GLY A 898 -32.56 -4.03 -31.00
N SER A 899 -33.18 -5.13 -31.42
CA SER A 899 -33.25 -6.36 -30.62
C SER A 899 -31.89 -7.03 -30.47
N GLU A 900 -31.73 -7.85 -29.42
CA GLU A 900 -30.45 -8.49 -29.14
C GLU A 900 -30.10 -9.54 -30.19
N GLU A 901 -28.84 -9.55 -30.63
CA GLU A 901 -28.34 -10.62 -31.49
C GLU A 901 -27.98 -11.84 -30.65
N ILE A 902 -28.68 -12.96 -30.86
CA ILE A 902 -28.54 -14.19 -30.06
C ILE A 902 -27.26 -14.95 -30.44
N LEU A 903 -26.75 -14.73 -31.65
CA LEU A 903 -25.50 -15.31 -32.13
C LEU A 903 -24.26 -14.58 -31.60
N CYS A 904 -24.42 -13.48 -30.85
CA CYS A 904 -23.29 -12.77 -30.25
C CYS A 904 -22.72 -13.56 -29.05
N PRO A 905 -21.41 -13.88 -29.02
CA PRO A 905 -20.83 -14.68 -27.94
C PRO A 905 -21.02 -14.08 -26.55
N ARG A 906 -20.76 -12.78 -26.43
CA ARG A 906 -20.91 -12.05 -25.18
C ARG A 906 -22.36 -11.99 -24.69
N ASN A 907 -23.31 -11.82 -25.61
CA ASN A 907 -24.75 -11.86 -25.29
C ASN A 907 -25.18 -13.26 -24.83
N LEU A 908 -24.66 -14.32 -25.43
CA LEU A 908 -24.98 -15.69 -25.02
C LEU A 908 -24.61 -15.92 -23.55
N LEU A 909 -23.38 -15.58 -23.15
CA LEU A 909 -22.95 -15.68 -21.75
C LEU A 909 -23.84 -14.84 -20.83
N ARG A 910 -24.07 -13.58 -21.18
CA ARG A 910 -24.93 -12.68 -20.39
C ARG A 910 -26.34 -13.27 -20.19
N LYS A 911 -26.96 -13.82 -21.23
CA LYS A 911 -28.27 -14.48 -21.14
C LYS A 911 -28.25 -15.74 -20.29
N THR A 912 -27.19 -16.53 -20.36
CA THR A 912 -27.03 -17.70 -19.49
C THR A 912 -26.97 -17.28 -18.01
N LEU A 913 -26.25 -16.21 -17.69
CA LEU A 913 -26.20 -15.66 -16.33
C LEU A 913 -27.55 -15.11 -15.87
N GLU A 914 -28.26 -14.37 -16.73
CA GLU A 914 -29.62 -13.89 -16.46
C GLU A 914 -30.58 -15.05 -16.14
N ARG A 915 -30.49 -16.16 -16.89
CA ARG A 915 -31.31 -17.37 -16.65
C ARG A 915 -30.93 -18.08 -15.36
N ALA A 916 -29.64 -18.19 -15.05
CA ALA A 916 -29.17 -18.81 -13.81
C ALA A 916 -29.55 -17.99 -12.56
N GLY A 917 -29.45 -16.66 -12.64
CA GLY A 917 -29.89 -15.75 -11.57
C GLY A 917 -31.41 -15.70 -11.39
N ALA A 918 -32.17 -16.04 -12.42
CA ALA A 918 -33.64 -16.13 -12.36
C ALA A 918 -34.17 -17.46 -11.78
N LEU A 919 -33.30 -18.44 -11.51
CA LEU A 919 -33.70 -19.69 -10.85
C LEU A 919 -34.17 -19.41 -9.40
N PRO A 920 -35.00 -20.28 -8.80
CA PRO A 920 -35.40 -20.16 -7.40
C PRO A 920 -34.23 -20.05 -6.41
N GLN A 921 -33.11 -20.68 -6.73
CA GLN A 921 -31.86 -20.65 -5.96
C GLN A 921 -31.06 -19.36 -6.16
N GLN A 922 -31.34 -18.57 -7.21
CA GLN A 922 -30.63 -17.32 -7.55
C GLN A 922 -29.10 -17.50 -7.54
N LEU A 923 -28.60 -18.24 -8.53
CA LEU A 923 -27.20 -18.64 -8.56
C LEU A 923 -26.29 -17.49 -8.98
N ASP A 924 -25.21 -17.32 -8.22
CA ASP A 924 -24.09 -16.43 -8.52
C ASP A 924 -22.81 -17.23 -8.71
N PHE A 925 -21.90 -16.71 -9.53
CA PHE A 925 -20.66 -17.39 -9.91
C PHE A 925 -19.46 -16.46 -9.79
N LEU A 926 -18.30 -17.04 -9.50
CA LEU A 926 -16.99 -16.42 -9.74
C LEU A 926 -16.17 -17.32 -10.66
N ILE A 927 -15.44 -16.69 -11.58
CA ILE A 927 -14.56 -17.36 -12.54
C ILE A 927 -13.18 -16.72 -12.46
N GLY A 928 -12.15 -17.56 -12.29
CA GLY A 928 -10.74 -17.20 -12.44
C GLY A 928 -10.12 -17.94 -13.62
N PHE A 929 -9.13 -17.34 -14.26
CA PHE A 929 -8.43 -17.95 -15.40
C PHE A 929 -6.92 -17.96 -15.15
N GLU A 930 -6.32 -19.12 -15.34
CA GLU A 930 -4.88 -19.27 -15.56
C GLU A 930 -4.63 -19.13 -17.07
N ILE A 931 -3.61 -18.39 -17.47
CA ILE A 931 -3.22 -18.20 -18.88
C ILE A 931 -1.84 -18.79 -19.07
N GLU A 932 -1.74 -20.01 -19.59
CA GLU A 932 -0.47 -20.55 -20.05
C GLU A 932 -0.19 -20.11 -21.49
N PHE A 933 1.03 -19.65 -21.75
CA PHE A 933 1.44 -19.20 -23.08
C PHE A 933 2.93 -19.39 -23.30
N LEU A 934 3.36 -19.45 -24.57
CA LEU A 934 4.77 -19.47 -24.94
C LEU A 934 5.22 -18.13 -25.48
N VAL A 935 6.44 -17.74 -25.14
CA VAL A 935 7.14 -16.58 -25.70
C VAL A 935 8.25 -17.06 -26.63
N LEU A 936 8.23 -16.53 -27.84
CA LEU A 936 9.08 -16.95 -28.95
C LEU A 936 9.84 -15.76 -29.53
N GLU A 937 10.99 -16.03 -30.13
CA GLU A 937 11.74 -15.07 -30.94
C GLU A 937 11.73 -15.46 -32.42
N ARG A 938 11.84 -14.45 -33.30
CA ARG A 938 11.97 -14.70 -34.74
C ARG A 938 13.32 -15.33 -35.05
N ASN A 939 13.32 -16.37 -35.89
CA ASN A 939 14.55 -16.97 -36.37
C ASN A 939 15.17 -16.09 -37.48
N PRO A 940 16.43 -15.63 -37.33
CA PRO A 940 17.07 -14.74 -38.29
C PRO A 940 17.49 -15.41 -39.62
N ASN A 941 17.67 -16.74 -39.65
CA ASN A 941 18.00 -17.50 -40.86
C ASN A 941 17.01 -18.66 -41.04
N PRO A 942 15.80 -18.40 -41.54
CA PRO A 942 14.90 -19.48 -41.95
C PRO A 942 15.49 -20.13 -43.21
N ASP A 943 15.98 -21.37 -43.10
CA ASP A 943 16.43 -22.15 -44.26
C ASP A 943 15.21 -22.86 -44.87
N PRO A 944 14.80 -22.49 -46.10
CA PRO A 944 13.58 -23.02 -46.72
C PRO A 944 13.71 -24.46 -47.26
N ASP A 945 14.93 -25.01 -47.39
CA ASP A 945 15.18 -26.28 -48.12
C ASP A 945 15.68 -27.45 -47.24
N SER A 946 15.79 -27.32 -45.91
CA SER A 946 16.14 -28.44 -45.04
C SER A 946 14.91 -29.14 -44.45
N ASP A 947 14.91 -30.48 -44.42
CA ASP A 947 13.90 -31.31 -43.72
C ASP A 947 13.91 -31.08 -42.18
N SER A 948 14.96 -30.43 -41.66
CA SER A 948 15.05 -29.89 -40.29
C SER A 948 14.95 -28.36 -40.24
N GLY A 949 14.31 -27.76 -41.25
CA GLY A 949 14.20 -26.34 -41.56
C GLY A 949 14.08 -25.43 -40.35
N GLY A 950 14.98 -24.43 -40.28
CA GLY A 950 14.99 -23.41 -39.24
C GLY A 950 13.63 -22.74 -39.13
N ASP A 951 12.87 -23.15 -38.13
CA ASP A 951 11.47 -22.74 -37.91
C ASP A 951 11.37 -21.21 -37.82
N LYS A 952 10.29 -20.62 -38.35
CA LYS A 952 10.11 -19.14 -38.43
C LYS A 952 10.23 -18.49 -37.05
N TYR A 953 9.81 -19.22 -36.03
CA TYR A 953 9.94 -18.88 -34.63
C TYR A 953 10.69 -19.99 -33.91
N ARG A 954 11.47 -19.62 -32.91
CA ARG A 954 12.09 -20.56 -31.97
C ARG A 954 11.80 -20.11 -30.54
N PRO A 955 11.86 -21.04 -29.55
CA PRO A 955 11.82 -20.66 -28.14
C PRO A 955 12.85 -19.57 -27.83
N LEU A 956 12.54 -18.72 -26.84
CA LEU A 956 13.46 -17.68 -26.40
C LEU A 956 14.84 -18.26 -26.06
N HIS A 957 15.90 -17.68 -26.62
CA HIS A 957 17.26 -18.09 -26.29
C HIS A 957 17.63 -17.93 -24.80
N SER A 958 16.93 -17.06 -24.07
CA SER A 958 17.07 -16.90 -22.62
C SER A 958 16.38 -18.00 -21.81
N SER A 959 15.93 -19.09 -22.45
CA SER A 959 15.32 -20.26 -21.79
C SER A 959 16.34 -21.34 -21.41
N ASP A 960 17.64 -21.04 -21.36
CA ASP A 960 18.66 -21.99 -20.91
C ASP A 960 18.42 -22.34 -19.44
N GLY A 961 18.10 -23.61 -19.16
CA GLY A 961 17.71 -24.07 -17.83
C GLY A 961 16.26 -23.74 -17.43
N HIS A 962 15.38 -23.45 -18.39
CA HIS A 962 13.95 -23.26 -18.14
C HIS A 962 13.29 -24.56 -17.66
N ALA A 963 12.62 -24.49 -16.51
CA ALA A 963 11.72 -25.52 -16.03
C ALA A 963 10.66 -24.89 -15.12
N TRP A 964 9.67 -25.70 -14.76
CA TRP A 964 8.57 -25.28 -13.89
C TRP A 964 9.07 -24.60 -12.61
N SER A 965 8.56 -23.39 -12.35
CA SER A 965 8.91 -22.57 -11.17
C SER A 965 10.40 -22.25 -11.00
N MET A 966 11.23 -22.36 -12.04
CA MET A 966 12.66 -22.05 -11.95
C MET A 966 12.94 -20.55 -12.06
N ALA A 967 13.57 -19.96 -11.04
CA ALA A 967 13.92 -18.53 -11.02
C ALA A 967 14.78 -18.08 -12.22
N ASN A 968 15.65 -18.95 -12.74
CA ASN A 968 16.49 -18.63 -13.91
C ASN A 968 15.66 -18.32 -15.17
N ALA A 969 14.45 -18.86 -15.30
CA ALA A 969 13.59 -18.62 -16.46
C ALA A 969 13.00 -17.21 -16.49
N VAL A 970 13.00 -16.49 -15.36
CA VAL A 970 12.59 -15.07 -15.27
C VAL A 970 13.76 -14.11 -15.07
N ALA A 971 15.00 -14.59 -15.10
CA ALA A 971 16.17 -13.73 -14.95
C ALA A 971 16.30 -12.73 -16.12
N ASP A 972 16.78 -11.53 -15.82
CA ASP A 972 17.19 -10.57 -16.85
C ASP A 972 18.64 -10.87 -17.29
N TRP A 973 18.77 -11.37 -18.51
CA TRP A 973 20.06 -11.72 -19.12
C TRP A 973 20.72 -10.52 -19.84
N GLY A 974 20.23 -9.29 -19.64
CA GLY A 974 20.92 -8.06 -20.06
C GLY A 974 20.91 -7.80 -21.57
N ARG A 975 19.83 -8.16 -22.27
CA ARG A 975 19.67 -7.85 -23.71
C ARG A 975 19.34 -6.38 -23.92
N GLU A 976 19.82 -5.81 -25.03
CA GLU A 976 19.59 -4.41 -25.42
C GLU A 976 18.09 -4.04 -25.52
N GLN A 977 17.21 -5.01 -25.78
CA GLN A 977 15.75 -4.84 -25.86
C GLN A 977 14.99 -5.37 -24.62
N GLY A 978 15.71 -5.81 -23.58
CA GLY A 978 15.16 -6.43 -22.36
C GLY A 978 14.82 -7.92 -22.50
N SER A 979 14.62 -8.61 -21.37
CA SER A 979 14.06 -9.97 -21.29
C SER A 979 12.52 -9.94 -21.30
N PHE A 980 11.85 -11.10 -21.44
CA PHE A 980 10.40 -11.14 -21.24
C PHE A 980 9.99 -10.76 -19.82
N ALA A 981 10.83 -11.00 -18.81
CA ALA A 981 10.58 -10.52 -17.45
C ALA A 981 10.47 -8.99 -17.38
N THR A 982 11.33 -8.24 -18.08
CA THR A 982 11.19 -6.77 -18.19
C THR A 982 9.98 -6.32 -19.03
N ALA A 983 9.41 -7.21 -19.83
CA ALA A 983 8.14 -6.96 -20.51
C ALA A 983 6.96 -7.15 -19.55
N MET A 984 7.13 -7.97 -18.51
CA MET A 984 6.08 -8.23 -17.52
C MET A 984 5.80 -7.03 -16.63
N ASP A 985 6.80 -6.23 -16.24
CA ASP A 985 6.55 -4.97 -15.49
C ASP A 985 5.55 -4.09 -16.23
N GLU A 986 5.73 -3.95 -17.53
CA GLU A 986 4.80 -3.20 -18.38
C GLU A 986 3.43 -3.88 -18.54
N VAL A 987 3.40 -5.22 -18.59
CA VAL A 987 2.13 -5.95 -18.61
C VAL A 987 1.35 -5.69 -17.32
N ILE A 988 2.02 -5.75 -16.16
CA ILE A 988 1.43 -5.46 -14.85
C ILE A 988 0.92 -4.01 -14.82
N ASP A 989 1.75 -3.03 -15.16
CA ASP A 989 1.36 -1.61 -15.18
C ASP A 989 0.10 -1.36 -16.04
N LEU A 990 0.04 -1.97 -17.23
CA LEU A 990 -1.09 -1.80 -18.15
C LEU A 990 -2.35 -2.51 -17.66
N LEU A 991 -2.22 -3.69 -17.03
CA LEU A 991 -3.34 -4.44 -16.48
C LEU A 991 -3.89 -3.80 -15.22
N ASP A 992 -3.03 -3.31 -14.32
CA ASP A 992 -3.43 -2.57 -13.12
C ASP A 992 -4.15 -1.27 -13.49
N ALA A 993 -3.63 -0.50 -14.45
CA ALA A 993 -4.32 0.67 -14.98
C ALA A 993 -5.69 0.32 -15.60
N ALA A 994 -5.82 -0.90 -16.12
CA ALA A 994 -7.07 -1.43 -16.68
C ALA A 994 -8.00 -2.08 -15.65
N GLY A 995 -7.62 -2.13 -14.37
CA GLY A 995 -8.37 -2.78 -13.30
C GLY A 995 -8.41 -4.31 -13.40
N VAL A 996 -7.44 -4.90 -14.11
CA VAL A 996 -7.27 -6.35 -14.25
C VAL A 996 -6.16 -6.80 -13.31
N GLU A 997 -6.56 -7.45 -12.22
CA GLU A 997 -5.66 -7.90 -11.17
C GLU A 997 -4.99 -9.23 -11.56
N VAL A 998 -3.66 -9.26 -11.40
CA VAL A 998 -2.81 -10.44 -11.62
C VAL A 998 -2.39 -10.98 -10.25
N GLU A 999 -2.72 -12.23 -9.95
CA GLU A 999 -2.39 -12.86 -8.67
C GLU A 999 -1.01 -13.50 -8.69
N LEU A 1000 -0.62 -14.08 -9.82
CA LEU A 1000 0.61 -14.85 -9.92
C LEU A 1000 1.16 -14.85 -11.36
N PHE A 1001 2.47 -14.88 -11.49
CA PHE A 1001 3.19 -15.12 -12.73
C PHE A 1001 4.36 -16.07 -12.48
N HIS A 1002 4.49 -17.14 -13.25
CA HIS A 1002 5.62 -18.06 -13.11
C HIS A 1002 5.99 -18.79 -14.42
N PRO A 1003 7.24 -19.29 -14.52
CA PRO A 1003 7.64 -20.23 -15.57
C PRO A 1003 6.90 -21.55 -15.50
N GLU A 1004 6.58 -22.08 -16.66
CA GLU A 1004 5.96 -23.39 -16.82
C GLU A 1004 6.96 -24.42 -17.37
N SER A 1005 6.47 -25.64 -17.63
CA SER A 1005 7.35 -26.78 -17.89
C SER A 1005 8.02 -26.79 -19.28
N ALA A 1006 7.44 -26.15 -20.30
CA ALA A 1006 8.06 -26.08 -21.64
C ALA A 1006 9.00 -24.87 -21.79
N PRO A 1007 10.10 -24.97 -22.56
CA PRO A 1007 11.00 -23.85 -22.78
C PRO A 1007 10.30 -22.59 -23.32
N GLY A 1008 10.39 -21.50 -22.55
CA GLY A 1008 9.74 -20.23 -22.89
C GLY A 1008 8.24 -20.20 -22.59
N GLN A 1009 7.71 -21.19 -21.86
CA GLN A 1009 6.33 -21.23 -21.39
C GLN A 1009 6.22 -20.50 -20.04
N PHE A 1010 5.17 -19.71 -19.90
CA PHE A 1010 4.85 -19.02 -18.66
C PHE A 1010 3.35 -19.11 -18.40
N GLU A 1011 2.99 -18.92 -17.14
CA GLU A 1011 1.60 -18.81 -16.70
C GLU A 1011 1.37 -17.43 -16.07
N LEU A 1012 0.22 -16.83 -16.39
CA LEU A 1012 -0.29 -15.62 -15.76
C LEU A 1012 -1.68 -15.91 -15.16
N VAL A 1013 -1.81 -15.78 -13.85
CA VAL A 1013 -3.04 -16.08 -13.09
C VAL A 1013 -3.80 -14.79 -12.83
N LEU A 1014 -5.07 -14.75 -13.26
CA LEU A 1014 -5.95 -13.59 -13.06
C LEU A 1014 -6.92 -13.82 -11.90
N ALA A 1015 -7.18 -12.76 -11.14
CA ALA A 1015 -8.11 -12.80 -10.01
C ALA A 1015 -9.54 -13.18 -10.43
N ALA A 1016 -10.23 -13.90 -9.55
CA ALA A 1016 -11.60 -14.35 -9.80
C ALA A 1016 -12.59 -13.17 -9.86
N ARG A 1017 -13.41 -13.13 -10.91
CA ARG A 1017 -14.41 -12.07 -11.17
C ARG A 1017 -15.75 -12.68 -11.60
N PRO A 1018 -16.85 -11.90 -11.61
CA PRO A 1018 -18.10 -12.34 -12.23
C PRO A 1018 -17.86 -12.81 -13.68
N PRO A 1019 -18.56 -13.85 -14.18
CA PRO A 1019 -18.15 -14.58 -15.39
C PRO A 1019 -17.95 -13.72 -16.65
N LEU A 1020 -18.82 -12.72 -16.86
CA LEU A 1020 -18.73 -11.82 -18.01
C LEU A 1020 -17.48 -10.93 -17.93
N GLU A 1021 -17.20 -10.39 -16.75
CA GLU A 1021 -16.02 -9.57 -16.49
C GLU A 1021 -14.73 -10.41 -16.54
N ALA A 1022 -14.76 -11.64 -16.01
CA ALA A 1022 -13.63 -12.57 -16.09
C ALA A 1022 -13.24 -12.86 -17.56
N CYS A 1023 -14.22 -13.10 -18.44
CA CYS A 1023 -13.96 -13.26 -19.87
C CYS A 1023 -13.41 -11.96 -20.51
N ASP A 1024 -14.01 -10.80 -20.17
CA ASP A 1024 -13.55 -9.51 -20.67
C ASP A 1024 -12.11 -9.20 -20.22
N ASN A 1025 -11.72 -9.62 -19.00
CA ASN A 1025 -10.39 -9.46 -18.43
C ASN A 1025 -9.37 -10.42 -19.05
N LEU A 1026 -9.72 -11.71 -19.20
CA LEU A 1026 -8.89 -12.69 -19.90
C LEU A 1026 -8.52 -12.22 -21.31
N LEU A 1027 -9.51 -11.79 -22.08
CA LEU A 1027 -9.28 -11.34 -23.45
C LEU A 1027 -8.45 -10.06 -23.50
N HIS A 1028 -8.65 -9.15 -22.54
CA HIS A 1028 -7.83 -7.95 -22.44
C HIS A 1028 -6.38 -8.26 -22.08
N ALA A 1029 -6.14 -9.16 -21.11
CA ALA A 1029 -4.82 -9.62 -20.71
C ALA A 1029 -4.03 -10.21 -21.87
N ARG A 1030 -4.66 -11.06 -22.69
CA ARG A 1030 -4.06 -11.60 -23.93
C ARG A 1030 -3.63 -10.49 -24.90
N GLN A 1031 -4.41 -9.41 -25.04
CA GLN A 1031 -4.05 -8.28 -25.90
C GLN A 1031 -2.87 -7.47 -25.35
N VAL A 1032 -2.83 -7.23 -24.03
CA VAL A 1032 -1.72 -6.54 -23.36
C VAL A 1032 -0.44 -7.36 -23.48
N LEU A 1033 -0.47 -8.66 -23.16
CA LEU A 1033 0.64 -9.59 -23.30
C LEU A 1033 1.21 -9.56 -24.73
N THR A 1034 0.33 -9.69 -25.73
CA THR A 1034 0.72 -9.68 -27.14
C THR A 1034 1.36 -8.34 -27.54
N ALA A 1035 0.80 -7.22 -27.08
CA ALA A 1035 1.30 -5.89 -27.41
C ALA A 1035 2.64 -5.55 -26.73
N ALA A 1036 2.82 -5.97 -25.48
CA ALA A 1036 4.08 -5.79 -24.73
C ALA A 1036 5.21 -6.64 -25.32
N ALA A 1037 4.93 -7.91 -25.65
CA ALA A 1037 5.89 -8.79 -26.28
C ALA A 1037 6.29 -8.31 -27.69
N ALA A 1038 5.32 -7.93 -28.52
CA ALA A 1038 5.56 -7.49 -29.90
C ALA A 1038 6.50 -6.28 -29.99
N ARG A 1039 6.43 -5.35 -29.02
CA ARG A 1039 7.29 -4.16 -28.97
C ARG A 1039 8.76 -4.46 -28.70
N ARG A 1040 9.05 -5.62 -28.12
CA ARG A 1040 10.41 -6.12 -27.87
C ARG A 1040 10.83 -7.19 -28.89
N GLY A 1041 10.15 -7.25 -30.04
CA GLY A 1041 10.47 -8.20 -31.11
C GLY A 1041 10.10 -9.67 -30.80
N MET A 1042 9.41 -9.91 -29.69
CA MET A 1042 8.96 -11.25 -29.26
C MET A 1042 7.55 -11.56 -29.78
N ARG A 1043 7.19 -12.84 -29.77
CA ARG A 1043 5.86 -13.32 -30.13
C ARG A 1043 5.31 -14.17 -28.98
N VAL A 1044 4.11 -13.83 -28.49
CA VAL A 1044 3.33 -14.70 -27.61
C VAL A 1044 2.46 -15.61 -28.47
N THR A 1045 2.33 -16.88 -28.09
CA THR A 1045 1.36 -17.81 -28.67
C THR A 1045 0.63 -18.60 -27.60
N LEU A 1046 -0.67 -18.80 -27.84
CA LEU A 1046 -1.58 -19.61 -27.02
C LEU A 1046 -1.82 -21.01 -27.62
N HIS A 1047 -0.95 -21.45 -28.55
CA HIS A 1047 -1.06 -22.78 -29.15
C HIS A 1047 -1.01 -23.88 -28.07
N PRO A 1048 -1.94 -24.87 -28.07
CA PRO A 1048 -2.00 -25.87 -27.00
C PRO A 1048 -0.81 -26.82 -26.93
N LYS A 1049 -0.17 -27.12 -28.07
CA LYS A 1049 1.02 -27.99 -28.14
C LYS A 1049 1.98 -27.60 -29.28
N PRO A 1050 2.67 -26.45 -29.21
CA PRO A 1050 3.47 -25.94 -30.34
C PRO A 1050 4.75 -26.75 -30.61
N PHE A 1051 5.24 -27.51 -29.63
CA PHE A 1051 6.39 -28.40 -29.76
C PHE A 1051 6.03 -29.79 -29.25
N ALA A 1052 6.09 -30.80 -30.12
CA ALA A 1052 5.62 -32.15 -29.81
C ALA A 1052 6.28 -32.78 -28.57
N ALA A 1053 7.56 -32.48 -28.35
CA ALA A 1053 8.35 -33.01 -27.23
C ALA A 1053 8.19 -32.25 -25.91
N ALA A 1054 7.43 -31.14 -25.88
CA ALA A 1054 7.29 -30.28 -24.69
C ALA A 1054 5.89 -30.39 -24.05
N CYS A 1055 5.74 -29.81 -22.85
CA CYS A 1055 4.43 -29.67 -22.19
C CYS A 1055 3.49 -28.79 -23.03
N GLY A 1056 2.19 -29.04 -22.90
CA GLY A 1056 1.17 -28.24 -23.59
C GLY A 1056 0.78 -26.99 -22.80
N SER A 1057 0.08 -26.07 -23.45
CA SER A 1057 -0.46 -24.84 -22.84
C SER A 1057 -1.99 -24.89 -22.72
N ALA A 1058 -2.49 -24.50 -21.56
CA ALA A 1058 -3.90 -24.46 -21.22
C ALA A 1058 -4.40 -23.04 -20.93
N SER A 1059 -5.67 -22.94 -20.60
CA SER A 1059 -6.21 -21.78 -19.89
C SER A 1059 -7.15 -22.28 -18.80
N HIS A 1060 -6.62 -22.85 -17.72
CA HIS A 1060 -7.47 -23.50 -16.71
C HIS A 1060 -8.52 -22.53 -16.16
N MET A 1061 -9.74 -23.04 -15.98
CA MET A 1061 -10.87 -22.24 -15.53
C MET A 1061 -11.27 -22.64 -14.13
N HIS A 1062 -11.02 -21.76 -13.17
CA HIS A 1062 -11.49 -21.90 -11.80
C HIS A 1062 -12.91 -21.37 -11.68
N MET A 1063 -13.76 -22.11 -10.99
CA MET A 1063 -15.18 -21.81 -10.86
C MET A 1063 -15.61 -21.97 -9.41
N SER A 1064 -16.47 -21.07 -8.95
CA SER A 1064 -17.27 -21.28 -7.75
C SER A 1064 -18.72 -20.87 -7.99
N VAL A 1065 -19.64 -21.56 -7.32
CA VAL A 1065 -21.09 -21.33 -7.41
C VAL A 1065 -21.67 -21.17 -6.01
N LYS A 1066 -22.58 -20.23 -5.84
CA LYS A 1066 -23.33 -20.03 -4.58
C LYS A 1066 -24.79 -19.70 -4.83
N SER A 1067 -25.63 -20.04 -3.86
CA SER A 1067 -27.05 -19.69 -3.83
C SER A 1067 -27.27 -18.42 -3.00
N THR A 1068 -27.94 -17.42 -3.57
CA THR A 1068 -28.30 -16.18 -2.86
C THR A 1068 -29.74 -16.18 -2.33
N SER A 1069 -30.50 -17.24 -2.60
CA SER A 1069 -31.86 -17.42 -2.09
C SER A 1069 -31.87 -17.76 -0.60
N THR A 1070 -32.55 -16.96 0.22
CA THR A 1070 -32.73 -17.22 1.65
C THR A 1070 -33.70 -18.39 1.86
N SER A 1071 -33.18 -19.54 2.31
CA SER A 1071 -34.01 -20.65 2.79
C SER A 1071 -34.70 -20.27 4.12
N THR A 1072 -35.97 -20.64 4.27
CA THR A 1072 -36.83 -20.35 5.44
C THR A 1072 -36.38 -21.00 6.76
N SER A 1073 -35.24 -21.70 6.80
CA SER A 1073 -34.74 -22.39 8.00
C SER A 1073 -33.50 -21.76 8.63
N THR A 1074 -32.69 -20.99 7.90
CA THR A 1074 -31.48 -20.32 8.41
C THR A 1074 -31.14 -19.15 7.48
N SER A 1075 -30.87 -17.97 8.03
CA SER A 1075 -30.55 -16.75 7.25
C SER A 1075 -29.12 -16.75 6.71
N THR A 1076 -28.73 -17.80 5.98
CA THR A 1076 -27.38 -17.98 5.42
C THR A 1076 -27.46 -18.23 3.91
N THR A 1077 -26.72 -17.47 3.12
CA THR A 1077 -26.35 -17.84 1.73
C THR A 1077 -25.65 -19.20 1.77
N SER A 1078 -26.03 -20.15 0.90
CA SER A 1078 -25.41 -21.49 0.87
C SER A 1078 -24.45 -21.60 -0.33
N ASP A 1079 -23.19 -21.86 -0.05
CA ASP A 1079 -22.17 -22.41 -0.94
C ASP A 1079 -21.91 -23.89 -0.63
N GLY A 1080 -22.88 -24.54 0.03
CA GLY A 1080 -22.78 -25.93 0.48
C GLY A 1080 -22.90 -26.96 -0.65
N PRO A 1081 -22.66 -28.24 -0.32
CA PRO A 1081 -22.75 -29.36 -1.26
C PRO A 1081 -24.10 -29.46 -1.99
N ASP A 1082 -25.17 -29.01 -1.34
CA ASP A 1082 -26.52 -28.97 -1.89
C ASP A 1082 -26.66 -28.09 -3.15
N VAL A 1083 -25.76 -27.12 -3.33
CA VAL A 1083 -25.72 -26.23 -4.49
C VAL A 1083 -24.68 -26.68 -5.50
N TYR A 1084 -23.45 -26.94 -5.05
CA TYR A 1084 -22.35 -27.20 -5.97
C TYR A 1084 -22.34 -28.63 -6.54
N GLU A 1085 -22.81 -29.65 -5.80
CA GLU A 1085 -22.81 -31.03 -6.31
C GLU A 1085 -23.76 -31.21 -7.50
N PRO A 1086 -25.02 -30.72 -7.48
CA PRO A 1086 -25.87 -30.73 -8.66
C PRO A 1086 -25.29 -29.95 -9.83
N PHE A 1087 -24.61 -28.83 -9.55
CA PHE A 1087 -23.97 -27.99 -10.56
C PHE A 1087 -22.85 -28.75 -11.30
N TYR A 1088 -21.89 -29.31 -10.56
CA TYR A 1088 -20.79 -30.07 -11.17
C TYR A 1088 -21.26 -31.40 -11.77
N GLY A 1089 -22.29 -32.04 -11.21
CA GLY A 1089 -22.94 -33.21 -11.81
C GLY A 1089 -23.57 -32.90 -13.17
N GLY A 1090 -24.16 -31.71 -13.34
CA GLY A 1090 -24.64 -31.21 -14.63
C GLY A 1090 -23.53 -31.04 -15.67
N ILE A 1091 -22.37 -30.52 -15.25
CA ILE A 1091 -21.18 -30.39 -16.12
C ILE A 1091 -20.68 -31.77 -16.56
N LEU A 1092 -20.50 -32.72 -15.63
CA LEU A 1092 -20.03 -34.08 -15.94
C LEU A 1092 -20.96 -34.82 -16.90
N LYS A 1093 -22.28 -34.65 -16.74
CA LYS A 1093 -23.29 -35.23 -17.64
C LYS A 1093 -23.13 -34.79 -19.09
N HIS A 1094 -22.79 -33.52 -19.32
CA HIS A 1094 -22.66 -32.91 -20.64
C HIS A 1094 -21.20 -32.79 -21.11
N PHE A 1095 -20.24 -33.31 -20.33
CA PHE A 1095 -18.82 -32.94 -20.47
C PHE A 1095 -18.24 -33.29 -21.84
N ARG A 1096 -18.66 -34.42 -22.43
CA ARG A 1096 -18.23 -34.82 -23.78
C ARG A 1096 -18.60 -33.78 -24.85
N ALA A 1097 -19.81 -33.21 -24.77
CA ALA A 1097 -20.27 -32.18 -25.68
C ALA A 1097 -19.62 -30.82 -25.38
N LEU A 1098 -19.33 -30.52 -24.10
CA LEU A 1098 -18.65 -29.28 -23.69
C LEU A 1098 -17.24 -29.15 -24.29
N ILE A 1099 -16.53 -30.26 -24.52
CA ILE A 1099 -15.20 -30.27 -25.16
C ILE A 1099 -15.18 -29.56 -26.51
N ALA A 1100 -16.27 -29.58 -27.29
CA ALA A 1100 -16.34 -28.87 -28.56
C ALA A 1100 -16.18 -27.34 -28.40
N PHE A 1101 -16.51 -26.79 -27.23
CA PHE A 1101 -16.33 -25.37 -26.91
C PHE A 1101 -15.01 -25.09 -26.18
N THR A 1102 -14.56 -26.01 -25.33
CA THR A 1102 -13.39 -25.79 -24.48
C THR A 1102 -12.07 -26.17 -25.16
N TYR A 1103 -12.10 -27.10 -26.12
CA TYR A 1103 -11.02 -27.48 -27.06
C TYR A 1103 -11.51 -27.30 -28.50
N ALA A 1104 -11.55 -26.03 -28.91
CA ALA A 1104 -12.28 -25.60 -30.10
C ALA A 1104 -11.47 -25.66 -31.41
N SER A 1105 -10.30 -26.29 -31.43
CA SER A 1105 -9.38 -26.37 -32.57
C SER A 1105 -8.80 -27.79 -32.71
N PRO A 1106 -8.44 -28.25 -33.93
CA PRO A 1106 -7.74 -29.53 -34.09
C PRO A 1106 -6.46 -29.62 -33.25
N ALA A 1107 -5.74 -28.50 -33.06
CA ALA A 1107 -4.52 -28.45 -32.25
C ALA A 1107 -4.75 -28.67 -30.74
N SER A 1108 -5.98 -28.45 -30.26
CA SER A 1108 -6.37 -28.69 -28.87
C SER A 1108 -6.23 -30.16 -28.46
N TYR A 1109 -6.57 -31.06 -29.37
CA TYR A 1109 -6.56 -32.51 -29.13
C TYR A 1109 -5.14 -33.08 -29.10
N GLU A 1110 -4.15 -32.35 -29.63
CA GLU A 1110 -2.72 -32.69 -29.49
C GLU A 1110 -2.24 -32.55 -28.03
N ARG A 1111 -2.93 -31.74 -27.21
CA ARG A 1111 -2.70 -31.64 -25.75
C ARG A 1111 -3.47 -32.71 -24.96
N MET A 1112 -4.54 -33.28 -25.52
CA MET A 1112 -5.44 -34.21 -24.83
C MET A 1112 -4.84 -35.62 -24.72
N VAL A 1113 -3.85 -35.78 -23.85
CA VAL A 1113 -3.14 -37.04 -23.58
C VAL A 1113 -3.22 -37.41 -22.10
N ASP A 1114 -3.16 -38.72 -21.81
CA ASP A 1114 -3.19 -39.24 -20.45
C ASP A 1114 -1.83 -39.09 -19.74
N SER A 1115 -1.83 -38.89 -18.42
CA SER A 1115 -0.63 -38.88 -17.57
C SER A 1115 0.40 -37.78 -17.90
N PHE A 1116 -0.08 -36.60 -18.29
CA PHE A 1116 0.74 -35.44 -18.69
C PHE A 1116 0.27 -34.13 -18.04
N TRP A 1117 -0.45 -34.21 -16.91
CA TRP A 1117 -1.05 -33.07 -16.19
C TRP A 1117 -2.03 -32.23 -17.03
N ALA A 1118 -2.57 -32.81 -18.11
CA ALA A 1118 -3.46 -32.16 -19.06
C ALA A 1118 -4.96 -32.34 -18.74
N GLY A 1119 -5.29 -33.02 -17.63
CA GLY A 1119 -6.65 -33.41 -17.26
C GLY A 1119 -7.13 -34.73 -17.88
N GLY A 1120 -6.25 -35.45 -18.58
CA GLY A 1120 -6.51 -36.78 -19.14
C GLY A 1120 -7.61 -36.84 -20.21
N ARG A 1121 -7.96 -38.07 -20.61
CA ARG A 1121 -8.99 -38.34 -21.63
C ARG A 1121 -10.31 -38.87 -21.06
N TRP A 1122 -10.45 -39.01 -19.74
CA TRP A 1122 -11.61 -39.67 -19.12
C TRP A 1122 -12.58 -38.66 -18.50
N VAL A 1123 -13.88 -38.87 -18.66
CA VAL A 1123 -14.93 -38.05 -18.03
C VAL A 1123 -15.00 -38.41 -16.54
N THR A 1124 -14.39 -37.59 -15.70
CA THR A 1124 -14.35 -37.81 -14.24
C THR A 1124 -14.04 -36.53 -13.47
N TRP A 1125 -14.09 -36.60 -12.15
CA TRP A 1125 -13.61 -35.57 -11.24
C TRP A 1125 -12.75 -36.17 -10.12
N GLY A 1126 -11.93 -35.34 -9.48
CA GLY A 1126 -11.14 -35.78 -8.32
C GLY A 1126 -10.71 -34.65 -7.39
N THR A 1127 -10.66 -34.92 -6.09
CA THR A 1127 -10.20 -33.97 -5.08
C THR A 1127 -8.69 -33.81 -5.17
N GLN A 1128 -8.23 -32.58 -5.43
CA GLN A 1128 -6.82 -32.25 -5.61
C GLN A 1128 -6.10 -33.03 -6.73
N ASN A 1129 -6.84 -33.76 -7.57
CA ASN A 1129 -6.29 -34.59 -8.63
C ASN A 1129 -6.06 -33.79 -9.93
N LYS A 1130 -4.80 -33.53 -10.27
CA LYS A 1130 -4.41 -32.79 -11.49
C LYS A 1130 -4.56 -33.60 -12.79
N GLU A 1131 -4.79 -34.91 -12.72
CA GLU A 1131 -5.06 -35.77 -13.89
C GLU A 1131 -6.56 -35.96 -14.17
N ALA A 1132 -7.43 -35.44 -13.29
CA ALA A 1132 -8.86 -35.34 -13.58
C ALA A 1132 -9.15 -34.07 -14.39
N PRO A 1133 -10.06 -34.11 -15.39
CA PRO A 1133 -10.40 -32.93 -16.19
C PRO A 1133 -11.16 -31.87 -15.38
N LEU A 1134 -11.80 -32.29 -14.28
CA LEU A 1134 -12.49 -31.44 -13.34
C LEU A 1134 -11.95 -31.74 -11.92
N ARG A 1135 -11.15 -30.82 -11.39
CA ARG A 1135 -10.45 -30.97 -10.11
C ARG A 1135 -11.17 -30.18 -9.02
N LYS A 1136 -11.54 -30.83 -7.93
CA LYS A 1136 -12.06 -30.14 -6.74
C LYS A 1136 -10.88 -29.57 -5.95
N CYS A 1137 -10.81 -28.26 -5.83
CA CYS A 1137 -9.77 -27.57 -5.05
C CYS A 1137 -10.19 -27.53 -3.58
N ASP A 1138 -11.27 -26.82 -3.28
CA ASP A 1138 -11.84 -26.72 -1.93
C ASP A 1138 -13.32 -26.36 -1.99
N GLY A 1139 -14.16 -26.94 -1.12
CA GLY A 1139 -15.60 -26.65 -1.06
C GLY A 1139 -16.28 -26.57 -2.44
N ALA A 1140 -16.79 -25.38 -2.77
CA ALA A 1140 -17.43 -25.05 -4.05
C ALA A 1140 -16.46 -24.61 -5.16
N HIS A 1141 -15.17 -24.41 -4.86
CA HIS A 1141 -14.11 -24.00 -5.80
C HIS A 1141 -13.51 -25.20 -6.53
N TRP A 1142 -13.77 -25.25 -7.84
CA TRP A 1142 -13.32 -26.33 -8.71
C TRP A 1142 -12.60 -25.76 -9.93
N GLU A 1143 -11.62 -26.50 -10.43
CA GLU A 1143 -10.80 -26.18 -11.59
C GLU A 1143 -11.19 -27.10 -12.75
N MET A 1144 -11.50 -26.53 -13.90
CA MET A 1144 -11.62 -27.28 -15.16
C MET A 1144 -10.33 -27.15 -15.96
N LYS A 1145 -9.65 -28.29 -16.14
CA LYS A 1145 -8.34 -28.37 -16.79
C LYS A 1145 -8.41 -28.48 -18.31
N VAL A 1146 -9.55 -28.91 -18.84
CA VAL A 1146 -9.78 -29.13 -20.27
C VAL A 1146 -10.32 -27.87 -20.96
N LEU A 1147 -9.65 -26.73 -20.76
CA LEU A 1147 -9.84 -25.48 -21.50
C LEU A 1147 -8.47 -25.00 -22.00
N ASP A 1148 -8.39 -24.58 -23.26
CA ASP A 1148 -7.15 -24.02 -23.82
C ASP A 1148 -7.31 -22.59 -24.35
N GLY A 1149 -6.19 -22.00 -24.76
CA GLY A 1149 -6.13 -20.64 -25.25
C GLY A 1149 -6.85 -20.39 -26.57
N LEU A 1150 -7.18 -21.42 -27.35
CA LEU A 1150 -7.87 -21.32 -28.64
C LEU A 1150 -9.40 -21.33 -28.50
N ALA A 1151 -9.92 -21.72 -27.34
CA ALA A 1151 -11.35 -21.63 -27.04
C ALA A 1151 -11.86 -20.19 -27.01
N ASN A 1152 -13.09 -19.96 -27.46
CA ASN A 1152 -13.77 -18.69 -27.23
C ASN A 1152 -14.32 -18.71 -25.80
N PRO A 1153 -13.77 -17.89 -24.88
CA PRO A 1153 -14.10 -18.00 -23.46
C PRO A 1153 -15.58 -17.71 -23.17
N TYR A 1154 -16.24 -16.84 -23.95
CA TYR A 1154 -17.67 -16.58 -23.77
C TYR A 1154 -18.51 -17.83 -24.06
N PHE A 1155 -18.19 -18.57 -25.12
CA PHE A 1155 -18.90 -19.81 -25.45
C PHE A 1155 -18.61 -20.93 -24.47
N ALA A 1156 -17.34 -21.13 -24.12
CA ALA A 1156 -16.93 -22.14 -23.17
C ALA A 1156 -17.61 -21.94 -21.80
N VAL A 1157 -17.51 -20.72 -21.24
CA VAL A 1157 -18.14 -20.39 -19.95
C VAL A 1157 -19.65 -20.47 -20.06
N ALA A 1158 -20.27 -19.96 -21.13
CA ALA A 1158 -21.73 -20.05 -21.29
C ALA A 1158 -22.22 -21.51 -21.33
N ALA A 1159 -21.52 -22.38 -22.06
CA ALA A 1159 -21.84 -23.80 -22.17
C ALA A 1159 -21.72 -24.51 -20.81
N VAL A 1160 -20.62 -24.28 -20.10
CA VAL A 1160 -20.34 -24.90 -18.79
C VAL A 1160 -21.33 -24.43 -17.74
N LEU A 1161 -21.57 -23.12 -17.64
CA LEU A 1161 -22.53 -22.57 -16.69
C LEU A 1161 -23.97 -22.99 -17.03
N ALA A 1162 -24.35 -23.09 -18.31
CA ALA A 1162 -25.66 -23.61 -18.69
C ALA A 1162 -25.82 -25.08 -18.30
N ALA A 1163 -24.81 -25.92 -18.58
CA ALA A 1163 -24.82 -27.33 -18.21
C ALA A 1163 -24.96 -27.51 -16.69
N GLY A 1164 -24.21 -26.75 -15.89
CA GLY A 1164 -24.27 -26.86 -14.43
C GLY A 1164 -25.53 -26.23 -13.81
N ALA A 1165 -25.85 -25.00 -14.16
CA ALA A 1165 -26.96 -24.26 -13.55
C ALA A 1165 -28.33 -24.78 -14.03
N LEU A 1166 -28.49 -24.95 -15.34
CA LEU A 1166 -29.77 -25.30 -15.95
C LEU A 1166 -29.91 -26.81 -16.16
N GLY A 1167 -28.83 -27.48 -16.59
CA GLY A 1167 -28.80 -28.94 -16.78
C GLY A 1167 -28.56 -29.74 -15.50
N GLY A 1168 -27.98 -29.10 -14.47
CA GLY A 1168 -27.70 -29.67 -13.16
C GLY A 1168 -28.69 -29.18 -12.11
N VAL A 1169 -28.46 -28.00 -11.53
CA VAL A 1169 -29.24 -27.46 -10.39
C VAL A 1169 -30.74 -27.38 -10.71
N ALA A 1170 -31.13 -26.73 -11.81
CA ALA A 1170 -32.54 -26.58 -12.17
C ALA A 1170 -33.23 -27.91 -12.53
N ALA A 1171 -32.47 -28.88 -13.04
CA ALA A 1171 -32.98 -30.20 -13.41
C ALA A 1171 -32.96 -31.22 -12.24
N GLY A 1172 -32.49 -30.81 -11.05
CA GLY A 1172 -32.35 -31.71 -9.89
C GLY A 1172 -31.25 -32.76 -10.07
N GLY A 1173 -30.16 -32.39 -10.73
CA GLY A 1173 -28.98 -33.24 -10.95
C GLY A 1173 -28.25 -33.63 -9.67
N SER A 1174 -27.32 -34.58 -9.78
CA SER A 1174 -26.50 -35.06 -8.66
C SER A 1174 -25.10 -35.42 -9.16
N LEU A 1175 -24.11 -35.24 -8.28
CA LEU A 1175 -22.74 -35.70 -8.50
C LEU A 1175 -22.58 -37.22 -8.28
N ALA A 1176 -23.54 -37.87 -7.61
CA ALA A 1176 -23.46 -39.27 -7.19
C ALA A 1176 -23.11 -40.32 -8.26
N PRO A 1177 -23.41 -40.14 -9.57
CA PRO A 1177 -22.97 -41.08 -10.60
C PRO A 1177 -21.45 -41.17 -10.76
N TRP A 1178 -20.68 -40.18 -10.31
CA TRP A 1178 -19.22 -40.16 -10.35
C TRP A 1178 -18.66 -40.05 -8.93
N ALA A 1179 -17.86 -41.02 -8.51
CA ALA A 1179 -17.17 -40.97 -7.24
C ALA A 1179 -15.83 -40.21 -7.37
N ASP A 1180 -15.27 -39.78 -6.23
CA ASP A 1180 -14.00 -39.05 -6.17
C ASP A 1180 -12.83 -39.93 -6.66
N CYS A 1181 -12.20 -39.53 -7.78
CA CYS A 1181 -11.05 -40.22 -8.34
C CYS A 1181 -9.74 -39.67 -7.74
N ALA A 1182 -9.14 -40.41 -6.81
CA ALA A 1182 -7.89 -39.99 -6.14
C ALA A 1182 -6.60 -40.21 -6.96
N GLY A 1183 -6.61 -41.12 -7.95
CA GLY A 1183 -5.45 -41.47 -8.79
C GLY A 1183 -5.62 -41.07 -10.26
N ASP A 1184 -4.59 -41.34 -11.07
CA ASP A 1184 -4.66 -41.13 -12.52
C ASP A 1184 -5.72 -42.06 -13.15
N PRO A 1185 -6.80 -41.53 -13.76
CA PRO A 1185 -7.87 -42.34 -14.35
C PRO A 1185 -7.39 -43.33 -15.42
N ALA A 1186 -6.30 -43.02 -16.12
CA ALA A 1186 -5.76 -43.87 -17.18
C ALA A 1186 -5.01 -45.10 -16.65
N LEU A 1187 -4.46 -45.02 -15.42
CA LEU A 1187 -3.72 -46.11 -14.78
C LEU A 1187 -4.60 -47.08 -14.00
N LEU A 1188 -5.86 -46.73 -13.78
CA LEU A 1188 -6.85 -47.60 -13.13
C LEU A 1188 -7.15 -48.83 -14.00
N SER A 1189 -7.51 -49.94 -13.36
CA SER A 1189 -8.14 -51.08 -14.03
C SER A 1189 -9.56 -50.75 -14.49
N ASP A 1190 -10.12 -51.58 -15.37
CA ASP A 1190 -11.51 -51.40 -15.82
C ASP A 1190 -12.51 -51.57 -14.67
N GLU A 1191 -12.22 -52.48 -13.72
CA GLU A 1191 -13.03 -52.67 -12.52
C GLU A 1191 -13.00 -51.45 -11.59
N GLU A 1192 -11.83 -50.84 -11.39
CA GLU A 1192 -11.67 -49.63 -10.57
C GLU A 1192 -12.35 -48.43 -11.21
N ARG A 1193 -12.23 -48.26 -12.54
CA ARG A 1193 -12.97 -47.21 -13.29
C ARG A 1193 -14.47 -47.37 -13.15
N ALA A 1194 -14.99 -48.59 -13.34
CA ALA A 1194 -16.41 -48.87 -13.20
C ALA A 1194 -16.93 -48.59 -11.79
N ALA A 1195 -16.14 -48.89 -10.74
CA ALA A 1195 -16.49 -48.59 -9.35
C ALA A 1195 -16.60 -47.08 -9.06
N LEU A 1196 -15.88 -46.25 -9.82
CA LEU A 1196 -15.91 -44.79 -9.71
C LEU A 1196 -16.90 -44.11 -10.67
N GLY A 1197 -17.62 -44.86 -11.52
CA GLY A 1197 -18.52 -44.32 -12.54
C GLY A 1197 -17.81 -43.74 -13.77
N ILE A 1198 -16.54 -44.10 -13.97
CA ILE A 1198 -15.71 -43.62 -15.08
C ILE A 1198 -15.90 -44.55 -16.29
N GLU A 1199 -16.93 -44.27 -17.10
CA GLU A 1199 -17.31 -45.16 -18.21
C GLU A 1199 -16.88 -44.66 -19.60
N ARG A 1200 -16.66 -43.35 -19.73
CA ARG A 1200 -16.52 -42.69 -21.03
C ARG A 1200 -15.26 -41.85 -21.11
N MET A 1201 -14.63 -41.88 -22.27
CA MET A 1201 -13.55 -40.95 -22.63
C MET A 1201 -14.11 -39.65 -23.22
N PHE A 1202 -13.27 -38.69 -23.54
CA PHE A 1202 -13.61 -37.54 -24.38
C PHE A 1202 -13.51 -37.90 -25.87
N PRO A 1203 -14.12 -37.11 -26.77
CA PRO A 1203 -13.89 -37.20 -28.21
C PRO A 1203 -12.39 -37.10 -28.56
N ALA A 1204 -11.93 -37.88 -29.54
CA ALA A 1204 -10.50 -37.95 -29.89
C ALA A 1204 -10.04 -36.78 -30.77
N ASP A 1205 -10.96 -36.13 -31.47
CA ASP A 1205 -10.71 -34.96 -32.31
C ASP A 1205 -11.89 -33.98 -32.34
N LEU A 1206 -11.69 -32.84 -33.00
CA LEU A 1206 -12.72 -31.79 -33.11
C LEU A 1206 -13.96 -32.28 -33.87
N GLY A 1207 -13.82 -33.16 -34.86
CA GLY A 1207 -14.94 -33.70 -35.61
C GLY A 1207 -15.87 -34.51 -34.72
N GLU A 1208 -15.31 -35.46 -33.97
CA GLU A 1208 -16.05 -36.26 -32.99
C GLU A 1208 -16.66 -35.39 -31.88
N ALA A 1209 -16.00 -34.31 -31.46
CA ALA A 1209 -16.54 -33.39 -30.45
C ALA A 1209 -17.75 -32.61 -30.97
N LEU A 1210 -17.72 -32.17 -32.22
CA LEU A 1210 -18.87 -31.51 -32.87
C LEU A 1210 -20.03 -32.49 -33.06
N ASP A 1211 -19.76 -33.75 -33.35
CA ASP A 1211 -20.79 -34.80 -33.43
C ASP A 1211 -21.38 -35.09 -32.05
N ALA A 1212 -20.56 -35.19 -31.00
CA ALA A 1212 -21.03 -35.32 -29.62
C ALA A 1212 -21.89 -34.12 -29.16
N LEU A 1213 -21.54 -32.90 -29.61
CA LEU A 1213 -22.36 -31.71 -29.38
C LEU A 1213 -23.68 -31.75 -30.14
N ALA A 1214 -23.69 -32.28 -31.37
CA ALA A 1214 -24.92 -32.44 -32.16
C ALA A 1214 -25.86 -33.50 -31.57
N GLU A 1215 -25.31 -34.56 -30.97
CA GLU A 1215 -26.07 -35.63 -30.32
C GLU A 1215 -26.64 -35.24 -28.94
N ASP A 1216 -26.02 -34.28 -28.25
CA ASP A 1216 -26.50 -33.78 -26.95
C ASP A 1216 -27.61 -32.73 -27.13
N GLU A 1217 -28.79 -33.19 -27.55
CA GLU A 1217 -29.98 -32.35 -27.75
C GLU A 1217 -30.37 -31.55 -26.49
N ALA A 1218 -30.05 -32.09 -25.30
CA ALA A 1218 -30.33 -31.44 -24.04
C ALA A 1218 -29.44 -30.20 -23.84
N LEU A 1219 -28.11 -30.33 -24.00
CA LEU A 1219 -27.21 -29.19 -23.98
C LEU A 1219 -27.55 -28.18 -25.08
N ALA A 1220 -27.90 -28.67 -26.28
CA ALA A 1220 -28.27 -27.82 -27.39
C ALA A 1220 -29.52 -26.97 -27.10
N ALA A 1221 -30.52 -27.56 -26.44
CA ALA A 1221 -31.71 -26.84 -25.97
C ALA A 1221 -31.38 -25.82 -24.88
N LEU A 1222 -30.43 -26.13 -23.99
CA LEU A 1222 -29.99 -25.20 -22.94
C LEU A 1222 -29.32 -23.96 -23.54
N LEU A 1223 -28.49 -24.10 -24.58
CA LEU A 1223 -27.76 -22.97 -25.18
C LEU A 1223 -28.53 -22.24 -26.28
N GLY A 1224 -29.48 -22.91 -26.91
CA GLY A 1224 -30.21 -22.41 -28.06
C GLY A 1224 -29.80 -23.17 -29.34
N PRO A 1225 -30.71 -23.94 -29.95
CA PRO A 1225 -30.39 -24.76 -31.12
C PRO A 1225 -29.82 -23.98 -32.31
N GLU A 1226 -30.29 -22.74 -32.53
CA GLU A 1226 -29.78 -21.87 -33.60
C GLU A 1226 -28.31 -21.51 -33.39
N PHE A 1227 -27.92 -21.19 -32.16
CA PHE A 1227 -26.52 -20.90 -31.81
C PHE A 1227 -25.65 -22.14 -32.00
N VAL A 1228 -26.09 -23.29 -31.48
CA VAL A 1228 -25.33 -24.55 -31.53
C VAL A 1228 -25.12 -24.98 -32.97
N GLN A 1229 -26.17 -24.92 -33.80
CA GLN A 1229 -26.06 -25.22 -35.22
C GLN A 1229 -25.07 -24.29 -35.91
N ARG A 1230 -25.17 -22.97 -35.67
CA ARG A 1230 -24.22 -22.00 -36.24
C ARG A 1230 -22.78 -22.28 -35.81
N TYR A 1231 -22.57 -22.66 -34.54
CA TYR A 1231 -21.24 -23.00 -34.03
C TYR A 1231 -20.67 -24.22 -34.77
N ILE A 1232 -21.46 -25.28 -34.92
CA ILE A 1232 -21.08 -26.48 -35.66
C ILE A 1232 -20.76 -26.15 -37.13
N ASP A 1233 -21.58 -25.35 -37.80
CA ASP A 1233 -21.37 -24.99 -39.20
C ASP A 1233 -20.05 -24.23 -39.39
N VAL A 1234 -19.76 -23.26 -38.51
CA VAL A 1234 -18.49 -22.51 -38.53
C VAL A 1234 -17.31 -23.42 -38.24
N LYS A 1235 -17.38 -24.26 -37.20
CA LYS A 1235 -16.27 -25.15 -36.83
C LYS A 1235 -16.01 -26.24 -37.86
N ARG A 1236 -17.05 -26.78 -38.51
CA ARG A 1236 -16.88 -27.71 -39.64
C ARG A 1236 -16.28 -27.02 -40.86
N ALA A 1237 -16.63 -25.76 -41.14
CA ALA A 1237 -16.01 -25.00 -42.22
C ALA A 1237 -14.54 -24.66 -41.92
N GLU A 1238 -14.22 -24.31 -40.67
CA GLU A 1238 -12.86 -24.12 -40.18
C GLU A 1238 -12.03 -25.41 -40.32
N LEU A 1239 -12.59 -26.54 -39.90
CA LEU A 1239 -11.95 -27.85 -40.03
C LEU A 1239 -11.62 -28.18 -41.50
N ARG A 1240 -12.60 -28.04 -42.42
CA ARG A 1240 -12.38 -28.24 -43.87
C ARG A 1240 -11.31 -27.32 -44.46
N PHE A 1241 -11.11 -26.15 -43.86
CA PHE A 1241 -10.08 -25.21 -44.28
C PHE A 1241 -8.68 -25.60 -43.75
N LEU A 1242 -8.60 -26.10 -42.53
CA LEU A 1242 -7.33 -26.46 -41.87
C LEU A 1242 -6.82 -27.87 -42.22
N GLU A 1243 -7.71 -28.84 -42.46
CA GLU A 1243 -7.35 -30.23 -42.77
C GLU A 1243 -6.44 -30.42 -43.98
N PRO A 1244 -6.61 -29.68 -45.11
CA PRO A 1244 -5.72 -29.83 -46.27
C PRO A 1244 -4.29 -29.32 -46.04
N MET A 1245 -4.05 -28.53 -44.98
CA MET A 1245 -2.72 -28.00 -44.67
C MET A 1245 -1.82 -29.11 -44.12
N ALA A 1246 -0.54 -29.11 -44.51
CA ALA A 1246 0.43 -30.01 -43.87
C ALA A 1246 0.54 -29.69 -42.36
N PRO A 1247 0.81 -30.67 -41.47
CA PRO A 1247 0.83 -30.45 -40.02
C PRO A 1247 1.71 -29.26 -39.59
N GLU A 1248 2.92 -29.13 -40.16
CA GLU A 1248 3.84 -28.02 -39.87
C GLU A 1248 3.35 -26.66 -40.40
N GLU A 1249 2.69 -26.65 -41.55
CA GLU A 1249 2.07 -25.43 -42.09
C GLU A 1249 0.93 -24.97 -41.19
N ARG A 1250 0.06 -25.91 -40.78
CA ARG A 1250 -1.06 -25.67 -39.87
C ARG A 1250 -0.59 -25.14 -38.51
N ARG A 1251 0.43 -25.77 -37.91
CA ARG A 1251 1.05 -25.34 -36.66
C ARG A 1251 1.51 -23.88 -36.72
N ARG A 1252 2.30 -23.53 -37.75
CA ARG A 1252 2.75 -22.15 -37.98
C ARG A 1252 1.59 -21.18 -38.23
N TRP A 1253 0.57 -21.61 -38.97
CA TRP A 1253 -0.61 -20.79 -39.27
C TRP A 1253 -1.39 -20.42 -38.01
N ILE A 1254 -1.50 -21.35 -37.04
CA ILE A 1254 -2.13 -21.12 -35.74
C ILE A 1254 -1.27 -20.20 -34.88
N MET A 1255 0.04 -20.45 -34.74
CA MET A 1255 0.96 -19.59 -33.96
C MET A 1255 1.01 -18.14 -34.47
N ASP A 1256 0.86 -17.94 -35.79
CA ASP A 1256 0.78 -16.62 -36.41
C ASP A 1256 -0.50 -15.83 -36.03
N ARG A 1257 -1.51 -16.49 -35.45
CA ARG A 1257 -2.81 -15.89 -35.11
C ARG A 1257 -3.15 -15.89 -33.62
N TYR A 1258 -2.73 -16.92 -32.89
CA TYR A 1258 -3.10 -17.17 -31.50
C TYR A 1258 -1.91 -17.28 -30.57
#